data_AF-A0A3M7NXC4-F1
#
_entry.id   AF-A0A3M7NXC4-F1
#
_cell.length_a   1.000
_cell.length_b   1.000
_cell.length_c   1.000
_cell.angle_alpha   90.00
_cell.angle_beta   90.00
_cell.angle_gamma   90.00
#
_symmetry.space_group_name_H-M   'P 1'
#
loop_
_entity.id
_entity.type
_entity.pdbx_description
1 polymer ?
#
loop_
_entity_poly.entity_id
_entity_poly.type
_entity_poly.pdbx_seq_one_letter_code
_entity_poly.pdbx_strand_id
1 'polypeptide(L)'
;MPPPKPVGKGRANEENKEEPLQAVIIADTFETKFAPYSLERPRCLLPLGNTPLIEYTFDFLASAGVQEVYLYAGSHVDQVETHVKASQWKSSSSPFKKLELIRCVAASVGDVMRDLDQKNLLAGDFLVVSGDVVCDFPITGALKAHKLRRERDKNSIMTLVLREVQTGYYSQSNSVIPTFVIDPAADRCLHYEESSRFSPKSLHIDPEILKTPELDIRQDLIDCRVDICTADVLSLWSDNFDNQSPRKDFVFGVLKDYELNGKTIHVYVLENHYAARSEDLWSYAKISQDLVAGSIPSLEAQNRVSAYGQWKPRRKGPVCGDNVKVSRPVEIDNKTILGTSSSVGERSRVQRSVVGQRCRIGKGADISRSYIWDDVTMGDNVKISEAIIGEKSLIGDNCIIEPGALISFGVRIPSGTKISAGIKVTTKISGEGDGQHRAPDQSDFAYEDGDSEVNDFSPGLVYQQKAFAESLSTLASDISTPSSPLNGSRRQSFATSVSEEDETNDRFQQDTVAILVQRMQEGKQADDMLSELMGLRFSGGADETEVRRAVAAAVSRRISSLVEGATPAADAARRTLQAYHTLIRRDQAEQTTAEQVDFLLDVQKDLTRRHEGAKVLLFMVKDLYDLEVLAEESFLSWWSDGRSTAEEGMRESPQLYLPDVFPNSCADSGTTVLLLQAVAPPIFESEQPAVSPRDAAALPPATTPTQIGKRKASESVGDDAGSKSAKSRKIDAIAVQTPGTPISEERRSPSATMDSDDDMMSDLLSGDELDFDDGTQDSEIGSIGGDFDPEGDNTFGYDKDYLTNPAKPYEIEFKVLTPADIESQQEKQFHEVSSILELPAEQAAILLRFMRWNKEKLIECYVDNQAKVLEAAGLGPTFSEAPRTKAVKGFECEICYEDAPGLMTYAMKCNHRYCTGCYSQYLTQKVREEGEAARIQCPREGCSRIVDGKSLRLLVRDDVMMRYNVLLTRTYVDDKDNLKWCPAPECEYAIDCPIKKRDMSRIVPTVRCSHEHAFCFGCTLADHQPAPCGLVKKWLKKCEDDSETSNWISANTKECPKCQSTIEKNGGCNHMICRKCKHEFCWMCMGPWLEHGTSWYNCNRYTEKSGADARDAQAKSRHSLERYLHYYNRYANHEQSAKLDKDLWLKTEKKMTSLQSQSDMSWIEVQFLDTASKALQACRQTLKWTYAFAFYLARNNMTEIFEDNQKDLEMAVENLSAMFEKPVNELAALKVVILDKTSYCNRRREILLSDTAENLKKGKFVLALTA
;
A
#
# COMPACT_ATOMS: atom_id res chain seq x y z
N MET A 1 -62.06 -66.09 4.82
CA MET A 1 -60.83 -66.54 5.53
C MET A 1 -59.78 -66.89 4.49
N PRO A 2 -58.47 -66.75 4.77
CA PRO A 2 -57.83 -66.21 5.98
C PRO A 2 -57.36 -64.74 5.81
N PRO A 3 -56.89 -64.06 6.87
CA PRO A 3 -56.16 -62.79 6.74
C PRO A 3 -54.69 -63.03 6.32
N PRO A 4 -54.01 -62.04 5.70
CA PRO A 4 -52.58 -62.10 5.42
C PRO A 4 -51.75 -62.11 6.72
N LYS A 5 -50.59 -62.79 6.68
CA LYS A 5 -49.65 -62.94 7.81
C LYS A 5 -48.56 -61.84 7.79
N PRO A 6 -47.85 -61.59 8.91
CA PRO A 6 -47.11 -60.34 9.11
C PRO A 6 -45.81 -60.26 8.30
N VAL A 7 -45.42 -59.03 7.95
CA VAL A 7 -44.11 -58.68 7.41
C VAL A 7 -43.04 -58.83 8.50
N GLY A 8 -41.84 -59.26 8.10
CA GLY A 8 -40.74 -59.58 9.02
C GLY A 8 -40.10 -58.36 9.71
N LYS A 9 -39.32 -58.64 10.77
CA LYS A 9 -38.57 -57.63 11.53
C LYS A 9 -37.51 -56.95 10.66
N GLY A 10 -37.72 -55.68 10.33
CA GLY A 10 -36.64 -54.78 9.86
C GLY A 10 -35.63 -54.51 10.98
N ARG A 11 -34.40 -54.13 10.61
CA ARG A 11 -33.36 -53.74 11.59
C ARG A 11 -33.70 -52.38 12.20
N ALA A 12 -33.87 -52.35 13.52
CA ALA A 12 -33.95 -51.12 14.29
C ALA A 12 -32.89 -51.17 15.40
N ASN A 13 -31.61 -50.96 15.04
CA ASN A 13 -30.51 -50.83 16.02
C ASN A 13 -29.18 -50.27 15.44
N GLU A 14 -29.21 -49.40 14.43
CA GLU A 14 -27.98 -48.78 13.86
C GLU A 14 -28.02 -47.23 13.76
N GLU A 15 -29.14 -46.60 14.06
CA GLU A 15 -29.30 -45.14 14.12
C GLU A 15 -29.31 -44.66 15.58
N ASN A 16 -28.12 -44.50 16.17
CA ASN A 16 -27.80 -43.58 17.28
C ASN A 16 -26.34 -43.79 17.71
N LYS A 17 -25.39 -43.22 16.96
CA LYS A 17 -24.08 -42.84 17.50
C LYS A 17 -24.17 -41.34 17.80
N GLU A 18 -24.13 -40.97 19.08
CA GLU A 18 -24.02 -39.57 19.46
C GLU A 18 -22.70 -39.01 18.91
N GLU A 19 -22.78 -37.87 18.21
CA GLU A 19 -21.61 -37.18 17.68
C GLU A 19 -20.70 -36.70 18.82
N PRO A 20 -19.37 -36.79 18.69
CA PRO A 20 -18.45 -36.35 19.73
C PRO A 20 -18.57 -34.83 19.90
N LEU A 21 -18.76 -34.34 21.12
CA LEU A 21 -18.72 -32.90 21.40
C LEU A 21 -17.28 -32.39 21.15
N GLN A 22 -17.16 -31.45 20.21
CA GLN A 22 -15.90 -30.83 19.80
C GLN A 22 -15.75 -29.44 20.45
N ALA A 23 -14.51 -29.03 20.73
CA ALA A 23 -14.21 -27.67 21.20
C ALA A 23 -12.95 -27.11 20.53
N VAL A 24 -12.93 -25.78 20.37
CA VAL A 24 -11.80 -24.99 19.89
C VAL A 24 -11.35 -24.08 21.02
N ILE A 25 -10.08 -24.22 21.41
CA ILE A 25 -9.42 -23.33 22.38
C ILE A 25 -8.55 -22.34 21.62
N ILE A 26 -8.86 -21.06 21.76
CA ILE A 26 -8.06 -19.96 21.23
C ILE A 26 -7.08 -19.53 22.34
N ALA A 27 -5.84 -20.02 22.29
CA ALA A 27 -4.86 -19.85 23.37
C ALA A 27 -4.02 -18.57 23.28
N ASP A 28 -4.04 -17.93 22.11
CA ASP A 28 -3.57 -16.56 21.91
C ASP A 28 -4.74 -15.73 21.37
N THR A 29 -4.96 -14.54 21.94
CA THR A 29 -6.02 -13.61 21.49
C THR A 29 -5.46 -12.31 20.93
N PHE A 30 -4.15 -12.26 20.66
CA PHE A 30 -3.50 -11.17 19.92
C PHE A 30 -3.59 -9.79 20.64
N GLU A 31 -3.86 -9.81 21.96
CA GLU A 31 -3.99 -8.61 22.80
C GLU A 31 -2.68 -8.29 23.56
N THR A 32 -2.10 -7.11 23.35
CA THR A 32 -0.86 -6.70 24.04
C THR A 32 -1.03 -6.26 25.51
N LYS A 33 -2.26 -6.35 26.06
CA LYS A 33 -2.63 -5.84 27.39
C LYS A 33 -1.82 -6.40 28.57
N PHE A 34 -1.24 -7.60 28.42
CA PHE A 34 -0.38 -8.24 29.41
C PHE A 34 1.12 -7.89 29.26
N ALA A 35 1.50 -6.97 28.37
CA ALA A 35 2.88 -6.51 28.23
C ALA A 35 3.37 -5.82 29.54
N PRO A 36 4.52 -6.25 30.10
CA PRO A 36 5.63 -6.91 29.41
C PRO A 36 5.54 -8.45 29.29
N TYR A 37 4.74 -9.13 30.12
CA TYR A 37 4.77 -10.60 30.25
C TYR A 37 4.47 -11.35 28.95
N SER A 38 3.53 -10.86 28.16
CA SER A 38 3.12 -11.48 26.88
C SER A 38 4.21 -11.47 25.81
N LEU A 39 5.30 -10.72 25.99
CA LEU A 39 6.47 -10.66 25.08
C LEU A 39 7.47 -11.81 25.32
N GLU A 40 7.26 -12.62 26.36
CA GLU A 40 8.14 -13.72 26.74
C GLU A 40 7.41 -15.06 26.87
N ARG A 41 6.13 -15.03 27.27
CA ARG A 41 5.30 -16.21 27.54
C ARG A 41 3.82 -15.90 27.21
N PRO A 42 3.11 -16.76 26.47
CA PRO A 42 1.74 -16.47 26.03
C PRO A 42 0.74 -16.48 27.20
N ARG A 43 -0.34 -15.69 27.11
CA ARG A 43 -1.25 -15.41 28.25
C ARG A 43 -1.81 -16.70 28.87
N CYS A 44 -2.18 -17.68 28.06
CA CYS A 44 -2.70 -18.99 28.49
C CYS A 44 -1.73 -19.78 29.40
N LEU A 45 -0.42 -19.51 29.35
CA LEU A 45 0.59 -20.16 30.18
C LEU A 45 0.98 -19.35 31.43
N LEU A 46 0.41 -18.16 31.66
CA LEU A 46 0.66 -17.38 32.87
C LEU A 46 -0.01 -18.06 34.09
N PRO A 47 0.64 -18.06 35.27
CA PRO A 47 0.12 -18.77 36.43
C PRO A 47 -0.95 -17.94 37.16
N LEU A 48 -2.09 -18.57 37.44
CA LEU A 48 -3.14 -18.11 38.34
C LEU A 48 -3.24 -19.11 39.51
N GLY A 49 -3.06 -18.66 40.75
CA GLY A 49 -3.04 -19.57 41.91
C GLY A 49 -1.95 -20.66 41.79
N ASN A 50 -0.79 -20.32 41.22
CA ASN A 50 0.34 -21.22 40.93
C ASN A 50 0.04 -22.36 39.94
N THR A 51 -1.02 -22.22 39.14
CA THR A 51 -1.43 -23.13 38.05
C THR A 51 -1.58 -22.34 36.75
N PRO A 52 -1.06 -22.78 35.59
CA PRO A 52 -1.24 -22.06 34.32
C PRO A 52 -2.71 -21.91 33.92
N LEU A 53 -3.10 -20.74 33.38
CA LEU A 53 -4.50 -20.42 33.04
C LEU A 53 -5.19 -21.48 32.17
N ILE A 54 -4.49 -22.04 31.18
CA ILE A 54 -5.01 -23.07 30.27
C ILE A 54 -5.48 -24.36 30.98
N GLU A 55 -4.92 -24.70 32.15
CA GLU A 55 -5.33 -25.89 32.91
C GLU A 55 -6.77 -25.76 33.43
N TYR A 56 -7.17 -24.56 33.84
CA TYR A 56 -8.57 -24.29 34.25
C TYR A 56 -9.54 -24.45 33.08
N THR A 57 -9.12 -24.07 31.87
CA THR A 57 -9.89 -24.26 30.65
C THR A 57 -9.97 -25.74 30.24
N PHE A 58 -8.90 -26.52 30.42
CA PHE A 58 -8.94 -27.98 30.21
C PHE A 58 -9.80 -28.70 31.25
N ASP A 59 -9.69 -28.38 32.55
CA ASP A 59 -10.54 -28.95 33.61
C ASP A 59 -12.04 -28.66 33.33
N PHE A 60 -12.37 -27.45 32.88
CA PHE A 60 -13.72 -27.11 32.44
C PHE A 60 -14.20 -27.97 31.27
N LEU A 61 -13.45 -28.06 30.17
CA LEU A 61 -13.83 -28.84 28.99
C LEU A 61 -13.89 -30.35 29.28
N ALA A 62 -13.04 -30.85 30.18
CA ALA A 62 -13.13 -32.20 30.72
C ALA A 62 -14.43 -32.41 31.51
N SER A 63 -14.81 -31.47 32.38
CA SER A 63 -16.07 -31.53 33.13
C SER A 63 -17.32 -31.41 32.25
N ALA A 64 -17.21 -30.72 31.12
CA ALA A 64 -18.25 -30.58 30.10
C ALA A 64 -18.50 -31.86 29.27
N GLY A 65 -17.58 -32.84 29.32
CA GLY A 65 -17.67 -34.06 28.51
C GLY A 65 -17.22 -33.87 27.05
N VAL A 66 -16.40 -32.86 26.77
CA VAL A 66 -15.78 -32.66 25.45
C VAL A 66 -14.86 -33.83 25.12
N GLN A 67 -14.92 -34.32 23.88
CA GLN A 67 -14.18 -35.49 23.42
C GLN A 67 -13.04 -35.14 22.47
N GLU A 68 -13.19 -34.08 21.68
CA GLU A 68 -12.17 -33.57 20.77
C GLU A 68 -11.86 -32.10 21.07
N VAL A 69 -10.58 -31.76 21.18
CA VAL A 69 -10.11 -30.40 21.47
C VAL A 69 -9.08 -29.98 20.43
N TYR A 70 -9.36 -28.87 19.76
CA TYR A 70 -8.50 -28.21 18.79
C TYR A 70 -7.90 -26.95 19.42
N LEU A 71 -6.59 -26.94 19.64
CA LEU A 71 -5.87 -25.89 20.36
C LEU A 71 -5.11 -25.00 19.37
N TYR A 72 -5.59 -23.76 19.18
CA TYR A 72 -4.96 -22.76 18.34
C TYR A 72 -3.97 -21.90 19.12
N ALA A 73 -2.75 -21.79 18.61
CA ALA A 73 -1.70 -20.91 19.14
C ALA A 73 -0.93 -20.20 18.03
N GLY A 74 -0.78 -18.87 18.17
CA GLY A 74 0.02 -18.00 17.30
C GLY A 74 1.37 -17.64 17.95
N SER A 75 1.36 -16.85 19.03
CA SER A 75 2.58 -16.47 19.74
C SER A 75 3.18 -17.64 20.53
N HIS A 76 4.52 -17.76 20.47
CA HIS A 76 5.31 -18.69 21.30
C HIS A 76 4.86 -20.17 21.28
N VAL A 77 4.38 -20.65 20.13
CA VAL A 77 3.75 -21.98 19.97
C VAL A 77 4.55 -23.14 20.56
N ASP A 78 5.89 -23.14 20.41
CA ASP A 78 6.74 -24.22 20.94
C ASP A 78 6.72 -24.31 22.48
N GLN A 79 6.43 -23.22 23.19
CA GLN A 79 6.20 -23.25 24.65
C GLN A 79 4.87 -23.95 24.97
N VAL A 80 3.80 -23.60 24.25
CA VAL A 80 2.46 -24.21 24.41
C VAL A 80 2.50 -25.69 24.07
N GLU A 81 3.17 -26.06 22.98
CA GLU A 81 3.30 -27.47 22.58
C GLU A 81 4.16 -28.27 23.57
N THR A 82 5.22 -27.68 24.12
CA THR A 82 6.03 -28.32 25.17
C THR A 82 5.23 -28.54 26.45
N HIS A 83 4.47 -27.53 26.89
CA HIS A 83 3.57 -27.62 28.04
C HIS A 83 2.50 -28.71 27.84
N VAL A 84 1.79 -28.69 26.71
CA VAL A 84 0.74 -29.67 26.41
C VAL A 84 1.30 -31.09 26.25
N LYS A 85 2.52 -31.26 25.70
CA LYS A 85 3.23 -32.55 25.67
C LYS A 85 3.58 -33.09 27.06
N ALA A 86 3.83 -32.23 28.04
CA ALA A 86 4.12 -32.62 29.43
C ALA A 86 2.85 -32.78 30.29
N SER A 87 1.73 -32.21 29.85
CA SER A 87 0.46 -32.19 30.59
C SER A 87 -0.23 -33.55 30.71
N GLN A 88 -1.08 -33.70 31.75
CA GLN A 88 -1.91 -34.90 31.94
C GLN A 88 -2.91 -35.13 30.79
N TRP A 89 -3.25 -34.08 30.04
CA TRP A 89 -4.29 -34.08 28.98
C TRP A 89 -3.90 -34.82 27.70
N LYS A 90 -2.60 -35.10 27.51
CA LYS A 90 -2.08 -35.91 26.40
C LYS A 90 -1.82 -37.38 26.78
N SER A 91 -2.03 -37.74 28.05
CA SER A 91 -1.95 -39.12 28.53
C SER A 91 -3.13 -39.96 28.02
N SER A 92 -2.95 -41.27 27.90
CA SER A 92 -4.04 -42.22 27.63
C SER A 92 -5.08 -42.32 28.76
N SER A 93 -4.83 -41.67 29.90
CA SER A 93 -5.78 -41.47 31.00
C SER A 93 -6.63 -40.20 30.89
N SER A 94 -6.47 -39.43 29.80
CA SER A 94 -7.21 -38.18 29.54
C SER A 94 -8.69 -38.45 29.19
N PRO A 95 -9.64 -37.57 29.56
CA PRO A 95 -11.01 -37.63 29.06
C PRO A 95 -11.12 -37.27 27.57
N PHE A 96 -10.14 -36.54 27.01
CA PHE A 96 -10.11 -36.18 25.60
C PHE A 96 -9.66 -37.38 24.75
N LYS A 97 -10.49 -37.81 23.80
CA LYS A 97 -10.12 -38.80 22.77
C LYS A 97 -9.09 -38.24 21.79
N LYS A 98 -9.15 -36.93 21.54
CA LYS A 98 -8.27 -36.20 20.63
C LYS A 98 -7.94 -34.82 21.21
N LEU A 99 -6.66 -34.50 21.33
CA LEU A 99 -6.14 -33.17 21.64
C LEU A 99 -5.09 -32.81 20.60
N GLU A 100 -5.45 -31.93 19.67
CA GLU A 100 -4.64 -31.53 18.52
C GLU A 100 -4.24 -30.06 18.65
N LEU A 101 -2.93 -29.77 18.56
CA LEU A 101 -2.43 -28.40 18.54
C LEU A 101 -2.25 -27.97 17.08
N ILE A 102 -2.92 -26.89 16.70
CA ILE A 102 -2.85 -26.29 15.37
C ILE A 102 -1.93 -25.08 15.44
N ARG A 103 -0.78 -25.19 14.79
CA ARG A 103 0.13 -24.05 14.56
C ARG A 103 -0.54 -23.12 13.55
N CYS A 104 -0.69 -21.83 13.89
CA CYS A 104 -1.34 -20.85 13.04
C CYS A 104 -0.47 -19.58 12.92
N VAL A 105 -0.64 -18.83 11.83
CA VAL A 105 0.01 -17.52 11.58
C VAL A 105 -1.03 -16.39 11.56
N ALA A 106 -2.20 -16.64 12.16
CA ALA A 106 -3.25 -15.66 12.38
C ALA A 106 -2.75 -14.43 13.14
N ALA A 107 -3.26 -13.26 12.78
CA ALA A 107 -3.10 -12.02 13.55
C ALA A 107 -4.38 -11.65 14.32
N SER A 108 -5.53 -12.26 13.99
CA SER A 108 -6.81 -12.04 14.66
C SER A 108 -7.56 -13.34 14.98
N VAL A 109 -8.65 -13.22 15.75
CA VAL A 109 -9.58 -14.34 15.94
C VAL A 109 -10.36 -14.65 14.66
N GLY A 110 -10.63 -13.65 13.82
CA GLY A 110 -11.26 -13.87 12.52
C GLY A 110 -10.44 -14.78 11.62
N ASP A 111 -9.11 -14.62 11.61
CA ASP A 111 -8.22 -15.49 10.84
C ASP A 111 -8.26 -16.94 11.35
N VAL A 112 -8.32 -17.13 12.67
CA VAL A 112 -8.48 -18.46 13.29
C VAL A 112 -9.81 -19.11 12.89
N MET A 113 -10.91 -18.36 12.85
CA MET A 113 -12.21 -18.87 12.45
C MET A 113 -12.28 -19.19 10.95
N ARG A 114 -11.62 -18.40 10.10
CA ARG A 114 -11.49 -18.64 8.65
C ARG A 114 -10.62 -19.87 8.34
N ASP A 115 -9.46 -20.00 8.99
CA ASP A 115 -8.58 -21.18 8.84
C ASP A 115 -9.23 -22.48 9.35
N LEU A 116 -10.04 -22.37 10.41
CA LEU A 116 -10.86 -23.47 10.95
C LEU A 116 -11.96 -23.92 9.95
N ASP A 117 -12.61 -22.96 9.29
CA ASP A 117 -13.57 -23.21 8.21
C ASP A 117 -12.91 -23.91 7.02
N GLN A 118 -11.82 -23.33 6.48
CA GLN A 118 -11.04 -23.92 5.38
C GLN A 118 -10.62 -25.37 5.65
N LYS A 119 -10.24 -25.69 6.90
CA LYS A 119 -9.83 -27.04 7.31
C LYS A 119 -10.99 -28.03 7.49
N ASN A 120 -12.24 -27.57 7.56
CA ASN A 120 -13.45 -28.41 7.65
C ASN A 120 -13.37 -29.43 8.82
N LEU A 121 -12.81 -29.05 9.98
CA LEU A 121 -12.55 -29.97 11.11
C LEU A 121 -13.77 -30.25 11.99
N LEU A 122 -14.83 -29.44 11.84
CA LEU A 122 -16.00 -29.42 12.70
C LEU A 122 -17.24 -29.80 11.89
N ALA A 123 -18.04 -30.74 12.42
CA ALA A 123 -19.20 -31.29 11.71
C ALA A 123 -20.55 -31.01 12.41
N GLY A 124 -20.54 -30.79 13.73
CA GLY A 124 -21.74 -30.57 14.55
C GLY A 124 -21.67 -29.27 15.35
N ASP A 125 -22.44 -29.18 16.43
CA ASP A 125 -22.33 -28.07 17.40
C ASP A 125 -20.99 -28.17 18.14
N PHE A 126 -20.27 -27.05 18.24
CA PHE A 126 -18.95 -26.98 18.88
C PHE A 126 -18.86 -25.83 19.89
N LEU A 127 -17.89 -25.92 20.80
CA LEU A 127 -17.60 -24.85 21.76
C LEU A 127 -16.43 -24.00 21.24
N VAL A 128 -16.55 -22.68 21.30
CA VAL A 128 -15.42 -21.74 21.15
C VAL A 128 -15.09 -21.16 22.51
N VAL A 129 -13.84 -21.33 22.96
CA VAL A 129 -13.39 -20.93 24.31
C VAL A 129 -12.03 -20.24 24.25
N SER A 130 -11.87 -19.13 24.98
CA SER A 130 -10.56 -18.48 25.17
C SER A 130 -9.69 -19.26 26.17
N GLY A 131 -8.40 -19.45 25.89
CA GLY A 131 -7.45 -20.22 26.74
C GLY A 131 -7.06 -19.57 28.07
N ASP A 132 -7.88 -18.65 28.57
CA ASP A 132 -7.71 -17.83 29.78
C ASP A 132 -9.04 -17.67 30.57
N VAL A 133 -9.97 -18.60 30.37
CA VAL A 133 -11.26 -18.68 31.07
C VAL A 133 -11.17 -19.59 32.30
N VAL A 134 -11.75 -19.12 33.41
CA VAL A 134 -11.87 -19.84 34.68
C VAL A 134 -13.34 -19.94 35.05
N CYS A 135 -13.88 -21.15 35.13
CA CYS A 135 -15.30 -21.38 35.39
C CYS A 135 -15.60 -22.74 36.05
N ASP A 136 -16.81 -22.90 36.59
CA ASP A 136 -17.26 -24.10 37.33
C ASP A 136 -18.63 -24.67 36.89
N PHE A 137 -19.27 -24.08 35.87
CA PHE A 137 -20.66 -24.37 35.54
C PHE A 137 -20.84 -25.62 34.64
N PRO A 138 -21.92 -26.40 34.84
CA PRO A 138 -22.23 -27.54 33.99
C PRO A 138 -22.87 -27.10 32.66
N ILE A 139 -22.05 -26.89 31.63
CA ILE A 139 -22.50 -26.44 30.29
C ILE A 139 -23.54 -27.35 29.60
N THR A 140 -23.78 -28.57 30.10
CA THR A 140 -24.83 -29.47 29.59
C THR A 140 -26.24 -28.88 29.63
N GLY A 141 -26.51 -27.87 30.47
CA GLY A 141 -27.76 -27.10 30.45
C GLY A 141 -27.86 -26.21 29.19
N ALA A 142 -26.84 -25.38 28.98
CA ALA A 142 -26.76 -24.47 27.83
C ALA A 142 -26.71 -25.22 26.48
N LEU A 143 -26.00 -26.35 26.40
CA LEU A 143 -25.99 -27.22 25.21
C LEU A 143 -27.37 -27.79 24.88
N LYS A 144 -28.14 -28.20 25.90
CA LYS A 144 -29.52 -28.68 25.69
C LYS A 144 -30.45 -27.55 25.25
N ALA A 145 -30.31 -26.35 25.83
CA ALA A 145 -31.06 -25.18 25.42
C ALA A 145 -30.75 -24.77 23.97
N HIS A 146 -29.46 -24.74 23.59
CA HIS A 146 -29.02 -24.48 22.21
C HIS A 146 -29.61 -25.49 21.22
N LYS A 147 -29.51 -26.80 21.50
CA LYS A 147 -30.09 -27.85 20.64
C LYS A 147 -31.61 -27.75 20.52
N LEU A 148 -32.34 -27.53 21.62
CA LEU A 148 -33.80 -27.31 21.59
C LEU A 148 -34.22 -26.04 20.84
N ARG A 149 -33.37 -24.99 20.81
CA ARG A 149 -33.57 -23.82 19.95
C ARG A 149 -33.31 -24.19 18.48
N ARG A 150 -32.18 -24.82 18.16
CA ARG A 150 -31.78 -25.25 16.80
C ARG A 150 -32.77 -26.23 16.14
N GLU A 151 -33.41 -27.09 16.92
CA GLU A 151 -34.48 -28.00 16.48
C GLU A 151 -35.76 -27.27 16.06
N ARG A 152 -36.04 -26.09 16.63
CA ARG A 152 -37.23 -25.27 16.34
C ARG A 152 -36.95 -24.22 15.28
N ASP A 153 -35.81 -23.55 15.38
CA ASP A 153 -35.31 -22.53 14.46
C ASP A 153 -33.86 -22.86 14.06
N LYS A 154 -33.67 -23.21 12.79
CA LYS A 154 -32.35 -23.50 12.22
C LYS A 154 -31.44 -22.27 12.13
N ASN A 155 -31.98 -21.07 12.30
CA ASN A 155 -31.23 -19.83 12.27
C ASN A 155 -30.60 -19.46 13.63
N SER A 156 -30.87 -20.21 14.70
CA SER A 156 -30.18 -20.11 16.00
C SER A 156 -28.72 -20.59 15.88
N ILE A 157 -27.83 -19.73 15.37
CA ILE A 157 -26.44 -20.09 15.04
C ILE A 157 -25.50 -20.13 16.24
N MET A 158 -25.80 -19.39 17.31
CA MET A 158 -24.88 -19.20 18.44
C MET A 158 -25.62 -18.99 19.77
N THR A 159 -25.04 -19.47 20.87
CA THR A 159 -25.45 -19.13 22.24
C THR A 159 -24.26 -18.63 23.04
N LEU A 160 -24.33 -17.38 23.49
CA LEU A 160 -23.33 -16.71 24.33
C LEU A 160 -23.57 -17.08 25.81
N VAL A 161 -22.56 -17.61 26.51
CA VAL A 161 -22.66 -17.81 27.96
C VAL A 161 -22.15 -16.57 28.70
N LEU A 162 -23.06 -15.94 29.46
CA LEU A 162 -22.79 -14.73 30.25
C LEU A 162 -23.02 -15.02 31.73
N ARG A 163 -22.46 -14.19 32.62
CA ARG A 163 -22.64 -14.32 34.07
C ARG A 163 -23.14 -13.03 34.71
N GLU A 164 -24.14 -13.13 35.58
CA GLU A 164 -24.62 -12.01 36.38
C GLU A 164 -23.64 -11.64 37.52
N VAL A 165 -23.40 -10.34 37.69
CA VAL A 165 -22.61 -9.77 38.80
C VAL A 165 -23.24 -8.49 39.33
N GLN A 166 -22.85 -8.08 40.54
CA GLN A 166 -23.41 -6.87 41.16
C GLN A 166 -23.11 -5.61 40.34
N THR A 167 -24.13 -4.76 40.21
CA THR A 167 -24.07 -3.45 39.54
C THR A 167 -22.86 -2.65 40.02
N GLY A 168 -22.02 -2.22 39.07
CA GLY A 168 -20.78 -1.53 39.39
C GLY A 168 -19.54 -2.43 39.49
N TYR A 169 -19.60 -3.71 39.12
CA TYR A 169 -18.40 -4.55 38.95
C TYR A 169 -17.30 -3.86 38.11
N TYR A 170 -17.68 -3.28 36.97
CA TYR A 170 -16.79 -2.52 36.08
C TYR A 170 -16.38 -1.12 36.59
N SER A 171 -16.87 -0.68 37.76
CA SER A 171 -16.56 0.65 38.33
C SER A 171 -15.09 0.81 38.73
N GLN A 172 -14.30 -0.27 38.79
CA GLN A 172 -12.86 -0.24 39.09
C GLN A 172 -11.97 -0.62 37.89
N SER A 173 -12.51 -1.31 36.89
CA SER A 173 -11.77 -1.72 35.68
C SER A 173 -11.71 -0.63 34.61
N ASN A 174 -10.51 -0.28 34.12
CA ASN A 174 -10.36 0.56 32.91
C ASN A 174 -10.71 -0.17 31.59
N SER A 175 -11.09 -1.45 31.69
CA SER A 175 -11.53 -2.34 30.62
C SER A 175 -12.80 -1.86 29.90
N VAL A 176 -13.12 -2.53 28.80
CA VAL A 176 -14.40 -2.36 28.08
C VAL A 176 -15.58 -2.75 28.98
N ILE A 177 -16.66 -1.98 28.90
CA ILE A 177 -17.95 -2.25 29.55
C ILE A 177 -18.91 -2.75 28.47
N PRO A 178 -19.22 -4.07 28.41
CA PRO A 178 -20.19 -4.60 27.48
C PRO A 178 -21.61 -4.19 27.90
N THR A 179 -22.42 -3.77 26.94
CA THR A 179 -23.87 -3.58 27.11
C THR A 179 -24.60 -4.57 26.22
N PHE A 180 -25.38 -5.46 26.82
CA PHE A 180 -26.25 -6.40 26.11
C PHE A 180 -27.69 -5.91 26.13
N VAL A 181 -28.39 -6.04 25.01
CA VAL A 181 -29.83 -5.80 24.89
C VAL A 181 -30.49 -7.11 24.52
N ILE A 182 -31.41 -7.60 25.36
CA ILE A 182 -31.89 -8.98 25.36
C ILE A 182 -33.43 -9.01 25.36
N ASP A 183 -34.01 -9.92 24.58
CA ASP A 183 -35.41 -10.36 24.69
C ASP A 183 -35.52 -11.43 25.80
N PRO A 184 -36.18 -11.14 26.94
CA PRO A 184 -36.28 -12.08 28.06
C PRO A 184 -37.26 -13.25 27.80
N ALA A 185 -38.12 -13.16 26.78
CA ALA A 185 -39.05 -14.23 26.42
C ALA A 185 -38.42 -15.28 25.48
N ALA A 186 -37.36 -14.92 24.75
CA ALA A 186 -36.67 -15.78 23.78
C ALA A 186 -35.19 -16.09 24.11
N ASP A 187 -34.65 -15.55 25.22
CA ASP A 187 -33.22 -15.45 25.50
C ASP A 187 -32.42 -14.89 24.30
N ARG A 188 -32.99 -13.99 23.49
CA ARG A 188 -32.37 -13.55 22.23
C ARG A 188 -31.55 -12.28 22.48
N CYS A 189 -30.30 -12.27 22.04
CA CYS A 189 -29.54 -11.03 21.92
C CYS A 189 -30.09 -10.22 20.72
N LEU A 190 -30.39 -8.95 20.95
CA LEU A 190 -30.94 -8.03 19.94
C LEU A 190 -29.95 -6.95 19.55
N HIS A 191 -29.18 -6.43 20.50
CA HIS A 191 -28.12 -5.45 20.26
C HIS A 191 -26.97 -5.63 21.26
N TYR A 192 -25.77 -5.23 20.86
CA TYR A 192 -24.56 -5.32 21.66
C TYR A 192 -23.65 -4.10 21.39
N GLU A 193 -23.26 -3.37 22.44
CA GLU A 193 -22.34 -2.21 22.33
C GLU A 193 -21.19 -2.30 23.35
N GLU A 194 -19.97 -2.03 22.91
CA GLU A 194 -18.75 -1.97 23.73
C GLU A 194 -18.42 -0.53 24.13
N SER A 195 -18.72 -0.15 25.38
CA SER A 195 -18.42 1.20 25.91
C SER A 195 -17.08 1.24 26.65
N SER A 196 -16.49 2.43 26.76
CA SER A 196 -15.28 2.70 27.55
C SER A 196 -15.52 3.86 28.53
N ARG A 197 -14.65 4.01 29.53
CA ARG A 197 -14.67 5.16 30.46
C ARG A 197 -14.52 6.51 29.76
N PHE A 198 -13.99 6.49 28.54
CA PHE A 198 -13.70 7.67 27.72
C PHE A 198 -14.66 7.81 26.51
N SER A 199 -15.58 6.87 26.28
CA SER A 199 -16.61 7.01 25.23
C SER A 199 -17.75 7.92 25.70
N PRO A 200 -18.54 8.51 24.78
CA PRO A 200 -19.77 9.23 25.16
C PRO A 200 -20.73 8.30 25.93
N LYS A 201 -21.52 8.88 26.84
CA LYS A 201 -22.47 8.16 27.71
C LYS A 201 -23.82 7.88 27.03
N SER A 202 -23.80 7.54 25.74
CA SER A 202 -24.98 7.36 24.90
C SER A 202 -24.93 5.99 24.23
N LEU A 203 -25.95 5.16 24.49
CA LEU A 203 -26.17 3.86 23.86
C LEU A 203 -27.01 4.08 22.58
N HIS A 204 -26.65 3.44 21.48
CA HIS A 204 -27.32 3.63 20.18
C HIS A 204 -28.15 2.42 19.75
N ILE A 205 -29.42 2.37 20.17
CA ILE A 205 -30.38 1.31 19.81
C ILE A 205 -31.20 1.74 18.58
N ASP A 206 -31.25 0.89 17.55
CA ASP A 206 -32.08 1.11 16.36
C ASP A 206 -33.60 1.00 16.70
N PRO A 207 -34.46 1.95 16.25
CA PRO A 207 -35.89 1.96 16.57
C PRO A 207 -36.67 0.70 16.17
N GLU A 208 -36.17 -0.05 15.19
CA GLU A 208 -36.64 -1.38 14.78
C GLU A 208 -36.74 -2.36 15.97
N ILE A 209 -35.74 -2.33 16.86
CA ILE A 209 -35.62 -3.25 18.00
C ILE A 209 -36.71 -2.98 19.05
N LEU A 210 -37.14 -1.72 19.17
CA LEU A 210 -38.20 -1.26 20.08
C LEU A 210 -39.61 -1.74 19.68
N LYS A 211 -39.74 -2.49 18.58
CA LYS A 211 -40.98 -3.20 18.19
C LYS A 211 -41.20 -4.50 19.00
N THR A 212 -40.20 -4.95 19.75
CA THR A 212 -40.31 -6.13 20.63
C THR A 212 -41.16 -5.82 21.88
N PRO A 213 -41.87 -6.80 22.46
CA PRO A 213 -42.83 -6.54 23.54
C PRO A 213 -42.18 -6.29 24.91
N GLU A 214 -41.02 -6.89 25.16
CA GLU A 214 -40.23 -6.76 26.38
C GLU A 214 -38.74 -6.69 26.01
N LEU A 215 -37.95 -5.90 26.73
CA LEU A 215 -36.56 -5.57 26.36
C LEU A 215 -35.71 -5.26 27.60
N ASP A 216 -34.73 -6.11 27.89
CA ASP A 216 -33.79 -5.95 29.00
C ASP A 216 -32.45 -5.35 28.49
N ILE A 217 -32.04 -4.20 29.06
CA ILE A 217 -30.74 -3.56 28.80
C ILE A 217 -29.83 -3.83 30.00
N ARG A 218 -28.77 -4.60 29.81
CA ARG A 218 -27.93 -5.15 30.89
C ARG A 218 -26.44 -4.83 30.73
N GLN A 219 -25.86 -4.23 31.77
CA GLN A 219 -24.43 -3.92 31.96
C GLN A 219 -23.82 -4.65 33.16
N ASP A 220 -24.61 -5.53 33.78
CA ASP A 220 -24.30 -6.36 34.94
C ASP A 220 -23.93 -7.79 34.53
N LEU A 221 -23.68 -8.02 33.24
CA LEU A 221 -23.33 -9.31 32.64
C LEU A 221 -21.85 -9.34 32.22
N ILE A 222 -21.09 -10.29 32.78
CA ILE A 222 -19.73 -10.61 32.34
C ILE A 222 -19.77 -11.54 31.13
N ASP A 223 -19.15 -11.10 30.03
CA ASP A 223 -18.82 -11.95 28.89
C ASP A 223 -17.71 -12.93 29.27
N CYS A 224 -18.04 -14.22 29.24
CA CYS A 224 -17.13 -15.27 29.64
C CYS A 224 -16.32 -15.85 28.47
N ARG A 225 -16.58 -15.43 27.21
CA ARG A 225 -15.97 -16.00 25.98
C ARG A 225 -15.99 -17.53 25.98
N VAL A 226 -17.16 -18.08 26.30
CA VAL A 226 -17.55 -19.49 26.15
C VAL A 226 -18.81 -19.49 25.30
N ASP A 227 -18.65 -19.74 24.01
CA ASP A 227 -19.71 -19.64 23.02
C ASP A 227 -20.03 -21.02 22.47
N ILE A 228 -21.32 -21.33 22.35
CA ILE A 228 -21.81 -22.55 21.68
C ILE A 228 -22.16 -22.16 20.24
N CYS A 229 -21.45 -22.73 19.27
CA CYS A 229 -21.51 -22.35 17.87
C CYS A 229 -21.96 -23.51 16.97
N THR A 230 -22.74 -23.19 15.96
CA THR A 230 -23.03 -24.06 14.81
C THR A 230 -22.01 -23.83 13.69
N ALA A 231 -21.92 -24.75 12.73
CA ALA A 231 -21.06 -24.60 11.55
C ALA A 231 -21.36 -23.32 10.74
N ASP A 232 -22.63 -22.86 10.68
CA ASP A 232 -23.05 -21.61 10.03
C ASP A 232 -22.26 -20.36 10.52
N VAL A 233 -21.75 -20.39 11.76
CA VAL A 233 -20.89 -19.32 12.29
C VAL A 233 -19.61 -19.19 11.48
N LEU A 234 -19.00 -20.31 11.08
CA LEU A 234 -17.72 -20.34 10.37
C LEU A 234 -17.84 -19.72 8.97
N SER A 235 -18.89 -20.08 8.22
CA SER A 235 -19.17 -19.44 6.93
C SER A 235 -19.36 -17.93 7.04
N LEU A 236 -20.02 -17.43 8.08
CA LEU A 236 -20.18 -15.98 8.30
C LEU A 236 -18.87 -15.24 8.63
N TRP A 237 -17.83 -15.93 9.12
CA TRP A 237 -16.47 -15.38 9.27
C TRP A 237 -15.66 -15.41 7.96
N SER A 238 -15.97 -16.36 7.07
CA SER A 238 -15.39 -16.51 5.73
C SER A 238 -16.02 -15.55 4.71
N ASP A 239 -17.32 -15.28 4.78
CA ASP A 239 -18.03 -14.34 3.91
C ASP A 239 -17.64 -12.89 4.24
N ASN A 240 -17.64 -12.53 5.53
CA ASN A 240 -17.41 -11.16 6.01
C ASN A 240 -15.99 -10.98 6.58
N PHE A 241 -15.02 -10.80 5.68
CA PHE A 241 -13.59 -10.64 6.00
C PHE A 241 -13.28 -9.47 6.97
N ASP A 242 -14.09 -8.42 6.99
CA ASP A 242 -13.91 -7.27 7.89
C ASP A 242 -14.06 -7.64 9.37
N ASN A 243 -14.68 -8.78 9.70
CA ASN A 243 -14.76 -9.28 11.07
C ASN A 243 -13.38 -9.75 11.56
N GLN A 244 -12.91 -9.15 12.66
CA GLN A 244 -11.65 -9.51 13.34
C GLN A 244 -11.87 -9.86 14.83
N SER A 245 -12.79 -9.17 15.50
CA SER A 245 -13.18 -9.35 16.91
C SER A 245 -14.53 -10.09 17.07
N PRO A 246 -14.63 -11.15 17.90
CA PRO A 246 -15.85 -11.95 18.07
C PRO A 246 -17.05 -11.26 18.74
N ARG A 247 -16.95 -9.97 19.07
CA ARG A 247 -17.97 -9.21 19.79
C ARG A 247 -18.27 -7.90 19.08
N LYS A 248 -17.39 -6.90 19.27
CA LYS A 248 -17.38 -5.61 18.57
C LYS A 248 -17.69 -5.67 17.07
N ASP A 249 -17.16 -6.68 16.36
CA ASP A 249 -17.33 -6.78 14.91
C ASP A 249 -18.38 -7.87 14.59
N PHE A 250 -18.11 -9.13 14.92
CA PHE A 250 -18.96 -10.26 14.50
C PHE A 250 -20.37 -10.25 15.11
N VAL A 251 -20.51 -10.13 16.44
CA VAL A 251 -21.84 -10.12 17.08
C VAL A 251 -22.61 -8.85 16.70
N PHE A 252 -21.94 -7.70 16.70
CA PHE A 252 -22.55 -6.44 16.27
C PHE A 252 -23.06 -6.50 14.82
N GLY A 253 -22.22 -6.93 13.88
CA GLY A 253 -22.56 -7.05 12.47
C GLY A 253 -23.71 -8.03 12.21
N VAL A 254 -23.65 -9.25 12.78
CA VAL A 254 -24.72 -10.25 12.61
C VAL A 254 -26.06 -9.77 13.17
N LEU A 255 -26.07 -9.05 14.30
CA LEU A 255 -27.29 -8.48 14.88
C LEU A 255 -27.83 -7.31 14.06
N LYS A 256 -26.95 -6.47 13.52
CA LYS A 256 -27.32 -5.31 12.70
C LYS A 256 -27.85 -5.72 11.31
N ASP A 257 -27.18 -6.65 10.66
CA ASP A 257 -27.53 -7.13 9.32
C ASP A 257 -28.59 -8.26 9.37
N TYR A 258 -29.38 -8.33 10.45
CA TYR A 258 -30.39 -9.37 10.68
C TYR A 258 -31.45 -9.45 9.56
N GLU A 259 -31.78 -8.33 8.92
CA GLU A 259 -32.68 -8.32 7.74
C GLU A 259 -32.12 -9.10 6.54
N LEU A 260 -30.78 -9.14 6.40
CA LEU A 260 -30.09 -9.79 5.28
C LEU A 260 -29.77 -11.26 5.60
N ASN A 261 -29.30 -11.54 6.82
CA ASN A 261 -28.82 -12.87 7.20
C ASN A 261 -29.91 -13.76 7.84
N GLY A 262 -30.94 -13.17 8.47
CA GLY A 262 -32.01 -13.88 9.17
C GLY A 262 -31.57 -14.73 10.38
N LYS A 263 -30.30 -14.65 10.80
CA LYS A 263 -29.68 -15.47 11.85
C LYS A 263 -29.90 -14.89 13.25
N THR A 264 -30.01 -15.76 14.24
CA THR A 264 -30.32 -15.42 15.62
C THR A 264 -29.19 -15.83 16.56
N ILE A 265 -28.82 -14.90 17.44
CA ILE A 265 -27.83 -15.12 18.51
C ILE A 265 -28.58 -15.10 19.84
N HIS A 266 -28.41 -16.16 20.63
CA HIS A 266 -29.05 -16.28 21.93
C HIS A 266 -28.06 -16.11 23.09
N VAL A 267 -28.59 -15.91 24.28
CA VAL A 267 -27.86 -15.79 25.54
C VAL A 267 -28.15 -17.02 26.42
N TYR A 268 -27.30 -17.25 27.41
CA TYR A 268 -27.54 -18.11 28.55
C TYR A 268 -26.86 -17.47 29.78
N VAL A 269 -27.65 -16.98 30.74
CA VAL A 269 -27.15 -16.26 31.92
C VAL A 269 -26.87 -17.22 33.08
N LEU A 270 -25.72 -17.06 33.73
CA LEU A 270 -25.31 -17.78 34.93
C LEU A 270 -25.51 -16.92 36.18
N GLU A 271 -26.47 -17.31 37.02
CA GLU A 271 -26.73 -16.71 38.34
C GLU A 271 -25.82 -17.30 39.44
N ASN A 272 -25.87 -18.64 39.59
CA ASN A 272 -25.40 -19.36 40.77
C ASN A 272 -24.00 -20.01 40.61
N HIS A 273 -23.30 -19.68 39.53
CA HIS A 273 -22.02 -20.30 39.14
C HIS A 273 -20.91 -19.28 38.94
N TYR A 274 -19.66 -19.74 39.04
CA TYR A 274 -18.50 -18.93 38.71
C TYR A 274 -18.11 -19.12 37.23
N ALA A 275 -18.00 -18.00 36.53
CA ALA A 275 -17.32 -17.89 35.25
C ALA A 275 -16.70 -16.49 35.15
N ALA A 276 -15.49 -16.40 34.61
CA ALA A 276 -14.80 -15.16 34.28
C ALA A 276 -13.63 -15.43 33.32
N ARG A 277 -13.18 -14.38 32.61
CA ARG A 277 -12.03 -14.39 31.72
C ARG A 277 -10.93 -13.46 32.24
N SER A 278 -9.67 -13.87 32.13
CA SER A 278 -8.49 -13.06 32.49
C SER A 278 -8.08 -12.08 31.36
N GLU A 279 -9.02 -11.23 30.93
CA GLU A 279 -8.85 -10.29 29.81
C GLU A 279 -7.77 -9.22 30.06
N ASP A 280 -7.77 -8.63 31.26
CA ASP A 280 -6.95 -7.50 31.70
C ASP A 280 -6.24 -7.81 33.04
N LEU A 281 -5.16 -7.08 33.36
CA LEU A 281 -4.45 -7.22 34.65
C LEU A 281 -5.35 -7.00 35.89
N TRP A 282 -6.35 -6.11 35.81
CA TRP A 282 -7.36 -5.95 36.86
C TRP A 282 -8.23 -7.20 37.01
N SER A 283 -8.66 -7.80 35.90
CA SER A 283 -9.46 -9.04 35.92
C SER A 283 -8.66 -10.23 36.46
N TYR A 284 -7.38 -10.35 36.09
CA TYR A 284 -6.45 -11.33 36.65
C TYR A 284 -6.33 -11.18 38.17
N ALA A 285 -6.11 -9.95 38.66
CA ALA A 285 -6.04 -9.67 40.09
C ALA A 285 -7.36 -9.98 40.82
N LYS A 286 -8.50 -9.66 40.21
CA LYS A 286 -9.85 -9.92 40.75
C LYS A 286 -10.16 -11.42 40.83
N ILE A 287 -9.96 -12.17 39.73
CA ILE A 287 -10.14 -13.62 39.69
C ILE A 287 -9.20 -14.31 40.70
N SER A 288 -7.94 -13.86 40.79
CA SER A 288 -6.96 -14.35 41.76
C SER A 288 -7.41 -14.11 43.21
N GLN A 289 -8.00 -12.94 43.52
CA GLN A 289 -8.59 -12.67 44.84
C GLN A 289 -9.83 -13.52 45.15
N ASP A 290 -10.68 -13.78 44.15
CA ASP A 290 -11.88 -14.62 44.31
C ASP A 290 -11.52 -16.10 44.50
N LEU A 291 -10.50 -16.58 43.79
CA LEU A 291 -9.87 -17.89 43.99
C LEU A 291 -9.33 -18.02 45.42
N VAL A 292 -8.55 -17.03 45.87
CA VAL A 292 -7.98 -16.95 47.24
C VAL A 292 -9.06 -16.77 48.32
N ALA A 293 -10.24 -16.27 47.97
CA ALA A 293 -11.37 -16.11 48.87
C ALA A 293 -12.27 -17.36 48.99
N GLY A 294 -11.99 -18.43 48.23
CA GLY A 294 -12.84 -19.62 48.17
C GLY A 294 -14.14 -19.44 47.39
N SER A 295 -14.24 -18.37 46.57
CA SER A 295 -15.42 -18.08 45.73
C SER A 295 -15.45 -18.86 44.42
N ILE A 296 -14.45 -19.73 44.18
CA ILE A 296 -14.34 -20.65 43.05
C ILE A 296 -14.26 -22.08 43.61
N PRO A 297 -15.39 -22.82 43.71
CA PRO A 297 -15.48 -24.12 44.37
C PRO A 297 -14.51 -25.19 43.83
N SER A 298 -14.12 -25.07 42.55
CA SER A 298 -13.27 -26.02 41.83
C SER A 298 -11.95 -26.33 42.53
N LEU A 299 -11.35 -25.34 43.20
CA LEU A 299 -10.02 -25.49 43.82
C LEU A 299 -10.07 -26.19 45.19
N GLU A 300 -11.14 -26.02 45.97
CA GLU A 300 -11.25 -26.64 47.31
C GLU A 300 -11.78 -28.08 47.26
N ALA A 301 -12.62 -28.42 46.27
CA ALA A 301 -13.42 -29.63 46.31
C ALA A 301 -12.75 -30.92 45.80
N GLN A 302 -11.80 -30.85 44.84
CA GLN A 302 -11.39 -32.05 44.08
C GLN A 302 -9.88 -32.32 43.85
N ASN A 303 -8.96 -31.36 44.09
CA ASN A 303 -7.50 -31.61 43.95
C ASN A 303 -7.08 -32.22 42.57
N ARG A 304 -7.81 -31.91 41.48
CA ARG A 304 -7.69 -32.57 40.16
C ARG A 304 -6.65 -32.00 39.20
N VAL A 305 -6.08 -30.84 39.50
CA VAL A 305 -4.87 -30.31 38.84
C VAL A 305 -3.63 -31.08 39.38
N SER A 306 -3.57 -32.38 39.09
CA SER A 306 -2.64 -33.33 39.72
C SER A 306 -1.16 -32.97 39.53
N ALA A 307 -0.83 -32.22 38.49
CA ALA A 307 0.54 -31.92 38.07
C ALA A 307 1.24 -30.83 38.89
N TYR A 308 0.52 -29.89 39.51
CA TYR A 308 1.12 -28.67 40.09
C TYR A 308 1.18 -28.63 41.63
N GLY A 309 0.65 -29.66 42.31
CA GLY A 309 0.88 -29.92 43.73
C GLY A 309 -0.40 -30.15 44.54
N GLN A 310 -0.27 -30.80 45.71
CA GLN A 310 -1.38 -31.01 46.63
C GLN A 310 -1.55 -29.80 47.56
N TRP A 311 -2.68 -29.10 47.44
CA TRP A 311 -3.00 -27.96 48.30
C TRP A 311 -3.69 -28.45 49.58
N LYS A 312 -3.19 -27.98 50.73
CA LYS A 312 -3.65 -28.43 52.06
C LYS A 312 -4.22 -27.23 52.84
N PRO A 313 -5.52 -26.91 52.69
CA PRO A 313 -6.14 -25.77 53.35
C PRO A 313 -6.12 -25.93 54.88
N ARG A 314 -5.65 -24.90 55.58
CA ARG A 314 -5.57 -24.91 57.05
C ARG A 314 -6.80 -24.25 57.64
N ARG A 315 -7.52 -24.96 58.53
CA ARG A 315 -8.82 -24.56 59.10
C ARG A 315 -8.94 -23.12 59.64
N LYS A 316 -7.80 -22.47 59.98
CA LYS A 316 -7.68 -21.02 60.25
C LYS A 316 -6.29 -20.50 59.84
N GLY A 317 -5.88 -20.67 58.59
CA GLY A 317 -4.58 -20.21 58.09
C GLY A 317 -4.45 -20.27 56.57
N PRO A 318 -3.29 -19.88 56.01
CA PRO A 318 -3.06 -19.85 54.57
C PRO A 318 -3.18 -21.23 53.92
N VAL A 319 -3.46 -21.22 52.61
CA VAL A 319 -3.34 -22.37 51.74
C VAL A 319 -1.87 -22.59 51.44
N CYS A 320 -1.33 -23.75 51.80
CA CYS A 320 0.07 -24.11 51.55
C CYS A 320 0.15 -25.35 50.67
N GLY A 321 1.09 -25.34 49.72
CA GLY A 321 1.63 -26.54 49.12
C GLY A 321 2.59 -27.29 50.07
N ASP A 322 3.12 -28.40 49.60
CA ASP A 322 4.06 -29.22 50.38
C ASP A 322 5.45 -28.56 50.55
N ASN A 323 6.16 -28.96 51.61
CA ASN A 323 7.53 -28.53 51.96
C ASN A 323 7.78 -27.03 52.21
N VAL A 324 6.73 -26.21 52.39
CA VAL A 324 6.85 -24.79 52.74
C VAL A 324 7.54 -24.58 54.10
N LYS A 325 8.57 -23.71 54.13
CA LYS A 325 9.36 -23.40 55.34
C LYS A 325 9.00 -22.00 55.85
N VAL A 326 8.46 -21.88 57.06
CA VAL A 326 8.10 -20.59 57.67
C VAL A 326 8.88 -20.38 58.97
N SER A 327 9.84 -19.46 58.96
CA SER A 327 10.66 -19.12 60.13
C SER A 327 9.89 -18.16 61.05
N ARG A 328 9.58 -18.60 62.27
CA ARG A 328 8.76 -17.80 63.22
C ARG A 328 9.63 -16.76 63.96
N PRO A 329 9.06 -15.59 64.34
CA PRO A 329 7.67 -15.17 64.18
C PRO A 329 7.40 -14.61 62.76
N VAL A 330 6.25 -14.92 62.18
CA VAL A 330 5.80 -14.46 60.85
C VAL A 330 4.28 -14.29 60.89
N GLU A 331 3.75 -13.28 60.21
CA GLU A 331 2.32 -13.01 60.10
C GLU A 331 1.82 -13.26 58.67
N ILE A 332 0.97 -14.28 58.47
CA ILE A 332 0.38 -14.61 57.17
C ILE A 332 -1.14 -14.60 57.29
N ASP A 333 -1.81 -13.83 56.43
CA ASP A 333 -3.28 -13.76 56.35
C ASP A 333 -3.88 -15.09 55.85
N ASN A 334 -5.10 -15.43 56.26
CA ASN A 334 -5.75 -16.67 55.80
C ASN A 334 -6.02 -16.65 54.29
N LYS A 335 -6.28 -15.48 53.73
CA LYS A 335 -6.35 -15.21 52.28
C LYS A 335 -4.96 -15.15 51.65
N THR A 336 -4.15 -16.20 51.76
CA THR A 336 -2.81 -16.27 51.15
C THR A 336 -2.54 -17.66 50.61
N ILE A 337 -1.99 -17.76 49.40
CA ILE A 337 -1.48 -19.01 48.81
C ILE A 337 0.05 -19.00 48.86
N LEU A 338 0.64 -20.06 49.39
CA LEU A 338 2.10 -20.30 49.41
C LEU A 338 2.44 -21.57 48.61
N GLY A 339 3.14 -21.42 47.50
CA GLY A 339 3.55 -22.50 46.60
C GLY A 339 4.56 -23.47 47.20
N THR A 340 4.74 -24.61 46.52
CA THR A 340 5.52 -25.75 47.01
C THR A 340 7.00 -25.39 47.24
N SER A 341 7.58 -25.93 48.32
CA SER A 341 8.98 -25.74 48.72
C SER A 341 9.46 -24.30 48.97
N SER A 342 8.58 -23.30 48.94
CA SER A 342 8.92 -21.89 49.18
C SER A 342 9.26 -21.62 50.66
N SER A 343 10.09 -20.60 50.91
CA SER A 343 10.56 -20.24 52.26
C SER A 343 10.30 -18.79 52.63
N VAL A 344 9.80 -18.55 53.85
CA VAL A 344 9.51 -17.22 54.41
C VAL A 344 10.40 -16.94 55.63
N GLY A 345 11.20 -15.87 55.55
CA GLY A 345 12.09 -15.40 56.61
C GLY A 345 11.36 -14.78 57.82
N GLU A 346 12.10 -14.62 58.91
CA GLU A 346 11.58 -14.12 60.19
C GLU A 346 11.06 -12.67 60.11
N ARG A 347 10.02 -12.35 60.89
CA ARG A 347 9.34 -11.06 61.01
C ARG A 347 8.63 -10.57 59.74
N SER A 348 8.57 -11.39 58.70
CA SER A 348 7.88 -11.04 57.45
C SER A 348 6.34 -11.12 57.60
N ARG A 349 5.66 -10.25 56.85
CA ARG A 349 4.19 -10.07 56.78
C ARG A 349 3.73 -10.39 55.36
N VAL A 350 2.73 -11.26 55.21
CA VAL A 350 2.15 -11.60 53.89
C VAL A 350 0.62 -11.57 53.98
N GLN A 351 -0.03 -10.74 53.17
CA GLN A 351 -1.48 -10.53 53.22
C GLN A 351 -2.11 -10.46 51.84
N ARG A 352 -3.18 -11.25 51.60
CA ARG A 352 -3.99 -11.20 50.37
C ARG A 352 -3.19 -11.40 49.08
N SER A 353 -2.15 -12.22 49.15
CA SER A 353 -1.13 -12.38 48.13
C SER A 353 -1.00 -13.83 47.68
N VAL A 354 -0.48 -14.04 46.47
CA VAL A 354 -0.12 -15.36 45.92
C VAL A 354 1.39 -15.42 45.78
N VAL A 355 2.01 -16.45 46.37
CA VAL A 355 3.44 -16.72 46.26
C VAL A 355 3.64 -18.03 45.53
N GLY A 356 4.47 -18.00 44.48
CA GLY A 356 4.85 -19.13 43.63
C GLY A 356 5.58 -20.26 44.35
N GLN A 357 5.98 -21.25 43.56
CA GLN A 357 6.78 -22.38 43.99
C GLN A 357 8.27 -22.00 44.09
N ARG A 358 9.00 -22.64 45.01
CA ARG A 358 10.45 -22.51 45.23
C ARG A 358 10.94 -21.10 45.61
N CYS A 359 10.03 -20.14 45.80
CA CYS A 359 10.35 -18.75 46.13
C CYS A 359 11.09 -18.62 47.47
N ARG A 360 11.98 -17.63 47.58
CA ARG A 360 12.72 -17.32 48.79
C ARG A 360 12.44 -15.88 49.23
N ILE A 361 11.67 -15.72 50.30
CA ILE A 361 11.35 -14.42 50.88
C ILE A 361 12.26 -14.19 52.10
N GLY A 362 13.01 -13.08 52.11
CA GLY A 362 13.86 -12.67 53.21
C GLY A 362 13.12 -12.34 54.51
N LYS A 363 13.87 -11.83 55.49
CA LYS A 363 13.38 -11.42 56.81
C LYS A 363 12.79 -10.01 56.76
N GLY A 364 11.78 -9.73 57.57
CA GLY A 364 11.17 -8.41 57.69
C GLY A 364 10.49 -7.89 56.40
N ALA A 365 10.22 -8.78 55.43
CA ALA A 365 9.55 -8.41 54.19
C ALA A 365 8.05 -8.18 54.42
N ASP A 366 7.46 -7.17 53.80
CA ASP A 366 6.03 -6.84 53.91
C ASP A 366 5.36 -6.89 52.54
N ILE A 367 4.45 -7.84 52.33
CA ILE A 367 3.89 -8.20 51.02
C ILE A 367 2.36 -8.18 51.09
N SER A 368 1.75 -7.22 50.38
CA SER A 368 0.31 -6.99 50.40
C SER A 368 -0.31 -6.99 48.99
N ARG A 369 -1.42 -7.72 48.81
CA ARG A 369 -2.22 -7.77 47.55
C ARG A 369 -1.40 -8.02 46.28
N SER A 370 -0.30 -8.76 46.39
CA SER A 370 0.71 -8.92 45.33
C SER A 370 0.78 -10.35 44.80
N TYR A 371 1.24 -10.50 43.56
CA TYR A 371 1.28 -11.78 42.85
C TYR A 371 2.72 -12.07 42.42
N ILE A 372 3.33 -13.03 43.11
CA ILE A 372 4.75 -13.39 42.99
C ILE A 372 4.80 -14.77 42.34
N TRP A 373 5.42 -14.88 41.17
CA TRP A 373 5.53 -16.14 40.44
C TRP A 373 6.74 -16.99 40.89
N ASP A 374 6.92 -18.14 40.25
CA ASP A 374 7.89 -19.18 40.65
C ASP A 374 9.36 -18.70 40.66
N ASP A 375 10.17 -19.35 41.51
CA ASP A 375 11.63 -19.18 41.63
C ASP A 375 12.12 -17.75 42.01
N VAL A 376 11.20 -16.83 42.33
CA VAL A 376 11.54 -15.46 42.79
C VAL A 376 12.30 -15.48 44.12
N THR A 377 13.37 -14.69 44.20
CA THR A 377 14.16 -14.49 45.43
C THR A 377 14.16 -13.02 45.85
N MET A 378 13.91 -12.77 47.14
CA MET A 378 13.83 -11.44 47.75
C MET A 378 14.79 -11.36 48.94
N GLY A 379 15.51 -10.24 49.04
CA GLY A 379 16.37 -9.89 50.18
C GLY A 379 15.58 -9.54 51.45
N ASP A 380 16.31 -9.09 52.47
CA ASP A 380 15.73 -8.68 53.75
C ASP A 380 15.07 -7.27 53.64
N ASN A 381 14.05 -7.00 54.46
CA ASN A 381 13.30 -5.74 54.59
C ASN A 381 12.56 -5.21 53.34
N VAL A 382 12.30 -6.06 52.34
CA VAL A 382 11.61 -5.68 51.09
C VAL A 382 10.12 -5.36 51.33
N LYS A 383 9.60 -4.26 50.75
CA LYS A 383 8.18 -3.88 50.82
C LYS A 383 7.51 -3.93 49.45
N ILE A 384 6.35 -4.57 49.37
CA ILE A 384 5.62 -4.82 48.12
C ILE A 384 4.11 -4.63 48.34
N SER A 385 3.50 -3.79 47.51
CA SER A 385 2.05 -3.57 47.51
C SER A 385 1.50 -3.61 46.08
N GLU A 386 0.45 -4.39 45.84
CA GLU A 386 -0.31 -4.43 44.57
C GLU A 386 0.56 -4.58 43.30
N ALA A 387 1.64 -5.36 43.38
CA ALA A 387 2.58 -5.57 42.27
C ALA A 387 2.52 -7.00 41.72
N ILE A 388 2.96 -7.18 40.47
CA ILE A 388 3.16 -8.48 39.83
C ILE A 388 4.67 -8.68 39.57
N ILE A 389 5.19 -9.85 39.95
CA ILE A 389 6.62 -10.17 39.87
C ILE A 389 6.82 -11.47 39.10
N GLY A 390 7.47 -11.35 37.94
CA GLY A 390 7.74 -12.43 37.00
C GLY A 390 8.68 -13.51 37.53
N GLU A 391 8.66 -14.67 36.86
CA GLU A 391 9.42 -15.87 37.23
C GLU A 391 10.93 -15.59 37.31
N LYS A 392 11.63 -16.24 38.24
CA LYS A 392 13.10 -16.15 38.44
C LYS A 392 13.65 -14.76 38.75
N SER A 393 12.82 -13.77 39.07
CA SER A 393 13.27 -12.41 39.42
C SER A 393 14.02 -12.36 40.75
N LEU A 394 15.02 -11.48 40.83
CA LEU A 394 15.87 -11.27 42.01
C LEU A 394 15.68 -9.84 42.53
N ILE A 395 15.23 -9.70 43.77
CA ILE A 395 15.00 -8.41 44.43
C ILE A 395 15.98 -8.28 45.60
N GLY A 396 16.82 -7.25 45.56
CA GLY A 396 17.78 -6.94 46.63
C GLY A 396 17.13 -6.50 47.94
N ASP A 397 17.97 -6.28 48.95
CA ASP A 397 17.56 -5.90 50.31
C ASP A 397 17.03 -4.46 50.38
N ASN A 398 16.09 -4.20 51.28
CA ASN A 398 15.50 -2.88 51.57
C ASN A 398 14.79 -2.21 50.38
N CYS A 399 14.45 -2.96 49.32
CA CYS A 399 13.72 -2.45 48.17
C CYS A 399 12.25 -2.12 48.49
N ILE A 400 11.69 -1.12 47.80
CA ILE A 400 10.29 -0.70 47.95
C ILE A 400 9.62 -0.71 46.58
N ILE A 401 8.51 -1.44 46.44
CA ILE A 401 7.74 -1.60 45.20
C ILE A 401 6.31 -1.11 45.44
N GLU A 402 5.96 0.00 44.79
CA GLU A 402 4.66 0.67 44.91
C GLU A 402 3.54 0.04 44.05
N PRO A 403 2.26 0.39 44.31
CA PRO A 403 1.09 -0.20 43.63
C PRO A 403 1.14 -0.16 42.10
N GLY A 404 0.73 -1.26 41.47
CA GLY A 404 0.64 -1.37 40.01
C GLY A 404 1.98 -1.57 39.29
N ALA A 405 3.10 -1.69 40.00
CA ALA A 405 4.38 -2.02 39.39
C ALA A 405 4.39 -3.44 38.78
N LEU A 406 4.91 -3.57 37.55
CA LEU A 406 4.97 -4.81 36.77
C LEU A 406 6.43 -5.16 36.47
N ILE A 407 6.95 -6.18 37.15
CA ILE A 407 8.34 -6.65 36.98
C ILE A 407 8.30 -7.94 36.12
N SER A 408 8.93 -7.92 34.95
CA SER A 408 8.99 -9.07 34.01
C SER A 408 9.87 -10.22 34.53
N PHE A 409 10.02 -11.25 33.71
CA PHE A 409 10.81 -12.45 33.99
C PHE A 409 12.32 -12.15 34.13
N GLY A 410 12.97 -12.80 35.09
CA GLY A 410 14.43 -12.77 35.28
C GLY A 410 15.04 -11.41 35.66
N VAL A 411 14.21 -10.40 35.94
CA VAL A 411 14.66 -9.03 36.28
C VAL A 411 15.46 -9.04 37.60
N ARG A 412 16.49 -8.20 37.66
CA ARG A 412 17.35 -8.02 38.84
C ARG A 412 17.24 -6.58 39.34
N ILE A 413 16.73 -6.41 40.57
CA ILE A 413 16.58 -5.10 41.22
C ILE A 413 17.65 -4.99 42.31
N PRO A 414 18.58 -4.02 42.25
CA PRO A 414 19.64 -3.88 43.24
C PRO A 414 19.10 -3.39 44.60
N SER A 415 19.80 -3.75 45.69
CA SER A 415 19.41 -3.41 47.05
C SER A 415 19.24 -1.89 47.25
N GLY A 416 18.19 -1.48 47.98
CA GLY A 416 17.85 -0.08 48.25
C GLY A 416 17.00 0.62 47.18
N THR A 417 16.65 -0.06 46.09
CA THR A 417 15.88 0.55 44.98
C THR A 417 14.42 0.80 45.38
N LYS A 418 13.90 1.99 45.05
CA LYS A 418 12.46 2.27 45.03
C LYS A 418 11.93 2.19 43.59
N ILE A 419 10.85 1.45 43.38
CA ILE A 419 10.08 1.43 42.12
C ILE A 419 8.74 2.12 42.38
N SER A 420 8.49 3.20 41.64
CA SER A 420 7.27 4.00 41.74
C SER A 420 6.04 3.29 41.16
N ALA A 421 4.86 3.75 41.56
CA ALA A 421 3.58 3.18 41.12
C ALA A 421 3.45 3.10 39.58
N GLY A 422 2.87 2.00 39.08
CA GLY A 422 2.59 1.77 37.65
C GLY A 422 3.78 1.47 36.74
N ILE A 423 5.03 1.51 37.22
CA ILE A 423 6.21 1.28 36.38
C ILE A 423 6.27 -0.16 35.85
N LYS A 424 6.59 -0.31 34.55
CA LYS A 424 6.92 -1.58 33.90
C LYS A 424 8.43 -1.76 33.83
N VAL A 425 8.95 -2.91 34.26
CA VAL A 425 10.38 -3.27 34.19
C VAL A 425 10.55 -4.54 33.38
N THR A 426 11.34 -4.51 32.31
CA THR A 426 11.54 -5.60 31.35
C THR A 426 13.01 -5.87 31.07
N THR A 427 13.34 -7.08 30.60
CA THR A 427 14.69 -7.48 30.16
C THR A 427 14.87 -7.37 28.64
N LYS A 428 13.78 -7.19 27.88
CA LYS A 428 13.77 -7.08 26.41
C LYS A 428 13.47 -5.65 25.95
N ILE A 429 14.10 -5.27 24.84
CA ILE A 429 13.83 -4.04 24.09
C ILE A 429 12.77 -4.32 23.02
N SER A 430 11.74 -3.47 22.92
CA SER A 430 10.86 -3.34 21.75
C SER A 430 11.42 -2.29 20.79
N GLY A 431 11.05 -2.37 19.51
CA GLY A 431 11.51 -1.42 18.48
C GLY A 431 11.16 0.04 18.77
N GLU A 432 11.91 0.92 18.12
CA GLU A 432 11.89 2.40 18.11
C GLU A 432 10.64 3.09 18.73
N GLY A 433 10.84 3.70 19.90
CA GLY A 433 9.85 4.52 20.62
C GLY A 433 10.36 4.90 22.02
N ASP A 434 10.27 6.18 22.38
CA ASP A 434 10.96 6.86 23.48
C ASP A 434 11.25 6.10 24.80
N GLY A 435 12.48 6.28 25.30
CA GLY A 435 12.68 6.71 26.69
C GLY A 435 12.35 5.74 27.84
N GLN A 436 12.80 4.48 27.80
CA GLN A 436 12.67 3.57 28.95
C GLN A 436 14.03 3.23 29.60
N HIS A 437 14.11 3.38 30.93
CA HIS A 437 15.36 3.25 31.67
C HIS A 437 15.90 1.81 31.70
N ARG A 438 17.08 1.63 31.11
CA ARG A 438 17.90 0.42 31.21
C ARG A 438 18.48 0.28 32.62
N ALA A 439 18.43 -0.93 33.20
CA ALA A 439 19.22 -1.26 34.38
C ALA A 439 20.73 -1.16 34.03
N PRO A 440 21.54 -0.32 34.70
CA PRO A 440 22.92 -0.11 34.29
C PRO A 440 23.81 -1.34 34.56
N ASP A 441 24.57 -1.76 33.54
CA ASP A 441 25.81 -2.52 33.77
C ASP A 441 26.93 -1.58 34.25
N GLN A 442 27.93 -2.16 34.92
CA GLN A 442 28.81 -1.47 35.86
C GLN A 442 29.79 -0.45 35.23
N SER A 443 29.60 0.85 35.51
CA SER A 443 30.66 1.74 36.04
C SER A 443 30.14 3.14 36.41
N ASP A 444 30.62 3.65 37.55
CA ASP A 444 30.48 5.01 38.10
C ASP A 444 29.08 5.52 38.50
N PHE A 445 29.08 6.32 39.58
CA PHE A 445 27.91 6.94 40.20
C PHE A 445 28.01 8.47 40.08
N ALA A 446 26.92 9.12 39.67
CA ALA A 446 26.70 10.54 39.92
C ALA A 446 25.21 10.76 40.23
N TYR A 447 24.92 11.36 41.38
CA TYR A 447 23.67 12.04 41.66
C TYR A 447 23.96 13.54 41.55
N GLU A 448 23.08 14.30 40.91
CA GLU A 448 23.00 15.75 41.09
C GLU A 448 21.61 16.08 41.65
N ASP A 449 21.58 16.76 42.81
CA ASP A 449 20.38 17.35 43.38
C ASP A 449 19.99 18.61 42.60
N GLY A 450 18.69 18.87 42.47
CA GLY A 450 18.16 20.06 41.79
C GLY A 450 16.69 20.29 42.14
N ASP A 451 16.46 21.11 43.17
CA ASP A 451 15.13 21.35 43.75
C ASP A 451 14.12 21.98 42.76
N SER A 452 12.86 21.53 42.80
CA SER A 452 11.68 22.36 42.50
C SER A 452 10.38 21.75 43.04
N GLU A 453 9.92 22.35 44.15
CA GLU A 453 8.54 22.45 44.67
C GLU A 453 7.61 21.21 44.72
N VAL A 454 7.36 20.76 45.96
CA VAL A 454 6.25 19.88 46.33
C VAL A 454 4.90 20.60 46.23
N ASN A 455 3.90 19.93 45.65
CA ASN A 455 2.49 20.22 45.89
C ASN A 455 1.81 19.03 46.60
N ASP A 456 0.96 19.32 47.58
CA ASP A 456 0.31 18.30 48.43
C ASP A 456 -0.62 17.38 47.62
N PHE A 457 -0.32 16.08 47.58
CA PHE A 457 -1.23 15.05 47.10
C PHE A 457 -1.57 14.04 48.19
N SER A 458 -2.80 14.14 48.71
CA SER A 458 -3.32 13.25 49.73
C SER A 458 -3.50 11.81 49.21
N PRO A 459 -3.18 10.77 50.01
CA PRO A 459 -3.21 9.37 49.58
C PRO A 459 -4.65 8.83 49.48
N GLY A 460 -5.32 9.10 48.35
CA GLY A 460 -6.68 8.64 48.07
C GLY A 460 -7.06 8.51 46.58
N LEU A 461 -6.37 9.21 45.67
CA LEU A 461 -6.63 9.14 44.22
C LEU A 461 -5.36 8.68 43.48
N VAL A 462 -5.34 7.43 43.01
CA VAL A 462 -4.30 6.89 42.10
C VAL A 462 -4.88 6.43 40.75
N TYR A 463 -6.22 6.47 40.60
CA TYR A 463 -6.94 6.09 39.37
C TYR A 463 -7.70 7.27 38.74
N GLN A 464 -7.08 8.45 38.62
CA GLN A 464 -7.65 9.54 37.83
C GLN A 464 -6.61 10.45 37.13
N GLN A 465 -6.61 10.36 35.79
CA GLN A 465 -6.08 11.28 34.76
C GLN A 465 -4.59 11.29 34.34
N LYS A 466 -4.44 11.42 33.01
CA LYS A 466 -3.38 12.09 32.23
C LYS A 466 -1.91 11.63 32.37
N ALA A 467 -1.69 10.33 32.16
CA ALA A 467 -0.44 9.80 31.57
C ALA A 467 -0.61 8.39 30.95
N PHE A 468 -1.65 7.64 31.34
CA PHE A 468 -1.74 6.18 31.13
C PHE A 468 -2.74 5.73 30.05
N ALA A 469 -2.92 6.51 28.98
CA ALA A 469 -3.88 6.21 27.91
C ALA A 469 -3.25 5.74 26.57
N GLU A 470 -1.96 6.03 26.34
CA GLU A 470 -1.25 5.75 25.08
C GLU A 470 -0.57 4.37 25.08
N SER A 471 -1.23 3.35 25.64
CA SER A 471 -0.68 2.00 25.78
C SER A 471 -1.76 0.92 25.82
N LEU A 472 -2.73 1.01 24.90
CA LEU A 472 -3.74 -0.03 24.65
C LEU A 472 -3.56 -0.57 23.21
N SER A 473 -3.29 -1.87 23.09
CA SER A 473 -3.25 -2.67 21.85
C SER A 473 -2.30 -2.22 20.73
N THR A 474 -1.03 -2.62 20.83
CA THR A 474 0.03 -2.46 19.80
C THR A 474 -0.03 -3.55 18.70
N LEU A 475 -1.24 -4.02 18.35
CA LEU A 475 -1.51 -4.97 17.26
C LEU A 475 -2.75 -4.56 16.43
N ALA A 476 -3.13 -3.28 16.50
CA ALA A 476 -4.12 -2.64 15.63
C ALA A 476 -3.47 -1.50 14.81
N SER A 477 -2.17 -1.63 14.52
CA SER A 477 -1.31 -0.54 14.04
C SER A 477 -0.23 -1.03 13.08
N ASP A 478 -0.64 -1.67 11.99
CA ASP A 478 0.17 -1.76 10.76
C ASP A 478 -0.71 -1.65 9.49
N ILE A 479 -1.74 -0.80 9.58
CA ILE A 479 -2.32 -0.09 8.45
C ILE A 479 -2.09 1.39 8.73
N SER A 480 -1.50 2.10 7.78
CA SER A 480 -1.18 3.51 7.91
C SER A 480 -2.44 4.37 7.89
N THR A 481 -2.84 4.92 9.04
CA THR A 481 -3.81 6.02 9.12
C THR A 481 -3.14 7.31 8.62
N PRO A 482 -3.60 7.94 7.52
CA PRO A 482 -3.14 9.27 7.15
C PRO A 482 -3.60 10.28 8.20
N SER A 483 -2.74 11.22 8.57
CA SER A 483 -2.99 12.23 9.59
C SER A 483 -3.88 13.37 9.06
N SER A 484 -5.19 13.13 8.87
CA SER A 484 -6.22 14.16 8.68
C SER A 484 -7.66 13.67 9.00
N PRO A 485 -8.61 14.57 9.33
CA PRO A 485 -9.83 14.18 10.03
C PRO A 485 -11.04 13.90 9.11
N LEU A 486 -11.27 12.63 8.76
CA LEU A 486 -12.51 12.19 8.08
C LEU A 486 -13.17 10.99 8.76
N ASN A 487 -13.71 11.19 9.97
CA ASN A 487 -14.62 10.22 10.58
C ASN A 487 -16.05 10.37 9.99
N GLY A 488 -16.19 10.03 8.71
CA GLY A 488 -17.42 10.11 7.92
C GLY A 488 -18.49 9.08 8.29
N SER A 489 -18.71 8.87 9.60
CA SER A 489 -19.76 7.97 10.09
C SER A 489 -21.13 8.51 9.70
N ARG A 490 -21.96 7.65 9.10
CA ARG A 490 -23.17 7.99 8.33
C ARG A 490 -24.32 8.47 9.21
N ARG A 491 -24.20 9.67 9.79
CA ARG A 491 -25.20 10.29 10.68
C ARG A 491 -26.51 10.64 9.94
N GLN A 492 -27.43 9.68 9.90
CA GLN A 492 -28.85 9.99 9.95
C GLN A 492 -29.19 10.48 11.36
N SER A 493 -29.14 11.79 11.58
CA SER A 493 -29.62 12.43 12.81
C SER A 493 -31.03 12.93 12.57
N PHE A 494 -32.02 12.20 13.09
CA PHE A 494 -33.43 12.59 12.99
C PHE A 494 -33.75 13.73 13.97
N ALA A 495 -34.58 14.67 13.51
CA ALA A 495 -34.76 16.03 14.02
C ALA A 495 -34.89 16.24 15.55
N THR A 496 -34.34 17.36 16.01
CA THR A 496 -34.99 18.22 17.01
C THR A 496 -35.42 19.52 16.34
N SER A 497 -36.68 19.92 16.49
CA SER A 497 -37.38 20.80 15.54
C SER A 497 -36.99 22.28 15.56
N VAL A 498 -36.31 22.75 14.51
CA VAL A 498 -36.31 24.15 14.02
C VAL A 498 -36.24 24.11 12.48
N SER A 499 -36.95 25.04 11.81
CA SER A 499 -37.03 25.32 10.35
C SER A 499 -36.17 24.45 9.39
N GLU A 500 -36.82 23.59 8.59
CA GLU A 500 -36.15 22.49 7.87
C GLU A 500 -35.54 22.85 6.48
N GLU A 501 -35.72 24.07 5.96
CA GLU A 501 -35.30 24.42 4.57
C GLU A 501 -33.92 25.12 4.47
N ASP A 502 -33.38 25.72 5.54
CA ASP A 502 -32.11 26.47 5.49
C ASP A 502 -30.88 25.61 5.90
N GLU A 503 -31.01 24.69 6.87
CA GLU A 503 -29.86 23.95 7.45
C GLU A 503 -29.19 22.97 6.47
N THR A 504 -29.93 22.40 5.52
CA THR A 504 -29.38 21.44 4.54
C THR A 504 -28.32 22.07 3.65
N ASN A 505 -28.54 23.32 3.26
CA ASN A 505 -27.78 23.99 2.22
C ASN A 505 -26.48 24.57 2.83
N ASP A 506 -26.57 25.19 4.01
CA ASP A 506 -25.40 25.63 4.78
C ASP A 506 -24.51 24.46 5.22
N ARG A 507 -25.08 23.29 5.54
CA ARG A 507 -24.29 22.08 5.81
C ARG A 507 -23.53 21.59 4.58
N PHE A 508 -24.18 21.54 3.41
CA PHE A 508 -23.49 21.19 2.15
C PHE A 508 -22.35 22.18 1.84
N GLN A 509 -22.57 23.48 2.03
CA GLN A 509 -21.51 24.50 1.90
C GLN A 509 -20.34 24.20 2.85
N GLN A 510 -20.62 23.99 4.14
CA GLN A 510 -19.58 23.83 5.16
C GLN A 510 -18.75 22.56 4.96
N ASP A 511 -19.39 21.42 4.72
CA ASP A 511 -18.72 20.13 4.50
C ASP A 511 -17.88 20.17 3.19
N THR A 512 -18.45 20.69 2.09
CA THR A 512 -17.75 20.77 0.78
C THR A 512 -16.57 21.73 0.82
N VAL A 513 -16.72 22.90 1.45
CA VAL A 513 -15.63 23.88 1.57
C VAL A 513 -14.49 23.36 2.44
N ALA A 514 -14.79 22.62 3.52
CA ALA A 514 -13.77 22.00 4.36
C ALA A 514 -12.95 20.96 3.56
N ILE A 515 -13.62 20.07 2.82
CA ILE A 515 -12.98 19.04 1.99
C ILE A 515 -12.09 19.69 0.91
N LEU A 516 -12.62 20.66 0.15
CA LEU A 516 -11.84 21.33 -0.91
C LEU A 516 -10.60 22.05 -0.34
N VAL A 517 -10.73 22.77 0.78
CA VAL A 517 -9.57 23.43 1.43
C VAL A 517 -8.54 22.41 1.90
N GLN A 518 -8.96 21.28 2.48
CA GLN A 518 -8.05 20.20 2.87
C GLN A 518 -7.33 19.60 1.65
N ARG A 519 -8.04 19.30 0.55
CA ARG A 519 -7.40 18.78 -0.68
C ARG A 519 -6.43 19.78 -1.31
N MET A 520 -6.74 21.07 -1.27
CA MET A 520 -5.83 22.13 -1.71
C MET A 520 -4.62 22.32 -0.76
N GLN A 521 -4.70 21.87 0.50
CA GLN A 521 -3.59 21.80 1.45
C GLN A 521 -2.74 20.54 1.24
N GLU A 522 -3.37 19.38 0.99
CA GLU A 522 -2.71 18.11 0.61
C GLU A 522 -1.97 18.22 -0.74
N GLY A 523 -2.34 19.18 -1.61
CA GLY A 523 -1.72 19.38 -2.91
C GLY A 523 -2.23 18.43 -4.00
N LYS A 524 -3.46 17.91 -3.86
CA LYS A 524 -4.10 17.06 -4.88
C LYS A 524 -4.32 17.81 -6.20
N GLN A 525 -4.43 17.06 -7.29
CA GLN A 525 -4.75 17.65 -8.60
C GLN A 525 -6.22 18.07 -8.68
N ALA A 526 -6.51 19.03 -9.56
CA ALA A 526 -7.86 19.60 -9.69
C ALA A 526 -8.90 18.59 -10.22
N ASP A 527 -8.47 17.61 -11.01
CA ASP A 527 -9.36 16.61 -11.63
C ASP A 527 -9.86 15.56 -10.62
N ASP A 528 -9.01 15.19 -9.65
CA ASP A 528 -9.40 14.40 -8.48
C ASP A 528 -10.47 15.14 -7.67
N MET A 529 -10.25 16.44 -7.43
CA MET A 529 -11.18 17.30 -6.69
C MET A 529 -12.48 17.53 -7.45
N LEU A 530 -12.47 17.64 -8.78
CA LEU A 530 -13.69 17.70 -9.59
C LEU A 530 -14.54 16.42 -9.42
N SER A 531 -13.88 15.26 -9.35
CA SER A 531 -14.55 13.97 -9.14
C SER A 531 -15.16 13.85 -7.73
N GLU A 532 -14.40 14.21 -6.69
CA GLU A 532 -14.91 14.29 -5.30
C GLU A 532 -16.07 15.31 -5.19
N LEU A 533 -15.95 16.48 -5.83
CA LEU A 533 -16.94 17.56 -5.81
C LEU A 533 -18.26 17.18 -6.51
N MET A 534 -18.21 16.44 -7.61
CA MET A 534 -19.42 15.93 -8.26
C MET A 534 -20.08 14.83 -7.42
N GLY A 535 -19.30 13.97 -6.76
CA GLY A 535 -19.81 13.01 -5.77
C GLY A 535 -20.54 13.68 -4.61
N LEU A 536 -19.96 14.77 -4.07
CA LEU A 536 -20.59 15.61 -3.05
C LEU A 536 -21.88 16.26 -3.57
N ARG A 537 -21.88 16.85 -4.78
CA ARG A 537 -23.07 17.43 -5.41
C ARG A 537 -24.22 16.42 -5.51
N PHE A 538 -23.95 15.23 -6.06
CA PHE A 538 -24.99 14.20 -6.25
C PHE A 538 -25.50 13.59 -4.94
N SER A 539 -24.66 13.53 -3.89
CA SER A 539 -25.07 13.01 -2.58
C SER A 539 -25.75 14.05 -1.68
N GLY A 540 -25.41 15.33 -1.84
CA GLY A 540 -26.09 16.45 -1.17
C GLY A 540 -27.34 16.97 -1.89
N GLY A 541 -27.53 16.62 -3.17
CA GLY A 541 -28.64 17.13 -4.00
C GLY A 541 -28.47 18.59 -4.46
N ALA A 542 -27.27 19.16 -4.31
CA ALA A 542 -27.01 20.59 -4.41
C ALA A 542 -27.09 21.15 -5.85
N ASP A 543 -27.51 22.41 -5.95
CA ASP A 543 -27.66 23.11 -7.23
C ASP A 543 -26.32 23.67 -7.77
N GLU A 544 -26.28 24.06 -9.05
CA GLU A 544 -25.05 24.55 -9.70
C GLU A 544 -24.50 25.83 -9.03
N THR A 545 -25.37 26.67 -8.45
CA THR A 545 -25.03 27.91 -7.74
C THR A 545 -24.39 27.62 -6.38
N GLU A 546 -24.85 26.59 -5.68
CA GLU A 546 -24.31 26.16 -4.41
C GLU A 546 -22.91 25.57 -4.58
N VAL A 547 -22.69 24.73 -5.58
CA VAL A 547 -21.34 24.23 -5.87
C VAL A 547 -20.42 25.37 -6.34
N ARG A 548 -20.94 26.41 -7.01
CA ARG A 548 -20.18 27.62 -7.40
C ARG A 548 -19.75 28.42 -6.16
N ARG A 549 -20.66 28.66 -5.21
CA ARG A 549 -20.40 29.32 -3.92
C ARG A 549 -19.39 28.56 -3.06
N ALA A 550 -19.50 27.23 -3.01
CA ALA A 550 -18.55 26.40 -2.27
C ALA A 550 -17.13 26.48 -2.87
N VAL A 551 -16.99 26.46 -4.19
CA VAL A 551 -15.68 26.65 -4.85
C VAL A 551 -15.13 28.06 -4.60
N ALA A 552 -15.96 29.11 -4.71
CA ALA A 552 -15.58 30.49 -4.40
C ALA A 552 -15.03 30.65 -2.97
N ALA A 553 -15.74 30.12 -1.97
CA ALA A 553 -15.33 30.16 -0.57
C ALA A 553 -14.08 29.30 -0.29
N ALA A 554 -13.93 28.14 -0.95
CA ALA A 554 -12.75 27.29 -0.78
C ALA A 554 -11.47 27.93 -1.34
N VAL A 555 -11.52 28.49 -2.56
CA VAL A 555 -10.38 29.20 -3.16
C VAL A 555 -10.00 30.42 -2.31
N SER A 556 -10.98 31.22 -1.88
CA SER A 556 -10.77 32.38 -1.01
C SER A 556 -10.09 32.01 0.32
N ARG A 557 -10.57 30.94 0.97
CA ARG A 557 -9.94 30.39 2.20
C ARG A 557 -8.52 29.93 1.97
N ARG A 558 -8.23 29.25 0.85
CA ARG A 558 -6.87 28.77 0.55
C ARG A 558 -5.89 29.92 0.34
N ILE A 559 -6.29 30.99 -0.37
CA ILE A 559 -5.45 32.16 -0.60
C ILE A 559 -5.19 32.91 0.73
N SER A 560 -6.22 33.19 1.53
CA SER A 560 -6.02 33.85 2.85
C SER A 560 -5.15 33.03 3.80
N SER A 561 -5.31 31.71 3.84
CA SER A 561 -4.45 30.82 4.65
C SER A 561 -2.96 30.88 4.25
N LEU A 562 -2.64 31.11 2.97
CA LEU A 562 -1.27 31.32 2.50
C LEU A 562 -0.73 32.72 2.87
N VAL A 563 -1.59 33.74 2.88
CA VAL A 563 -1.23 35.11 3.31
C VAL A 563 -0.98 35.18 4.82
N GLU A 564 -1.82 34.52 5.62
CA GLU A 564 -1.59 34.33 7.07
C GLU A 564 -0.28 33.56 7.33
N GLY A 565 0.08 32.62 6.44
CA GLY A 565 1.39 31.95 6.39
C GLY A 565 2.54 32.80 5.81
N ALA A 566 2.44 34.13 5.85
CA ALA A 566 3.43 35.10 5.38
C ALA A 566 3.80 35.05 3.87
N THR A 567 2.97 34.43 3.02
CA THR A 567 3.13 34.53 1.56
C THR A 567 2.56 35.85 1.05
N PRO A 568 3.24 36.60 0.15
CA PRO A 568 2.65 37.80 -0.46
C PRO A 568 1.33 37.49 -1.17
N ALA A 569 0.32 38.36 -1.02
CA ALA A 569 -1.02 38.13 -1.57
C ALA A 569 -1.05 37.89 -3.09
N ALA A 570 -0.17 38.55 -3.85
CA ALA A 570 0.00 38.35 -5.28
C ALA A 570 0.52 36.95 -5.66
N ASP A 571 1.40 36.38 -4.83
CA ASP A 571 1.94 35.03 -5.02
C ASP A 571 0.95 33.97 -4.56
N ALA A 572 0.25 34.21 -3.45
CA ALA A 572 -0.78 33.32 -2.92
C ALA A 572 -1.96 33.18 -3.91
N ALA A 573 -2.41 34.28 -4.51
CA ALA A 573 -3.44 34.27 -5.56
C ALA A 573 -2.94 33.50 -6.81
N ARG A 574 -1.80 33.90 -7.39
CA ARG A 574 -1.24 33.30 -8.60
C ARG A 574 -1.05 31.79 -8.49
N ARG A 575 -0.40 31.32 -7.42
CA ARG A 575 -0.14 29.89 -7.20
C ARG A 575 -1.43 29.08 -7.05
N THR A 576 -2.42 29.62 -6.33
CA THR A 576 -3.70 28.93 -6.11
C THR A 576 -4.53 28.86 -7.39
N LEU A 577 -4.63 29.96 -8.14
CA LEU A 577 -5.39 30.00 -9.39
C LEU A 577 -4.73 29.17 -10.51
N GLN A 578 -3.41 29.24 -10.66
CA GLN A 578 -2.70 28.41 -11.65
C GLN A 578 -2.94 26.92 -11.41
N ALA A 579 -2.93 26.46 -10.15
CA ALA A 579 -3.19 25.05 -9.81
C ALA A 579 -4.66 24.63 -9.97
N TYR A 580 -5.63 25.53 -9.73
CA TYR A 580 -7.03 25.16 -9.50
C TYR A 580 -8.08 25.87 -10.39
N HIS A 581 -7.66 26.61 -11.42
CA HIS A 581 -8.57 27.30 -12.35
C HIS A 581 -9.60 26.37 -13.05
N THR A 582 -9.30 25.08 -13.25
CA THR A 582 -10.24 24.12 -13.86
C THR A 582 -11.47 23.84 -12.99
N LEU A 583 -11.36 23.93 -11.65
CA LEU A 583 -12.50 23.85 -10.72
C LEU A 583 -13.49 25.02 -10.91
N ILE A 584 -12.97 26.17 -11.35
CA ILE A 584 -13.75 27.39 -11.66
C ILE A 584 -14.34 27.29 -13.07
N ARG A 585 -13.53 26.92 -14.08
CA ARG A 585 -13.93 26.93 -15.50
C ARG A 585 -14.90 25.81 -15.88
N ARG A 586 -14.70 24.58 -15.39
CA ARG A 586 -15.48 23.36 -15.68
C ARG A 586 -15.70 23.08 -17.18
N ASP A 587 -14.81 22.30 -17.78
CA ASP A 587 -14.69 21.97 -19.22
C ASP A 587 -15.93 21.40 -19.97
N GLN A 588 -17.11 21.32 -19.34
CA GLN A 588 -18.36 20.83 -19.96
C GLN A 588 -19.57 21.77 -19.82
N ALA A 589 -19.41 22.96 -19.24
CA ALA A 589 -20.51 23.93 -19.07
C ALA A 589 -20.18 25.31 -19.64
N GLU A 590 -21.00 25.80 -20.58
CA GLU A 590 -20.97 27.20 -21.02
C GLU A 590 -21.57 28.09 -19.92
N GLN A 591 -20.74 28.52 -18.96
CA GLN A 591 -21.17 29.44 -17.90
C GLN A 591 -21.62 30.78 -18.49
N THR A 592 -22.86 31.17 -18.20
CA THR A 592 -23.38 32.47 -18.64
C THR A 592 -22.66 33.62 -17.94
N THR A 593 -22.64 34.81 -18.56
CA THR A 593 -22.00 36.01 -17.97
C THR A 593 -22.60 36.37 -16.60
N ALA A 594 -23.90 36.09 -16.38
CA ALA A 594 -24.55 36.26 -15.07
C ALA A 594 -23.93 35.35 -13.98
N GLU A 595 -23.66 34.08 -14.29
CA GLU A 595 -23.03 33.14 -13.34
C GLU A 595 -21.59 33.54 -12.99
N GLN A 596 -20.87 34.12 -13.95
CA GLN A 596 -19.51 34.64 -13.74
C GLN A 596 -19.52 35.89 -12.85
N VAL A 597 -20.51 36.77 -13.00
CA VAL A 597 -20.75 37.90 -12.08
C VAL A 597 -21.10 37.41 -10.67
N ASP A 598 -21.97 36.40 -10.55
CA ASP A 598 -22.35 35.84 -9.26
C ASP A 598 -21.16 35.18 -8.53
N PHE A 599 -20.24 34.53 -9.26
CA PHE A 599 -18.98 34.03 -8.68
C PHE A 599 -18.12 35.16 -8.10
N LEU A 600 -17.96 36.28 -8.83
CA LEU A 600 -17.21 37.43 -8.36
C LEU A 600 -17.84 38.08 -7.13
N LEU A 601 -19.18 38.14 -7.05
CA LEU A 601 -19.93 38.61 -5.89
C LEU A 601 -19.78 37.69 -4.66
N ASP A 602 -19.89 36.37 -4.83
CA ASP A 602 -19.69 35.42 -3.73
C ASP A 602 -18.26 35.47 -3.17
N VAL A 603 -17.23 35.65 -4.02
CA VAL A 603 -15.85 35.86 -3.55
C VAL A 603 -15.69 37.22 -2.86
N GLN A 604 -16.22 38.31 -3.42
CA GLN A 604 -16.20 39.64 -2.79
C GLN A 604 -16.82 39.55 -1.37
N LYS A 605 -17.90 38.79 -1.21
CA LYS A 605 -18.63 38.61 0.05
C LYS A 605 -17.85 37.81 1.10
N ASP A 606 -17.17 36.73 0.73
CA ASP A 606 -16.33 35.96 1.67
C ASP A 606 -15.04 36.74 2.04
N LEU A 607 -14.39 37.40 1.07
CA LEU A 607 -13.17 38.19 1.31
C LEU A 607 -13.41 39.46 2.15
N THR A 608 -14.60 40.07 2.09
CA THR A 608 -14.97 41.23 2.93
C THR A 608 -14.85 40.93 4.44
N ARG A 609 -14.88 39.64 4.83
CA ARG A 609 -14.79 39.19 6.23
C ARG A 609 -13.37 38.77 6.65
N ARG A 610 -12.35 38.99 5.82
CA ARG A 610 -10.98 38.46 6.03
C ARG A 610 -9.91 39.54 6.16
N HIS A 611 -8.84 39.20 6.88
CA HIS A 611 -7.64 40.03 6.97
C HIS A 611 -7.02 40.25 5.59
N GLU A 612 -6.63 41.49 5.28
CA GLU A 612 -6.16 41.95 3.96
C GLU A 612 -7.10 41.65 2.76
N GLY A 613 -8.39 41.34 3.00
CA GLY A 613 -9.32 40.84 1.98
C GLY A 613 -9.42 41.68 0.69
N ALA A 614 -9.35 43.01 0.80
CA ALA A 614 -9.36 43.91 -0.37
C ALA A 614 -8.11 43.75 -1.28
N LYS A 615 -6.92 43.50 -0.69
CA LYS A 615 -5.69 43.21 -1.47
C LYS A 615 -5.77 41.84 -2.13
N VAL A 616 -6.31 40.85 -1.41
CA VAL A 616 -6.53 39.49 -1.95
C VAL A 616 -7.49 39.53 -3.14
N LEU A 617 -8.60 40.27 -3.01
CA LEU A 617 -9.57 40.45 -4.09
C LEU A 617 -8.92 41.08 -5.33
N LEU A 618 -8.12 42.13 -5.16
CA LEU A 618 -7.43 42.80 -6.27
C LEU A 618 -6.53 41.83 -7.06
N PHE A 619 -5.64 41.10 -6.38
CA PHE A 619 -4.73 40.17 -7.06
C PHE A 619 -5.48 38.98 -7.66
N MET A 620 -6.53 38.48 -7.00
CA MET A 620 -7.34 37.39 -7.53
C MET A 620 -8.16 37.79 -8.77
N VAL A 621 -8.76 38.98 -8.78
CA VAL A 621 -9.47 39.52 -9.96
C VAL A 621 -8.51 39.71 -11.13
N LYS A 622 -7.33 40.29 -10.87
CA LYS A 622 -6.29 40.42 -11.90
C LYS A 622 -5.85 39.06 -12.45
N ASP A 623 -5.53 38.10 -11.59
CA ASP A 623 -5.02 36.81 -12.04
C ASP A 623 -6.10 35.94 -12.70
N LEU A 624 -7.39 36.12 -12.38
CA LEU A 624 -8.50 35.50 -13.15
C LEU A 624 -8.65 36.08 -14.57
N TYR A 625 -8.33 37.36 -14.74
CA TYR A 625 -8.30 38.02 -16.05
C TYR A 625 -7.04 37.64 -16.85
N ASP A 626 -5.85 37.73 -16.25
CA ASP A 626 -4.56 37.35 -16.85
C ASP A 626 -4.50 35.85 -17.26
N LEU A 627 -5.36 35.00 -16.68
CA LEU A 627 -5.49 33.56 -17.00
C LEU A 627 -6.69 33.23 -17.92
N GLU A 628 -7.43 34.22 -18.44
CA GLU A 628 -8.60 34.05 -19.32
C GLU A 628 -9.66 33.07 -18.75
N VAL A 629 -9.90 33.11 -17.44
CA VAL A 629 -10.84 32.20 -16.74
C VAL A 629 -12.29 32.68 -16.84
N LEU A 630 -12.50 34.00 -16.83
CA LEU A 630 -13.79 34.68 -16.95
C LEU A 630 -13.74 35.69 -18.11
N ALA A 631 -14.88 36.02 -18.71
CA ALA A 631 -14.94 36.96 -19.83
C ALA A 631 -14.80 38.44 -19.40
N GLU A 632 -14.21 39.30 -20.25
CA GLU A 632 -14.05 40.75 -19.97
C GLU A 632 -15.40 41.42 -19.66
N GLU A 633 -16.46 41.05 -20.40
CA GLU A 633 -17.83 41.53 -20.18
C GLU A 633 -18.34 41.24 -18.76
N SER A 634 -17.95 40.10 -18.16
CA SER A 634 -18.36 39.70 -16.81
C SER A 634 -17.73 40.59 -15.73
N PHE A 635 -16.47 41.03 -15.90
CA PHE A 635 -15.84 41.98 -14.97
C PHE A 635 -16.50 43.37 -15.04
N LEU A 636 -16.81 43.85 -16.25
CA LEU A 636 -17.51 45.11 -16.47
C LEU A 636 -18.97 45.07 -15.95
N SER A 637 -19.64 43.92 -16.09
CA SER A 637 -20.98 43.69 -15.54
C SER A 637 -20.96 43.59 -14.01
N TRP A 638 -19.96 42.96 -13.40
CA TRP A 638 -19.80 42.91 -11.95
C TRP A 638 -19.57 44.31 -11.36
N TRP A 639 -18.72 45.11 -12.00
CA TRP A 639 -18.45 46.50 -11.61
C TRP A 639 -19.70 47.41 -11.67
N SER A 640 -20.60 47.15 -12.61
CA SER A 640 -21.82 47.95 -12.81
C SER A 640 -23.06 47.39 -12.08
N ASP A 641 -22.97 46.21 -11.48
CA ASP A 641 -24.03 45.62 -10.66
C ASP A 641 -24.12 46.34 -9.29
N GLY A 642 -25.30 46.89 -8.98
CA GLY A 642 -25.57 47.53 -7.69
C GLY A 642 -25.38 46.62 -6.46
N ARG A 643 -25.42 45.29 -6.64
CA ARG A 643 -25.08 44.31 -5.58
C ARG A 643 -23.65 44.48 -5.08
N SER A 644 -22.70 44.86 -5.94
CA SER A 644 -21.27 45.06 -5.60
C SER A 644 -20.99 46.21 -4.62
N THR A 645 -21.98 47.09 -4.36
CA THR A 645 -21.86 48.28 -3.50
C THR A 645 -22.93 48.35 -2.39
N ALA A 646 -23.68 47.26 -2.20
CA ALA A 646 -24.82 47.22 -1.28
C ALA A 646 -24.40 47.33 0.20
N GLU A 647 -23.52 46.45 0.67
CA GLU A 647 -22.98 46.45 2.04
C GLU A 647 -21.86 47.50 2.22
N GLU A 648 -21.72 48.05 3.42
CA GLU A 648 -20.79 49.17 3.68
C GLU A 648 -19.32 48.78 3.46
N GLY A 649 -18.91 47.58 3.90
CA GLY A 649 -17.58 47.02 3.64
C GLY A 649 -17.32 46.60 2.18
N MET A 650 -18.36 46.44 1.36
CA MET A 650 -18.22 46.17 -0.08
C MET A 650 -17.90 47.44 -0.89
N ARG A 651 -18.04 48.65 -0.32
CA ARG A 651 -17.86 49.91 -1.06
C ARG A 651 -16.40 50.35 -1.23
N GLU A 652 -15.55 50.05 -0.25
CA GLU A 652 -14.15 50.49 -0.25
C GLU A 652 -13.27 49.68 -1.21
N SER A 653 -13.61 48.42 -1.46
CA SER A 653 -12.79 47.48 -2.22
C SER A 653 -12.81 47.69 -3.75
N PRO A 654 -13.95 47.98 -4.41
CA PRO A 654 -13.96 48.24 -5.85
C PRO A 654 -13.33 49.60 -6.20
N GLN A 655 -13.76 50.68 -5.52
CA GLN A 655 -13.54 52.06 -5.97
C GLN A 655 -12.07 52.51 -6.03
N LEU A 656 -11.16 51.81 -5.33
CA LEU A 656 -9.74 52.17 -5.29
C LEU A 656 -8.90 51.64 -6.46
N TYR A 657 -9.28 50.53 -7.11
CA TYR A 657 -8.29 49.71 -7.83
C TYR A 657 -8.60 49.34 -9.29
N LEU A 658 -9.86 49.40 -9.74
CA LEU A 658 -10.17 48.99 -11.13
C LEU A 658 -9.44 49.81 -12.23
N PRO A 659 -9.15 51.12 -12.06
CA PRO A 659 -8.38 51.90 -13.05
C PRO A 659 -6.96 51.38 -13.33
N ASP A 660 -6.32 50.73 -12.36
CA ASP A 660 -4.96 50.18 -12.51
C ASP A 660 -4.96 48.79 -13.20
N VAL A 661 -6.11 48.12 -13.27
CA VAL A 661 -6.24 46.78 -13.87
C VAL A 661 -6.65 46.84 -15.35
N PHE A 662 -7.50 47.79 -15.74
CA PHE A 662 -8.03 47.90 -17.11
C PHE A 662 -7.65 49.22 -17.84
N PRO A 663 -6.36 49.52 -18.05
CA PRO A 663 -5.92 50.83 -18.54
C PRO A 663 -6.27 51.15 -20.02
N ASN A 664 -6.71 50.17 -20.82
CA ASN A 664 -6.80 50.30 -22.28
C ASN A 664 -8.21 50.16 -22.90
N SER A 665 -9.19 49.51 -22.25
CA SER A 665 -10.52 49.29 -22.88
C SER A 665 -11.50 50.46 -22.73
N CYS A 666 -11.25 51.41 -21.82
CA CYS A 666 -12.12 52.57 -21.59
C CYS A 666 -11.91 53.76 -22.58
N ALA A 667 -11.17 53.59 -23.67
CA ALA A 667 -10.80 54.69 -24.57
C ALA A 667 -11.90 55.10 -25.58
N ASP A 668 -12.69 54.15 -26.09
CA ASP A 668 -13.58 54.36 -27.26
C ASP A 668 -15.08 54.51 -26.93
N SER A 669 -15.52 54.23 -25.69
CA SER A 669 -16.91 54.42 -25.24
C SER A 669 -17.15 55.84 -24.70
N GLY A 670 -17.10 56.83 -25.59
CA GLY A 670 -17.13 58.26 -25.24
C GLY A 670 -18.41 58.77 -24.54
N THR A 671 -18.55 58.57 -23.23
CA THR A 671 -19.49 59.31 -22.36
C THR A 671 -18.92 59.49 -20.94
N THR A 672 -19.00 60.71 -20.40
CA THR A 672 -18.72 61.06 -18.98
C THR A 672 -17.25 61.16 -18.51
N VAL A 673 -16.38 61.81 -19.29
CA VAL A 673 -15.28 62.58 -18.67
C VAL A 673 -15.89 63.82 -17.99
N LEU A 674 -16.20 63.75 -16.69
CA LEU A 674 -16.50 64.90 -15.82
C LEU A 674 -16.74 64.46 -14.34
N LEU A 675 -15.67 64.39 -13.51
CA LEU A 675 -15.78 64.60 -12.04
C LEU A 675 -14.44 64.70 -11.27
N LEU A 676 -13.31 64.20 -11.79
CA LEU A 676 -12.02 64.21 -11.07
C LEU A 676 -11.04 65.32 -11.52
N GLN A 677 -11.47 66.58 -11.38
CA GLN A 677 -10.56 67.74 -11.26
C GLN A 677 -11.12 68.75 -10.25
N ALA A 678 -11.20 68.36 -8.97
CA ALA A 678 -11.50 69.28 -7.87
C ALA A 678 -10.87 68.83 -6.54
N VAL A 679 -10.34 69.80 -5.79
CA VAL A 679 -9.95 69.76 -4.37
C VAL A 679 -8.82 68.80 -3.93
N ALA A 680 -7.64 69.38 -3.77
CA ALA A 680 -6.69 69.12 -2.67
C ALA A 680 -5.86 70.40 -2.46
N PRO A 681 -5.20 70.66 -1.30
CA PRO A 681 -5.31 70.10 0.06
C PRO A 681 -5.71 71.26 1.03
N PRO A 682 -5.16 71.53 2.26
CA PRO A 682 -4.45 70.73 3.30
C PRO A 682 -4.99 70.94 4.75
N ILE A 683 -4.30 70.40 5.81
CA ILE A 683 -3.92 71.05 7.12
C ILE A 683 -3.95 70.11 8.38
N PHE A 684 -2.76 69.90 9.00
CA PHE A 684 -2.39 69.73 10.45
C PHE A 684 -3.11 68.69 11.35
N GLU A 685 -2.60 68.23 12.52
CA GLU A 685 -1.28 67.92 13.18
C GLU A 685 -1.65 67.11 14.47
N SER A 686 -0.81 66.49 15.31
CA SER A 686 0.58 66.69 15.82
C SER A 686 1.19 65.31 16.26
N GLU A 687 2.40 65.10 16.81
CA GLU A 687 3.41 65.94 17.51
C GLU A 687 4.87 65.61 17.09
N GLN A 688 5.85 66.38 17.58
CA GLN A 688 7.30 66.08 17.54
C GLN A 688 7.88 65.92 18.97
N PRO A 689 9.21 65.73 19.16
CA PRO A 689 10.16 66.87 19.13
C PRO A 689 11.52 66.62 18.41
N ALA A 690 11.91 67.57 17.54
CA ALA A 690 13.22 68.27 17.42
C ALA A 690 14.59 67.50 17.48
N VAL A 691 15.73 67.95 16.92
CA VAL A 691 16.25 69.31 16.59
C VAL A 691 17.11 69.31 15.29
N SER A 692 17.21 70.49 14.66
CA SER A 692 17.92 70.95 13.44
C SER A 692 19.47 71.21 13.57
N PRO A 693 20.21 71.82 12.59
CA PRO A 693 20.30 71.67 11.11
C PRO A 693 21.77 71.76 10.53
N ARG A 694 21.97 71.71 9.19
CA ARG A 694 22.60 72.81 8.37
C ARG A 694 22.90 72.47 6.88
N ASP A 695 22.49 73.39 5.98
CA ASP A 695 23.21 74.09 4.87
C ASP A 695 24.16 73.35 3.88
N ALA A 696 24.27 73.66 2.56
CA ALA A 696 23.48 74.46 1.59
C ALA A 696 24.04 74.38 0.12
N ALA A 697 23.21 74.71 -0.90
CA ALA A 697 23.51 75.36 -2.23
C ALA A 697 24.53 74.76 -3.27
N ALA A 698 24.56 75.10 -4.60
CA ALA A 698 23.55 75.52 -5.61
C ALA A 698 24.12 75.68 -7.07
N LEU A 699 23.23 75.64 -8.11
CA LEU A 699 23.27 76.26 -9.48
C LEU A 699 24.04 75.66 -10.73
N PRO A 700 23.62 75.97 -12.01
CA PRO A 700 24.02 75.38 -13.33
C PRO A 700 24.67 76.46 -14.29
N PRO A 701 24.48 76.65 -15.66
CA PRO A 701 23.72 76.01 -16.78
C PRO A 701 24.36 76.02 -18.23
N ALA A 702 23.53 75.84 -19.30
CA ALA A 702 23.68 76.27 -20.74
C ALA A 702 24.50 75.37 -21.74
N THR A 703 24.29 75.29 -23.09
CA THR A 703 23.31 75.87 -24.08
C THR A 703 23.18 75.05 -25.41
N THR A 704 22.25 75.40 -26.32
CA THR A 704 21.87 74.84 -27.67
C THR A 704 22.63 75.51 -28.88
N PRO A 705 22.35 75.40 -30.23
CA PRO A 705 21.22 74.79 -31.03
C PRO A 705 21.44 74.20 -32.50
N THR A 706 20.40 73.55 -33.10
CA THR A 706 19.96 73.46 -34.57
C THR A 706 20.89 73.00 -35.74
N GLN A 707 20.44 72.49 -36.93
CA GLN A 707 19.28 71.67 -37.44
C GLN A 707 19.47 71.28 -38.97
N ILE A 708 18.48 70.61 -39.64
CA ILE A 708 18.36 70.23 -41.10
C ILE A 708 19.16 68.95 -41.54
N GLY A 709 18.75 68.03 -42.44
CA GLY A 709 17.57 67.87 -43.34
C GLY A 709 17.44 66.44 -44.00
N LYS A 710 16.62 66.24 -45.06
CA LYS A 710 16.24 64.91 -45.65
C LYS A 710 16.65 64.70 -47.14
N ARG A 711 16.98 63.45 -47.60
CA ARG A 711 16.45 62.74 -48.83
C ARG A 711 17.19 61.41 -49.22
N LYS A 712 16.76 60.74 -50.31
CA LYS A 712 17.14 59.40 -50.85
C LYS A 712 18.13 59.47 -52.05
N ALA A 713 18.73 58.31 -52.39
CA ALA A 713 19.20 57.89 -53.74
C ALA A 713 20.45 58.61 -54.33
N SER A 714 21.21 58.11 -55.33
CA SER A 714 21.40 56.75 -55.95
C SER A 714 22.55 56.80 -56.99
N GLU A 715 23.26 55.69 -57.26
CA GLU A 715 24.04 55.42 -58.52
C GLU A 715 25.24 56.38 -58.83
N SER A 716 26.19 56.13 -59.75
CA SER A 716 26.74 54.92 -60.44
C SER A 716 28.10 55.26 -61.12
N VAL A 717 28.70 54.32 -61.89
CA VAL A 717 29.88 54.46 -62.80
C VAL A 717 31.26 54.60 -62.12
N GLY A 718 32.34 53.91 -62.55
CA GLY A 718 32.45 52.84 -63.55
C GLY A 718 33.92 52.48 -63.91
N ASP A 719 34.05 51.44 -64.75
CA ASP A 719 35.16 51.12 -65.70
C ASP A 719 36.60 50.86 -65.19
N ASP A 720 37.42 49.96 -65.78
CA ASP A 720 37.19 48.75 -66.61
C ASP A 720 38.47 47.86 -66.64
N ALA A 721 38.33 46.59 -67.04
CA ALA A 721 39.31 45.63 -67.59
C ALA A 721 40.67 45.34 -66.88
N GLY A 722 41.14 44.09 -66.77
CA GLY A 722 40.50 42.80 -67.12
C GLY A 722 41.52 41.70 -67.51
N SER A 723 41.22 40.42 -67.25
CA SER A 723 41.95 39.27 -67.84
C SER A 723 41.25 37.92 -67.63
N LYS A 724 40.73 37.33 -68.72
CA LYS A 724 40.47 35.87 -68.94
C LYS A 724 39.38 35.20 -68.07
N SER A 725 38.65 34.17 -68.53
CA SER A 725 38.34 33.75 -69.91
C SER A 725 37.20 32.71 -69.94
N ALA A 726 36.01 33.10 -70.44
CA ALA A 726 35.09 32.33 -71.30
C ALA A 726 34.60 30.89 -70.94
N LYS A 727 33.35 30.46 -71.21
CA LYS A 727 32.11 31.11 -71.75
C LYS A 727 30.93 30.10 -71.71
N SER A 728 29.68 30.61 -71.67
CA SER A 728 28.49 30.09 -72.41
C SER A 728 27.85 28.74 -71.98
N ARG A 729 26.53 28.48 -72.04
CA ARG A 729 25.27 29.28 -72.21
C ARG A 729 24.05 28.41 -71.77
N LYS A 730 22.86 29.01 -71.66
CA LYS A 730 21.54 28.32 -71.70
C LYS A 730 21.24 27.75 -73.09
N ILE A 731 20.31 26.78 -73.21
CA ILE A 731 19.13 26.73 -74.13
C ILE A 731 18.48 25.33 -74.10
N ASP A 732 17.22 25.25 -74.54
CA ASP A 732 16.32 24.10 -74.59
C ASP A 732 16.58 23.06 -75.72
N ALA A 733 15.86 21.93 -75.64
CA ALA A 733 15.31 21.10 -76.74
C ALA A 733 16.16 20.04 -77.50
N ILE A 734 15.56 18.83 -77.62
CA ILE A 734 15.62 17.82 -78.73
C ILE A 734 17.01 17.18 -79.01
N ALA A 735 17.35 15.99 -78.47
CA ALA A 735 17.01 14.60 -78.93
C ALA A 735 17.87 14.10 -80.14
N VAL A 736 17.97 12.82 -80.58
CA VAL A 736 17.13 11.58 -80.49
C VAL A 736 18.02 10.30 -80.55
N GLN A 737 17.43 9.09 -80.48
CA GLN A 737 17.90 7.70 -80.74
C GLN A 737 18.34 6.88 -79.49
N THR A 738 17.75 5.75 -79.05
CA THR A 738 17.09 4.52 -79.61
C THR A 738 18.06 3.44 -80.13
N PRO A 739 17.74 2.12 -80.08
CA PRO A 739 16.51 1.40 -79.64
C PRO A 739 16.73 0.43 -78.44
N GLY A 740 15.78 -0.36 -77.92
CA GLY A 740 14.33 -0.57 -78.14
C GLY A 740 13.76 -1.53 -77.06
N THR A 741 12.52 -1.39 -76.55
CA THR A 741 11.22 -1.97 -77.04
C THR A 741 11.06 -3.50 -76.86
N PRO A 742 9.84 -4.08 -76.68
CA PRO A 742 8.48 -3.49 -76.83
C PRO A 742 7.36 -3.87 -75.77
N ILE A 743 6.32 -3.00 -75.64
CA ILE A 743 4.83 -3.28 -75.65
C ILE A 743 4.19 -4.15 -74.52
N SER A 744 3.01 -3.86 -73.93
CA SER A 744 2.09 -2.68 -73.93
C SER A 744 0.94 -2.78 -72.88
N GLU A 745 0.33 -1.64 -72.50
CA GLU A 745 -1.13 -1.27 -72.42
C GLU A 745 -2.24 -2.33 -72.15
N GLU A 746 -3.42 -2.05 -71.53
CA GLU A 746 -3.95 -0.84 -70.83
C GLU A 746 -5.07 -1.16 -69.81
N ARG A 747 -5.08 -0.42 -68.69
CA ARG A 747 -6.23 0.23 -67.99
C ARG A 747 -7.69 -0.14 -68.35
N ARG A 748 -8.47 -0.69 -67.39
CA ARG A 748 -9.82 -0.22 -66.91
C ARG A 748 -10.52 -1.19 -65.91
N SER A 749 -11.53 -0.70 -65.19
CA SER A 749 -12.52 -1.41 -64.34
C SER A 749 -13.93 -1.36 -65.00
N PRO A 750 -15.06 -1.95 -64.49
CA PRO A 750 -15.33 -2.60 -63.19
C PRO A 750 -16.25 -3.88 -63.21
N SER A 751 -16.73 -4.31 -62.02
CA SER A 751 -18.07 -4.89 -61.69
C SER A 751 -18.58 -6.29 -62.12
N ALA A 752 -18.86 -7.11 -61.08
CA ALA A 752 -20.15 -7.82 -60.77
C ALA A 752 -20.55 -9.21 -61.33
N THR A 753 -21.39 -9.90 -60.52
CA THR A 753 -22.31 -11.07 -60.79
C THR A 753 -21.65 -12.45 -61.08
N MET A 754 -21.94 -13.52 -60.31
CA MET A 754 -23.12 -14.46 -60.33
C MET A 754 -23.08 -15.42 -61.55
N ASP A 755 -23.24 -16.75 -61.48
CA ASP A 755 -23.50 -17.73 -60.38
C ASP A 755 -22.53 -18.96 -60.54
N SER A 756 -22.68 -20.22 -60.08
CA SER A 756 -23.75 -21.02 -59.43
C SER A 756 -23.22 -22.27 -58.69
N ASP A 757 -24.02 -22.81 -57.77
CA ASP A 757 -24.58 -24.19 -57.62
C ASP A 757 -23.90 -25.36 -58.40
N ASP A 758 -23.85 -26.63 -57.93
CA ASP A 758 -24.30 -27.28 -56.67
C ASP A 758 -23.68 -28.70 -56.52
N ASP A 759 -24.13 -29.49 -55.52
CA ASP A 759 -24.10 -30.98 -55.46
C ASP A 759 -22.73 -31.71 -55.32
N MET A 760 -22.59 -32.88 -54.66
CA MET A 760 -23.53 -33.73 -53.89
C MET A 760 -22.82 -34.57 -52.80
N MET A 761 -23.60 -34.93 -51.76
CA MET A 761 -23.78 -36.26 -51.13
C MET A 761 -22.83 -37.44 -51.52
N SER A 762 -22.49 -38.41 -50.67
CA SER A 762 -22.81 -38.71 -49.25
C SER A 762 -22.20 -40.09 -48.84
N ASP A 763 -22.21 -40.42 -47.53
CA ASP A 763 -22.58 -41.75 -46.96
C ASP A 763 -21.75 -43.04 -47.26
N LEU A 764 -21.61 -44.07 -46.40
CA LEU A 764 -22.00 -44.35 -44.99
C LEU A 764 -21.12 -45.48 -44.38
N LEU A 765 -20.80 -45.37 -43.08
CA LEU A 765 -20.72 -46.41 -42.01
C LEU A 765 -19.93 -47.75 -42.08
N SER A 766 -19.62 -48.20 -40.85
CA SER A 766 -19.32 -49.58 -40.37
C SER A 766 -17.91 -50.16 -40.60
N GLY A 767 -17.31 -50.89 -39.65
CA GLY A 767 -17.76 -51.16 -38.27
C GLY A 767 -16.81 -52.06 -37.46
N ASP A 768 -17.02 -52.07 -36.14
CA ASP A 768 -16.67 -53.04 -35.09
C ASP A 768 -15.25 -53.62 -34.88
N GLU A 769 -14.84 -53.54 -33.60
CA GLU A 769 -14.02 -54.46 -32.76
C GLU A 769 -12.56 -54.84 -33.09
N LEU A 770 -11.70 -54.61 -32.07
CA LEU A 770 -10.64 -55.48 -31.48
C LEU A 770 -9.62 -56.16 -32.43
N ASP A 771 -8.30 -56.09 -32.19
CA ASP A 771 -7.66 -56.69 -31.00
C ASP A 771 -6.20 -56.19 -30.75
N PHE A 772 -5.48 -56.84 -29.82
CA PHE A 772 -4.08 -56.56 -29.43
C PHE A 772 -2.98 -57.18 -30.33
N ASP A 773 -1.77 -56.59 -30.20
CA ASP A 773 -0.44 -57.24 -30.03
C ASP A 773 0.65 -57.15 -31.13
N ASP A 774 1.90 -57.05 -30.63
CA ASP A 774 3.28 -57.28 -31.14
C ASP A 774 3.66 -57.15 -32.65
N GLY A 775 4.98 -57.07 -32.95
CA GLY A 775 5.50 -57.30 -34.31
C GLY A 775 6.58 -56.35 -34.84
N THR A 776 7.63 -56.14 -34.05
CA THR A 776 8.92 -55.50 -34.37
C THR A 776 9.46 -55.61 -35.82
N GLN A 777 10.21 -54.58 -36.25
CA GLN A 777 11.42 -54.74 -37.07
C GLN A 777 12.52 -53.78 -36.58
N ASP A 778 13.68 -54.34 -36.25
CA ASP A 778 14.84 -53.63 -35.69
C ASP A 778 15.82 -53.12 -36.76
N SER A 779 16.57 -52.06 -36.40
CA SER A 779 17.93 -51.85 -36.93
C SER A 779 18.81 -51.11 -35.91
N GLU A 780 19.53 -51.89 -35.09
CA GLU A 780 20.81 -51.63 -34.40
C GLU A 780 21.19 -50.14 -34.17
N ILE A 781 21.11 -49.59 -32.96
CA ILE A 781 22.01 -49.83 -31.80
C ILE A 781 23.50 -49.91 -32.18
N GLY A 782 24.22 -48.83 -31.83
CA GLY A 782 25.65 -48.86 -31.54
C GLY A 782 25.87 -48.40 -30.11
N SER A 783 26.02 -49.33 -29.17
CA SER A 783 26.24 -49.02 -27.75
C SER A 783 27.72 -48.81 -27.45
N ILE A 784 28.05 -47.76 -26.69
CA ILE A 784 29.32 -47.71 -25.97
C ILE A 784 29.11 -47.07 -24.58
N GLY A 785 29.38 -47.86 -23.55
CA GLY A 785 29.57 -47.39 -22.18
C GLY A 785 30.96 -47.86 -21.73
N GLY A 786 31.65 -47.05 -20.94
CA GLY A 786 33.05 -47.33 -20.57
C GLY A 786 33.66 -46.25 -19.68
N ASP A 787 33.41 -46.39 -18.38
CA ASP A 787 34.31 -46.06 -17.27
C ASP A 787 34.71 -44.59 -16.98
N PHE A 788 35.26 -44.43 -15.78
CA PHE A 788 35.51 -43.19 -15.04
C PHE A 788 36.84 -43.35 -14.30
N ASP A 789 37.80 -42.45 -14.53
CA ASP A 789 38.92 -42.12 -13.61
C ASP A 789 39.70 -40.89 -14.17
N PRO A 790 40.60 -40.23 -13.39
CA PRO A 790 40.74 -38.77 -13.47
C PRO A 790 42.19 -38.24 -13.69
N GLU A 791 42.41 -36.97 -13.33
CA GLU A 791 43.66 -36.16 -13.45
C GLU A 791 44.05 -35.73 -14.88
N GLY A 792 44.84 -34.64 -15.05
CA GLY A 792 45.41 -34.33 -16.38
C GLY A 792 45.85 -32.92 -16.80
N ASP A 793 45.70 -31.86 -15.99
CA ASP A 793 46.27 -30.51 -16.25
C ASP A 793 45.80 -29.75 -17.54
N ASN A 794 46.28 -28.52 -17.71
CA ASN A 794 45.84 -27.51 -18.68
C ASN A 794 46.72 -27.50 -19.95
N THR A 795 46.15 -27.20 -21.12
CA THR A 795 46.82 -26.35 -22.14
C THR A 795 45.81 -25.72 -23.11
N PHE A 796 46.03 -24.43 -23.38
CA PHE A 796 45.38 -23.51 -24.30
C PHE A 796 45.03 -24.06 -25.70
N GLY A 797 43.96 -23.55 -26.33
CA GLY A 797 43.72 -23.83 -27.76
C GLY A 797 42.45 -23.28 -28.46
N TYR A 798 41.75 -22.26 -27.95
CA TYR A 798 40.56 -21.72 -28.64
C TYR A 798 40.87 -20.49 -29.51
N ASP A 799 40.72 -20.61 -30.83
CA ASP A 799 40.35 -19.49 -31.71
C ASP A 799 39.66 -20.02 -32.99
N LYS A 800 38.41 -19.57 -33.22
CA LYS A 800 37.68 -19.40 -34.51
C LYS A 800 37.58 -20.58 -35.52
N ASP A 801 36.48 -20.73 -36.29
CA ASP A 801 35.28 -19.90 -36.51
C ASP A 801 34.10 -20.79 -37.02
N TYR A 802 32.96 -20.16 -37.35
CA TYR A 802 31.84 -20.71 -38.14
C TYR A 802 30.83 -21.69 -37.47
N LEU A 803 29.87 -21.11 -36.74
CA LEU A 803 28.44 -21.38 -36.97
C LEU A 803 27.61 -20.13 -36.60
N THR A 804 27.65 -19.12 -37.46
CA THR A 804 26.78 -17.94 -37.35
C THR A 804 25.35 -18.29 -37.78
N ASN A 805 24.49 -18.60 -36.80
CA ASN A 805 23.05 -18.69 -37.05
C ASN A 805 22.52 -17.37 -37.66
N PRO A 806 21.60 -17.42 -38.63
CA PRO A 806 20.96 -16.22 -39.15
C PRO A 806 20.13 -15.55 -38.05
N ALA A 807 20.31 -14.25 -37.87
CA ALA A 807 19.58 -13.47 -36.85
C ALA A 807 18.07 -13.59 -37.06
N LYS A 808 17.31 -13.90 -36.00
CA LYS A 808 15.91 -14.28 -36.14
C LYS A 808 15.03 -13.06 -36.44
N PRO A 809 13.86 -13.22 -37.09
CA PRO A 809 13.03 -12.08 -37.54
C PRO A 809 12.55 -11.11 -36.46
N TYR A 810 12.63 -11.47 -35.17
CA TYR A 810 12.26 -10.64 -34.02
C TYR A 810 13.46 -10.11 -33.21
N GLU A 811 14.69 -10.54 -33.53
CA GLU A 811 15.93 -10.12 -32.87
C GLU A 811 16.46 -8.82 -33.51
N ILE A 812 17.20 -8.01 -32.72
CA ILE A 812 17.63 -6.66 -33.07
C ILE A 812 19.07 -6.43 -32.62
N GLU A 813 19.85 -5.75 -33.45
CA GLU A 813 21.17 -5.24 -33.09
C GLU A 813 21.06 -4.01 -32.16
N PHE A 814 21.71 -4.08 -31.00
CA PHE A 814 21.86 -2.99 -30.05
C PHE A 814 23.26 -3.06 -29.41
N LYS A 815 23.70 -1.97 -28.77
CA LYS A 815 24.97 -1.92 -28.02
C LYS A 815 24.72 -1.40 -26.62
N VAL A 816 25.35 -2.00 -25.62
CA VAL A 816 25.38 -1.46 -24.25
C VAL A 816 26.58 -0.52 -24.12
N LEU A 817 26.38 0.63 -23.48
CA LEU A 817 27.38 1.65 -23.22
C LEU A 817 27.57 1.82 -21.71
N THR A 818 28.82 1.90 -21.26
CA THR A 818 29.17 2.29 -19.89
C THR A 818 29.13 3.82 -19.72
N PRO A 819 29.11 4.35 -18.48
CA PRO A 819 29.30 5.79 -18.24
C PRO A 819 30.57 6.35 -18.89
N ALA A 820 31.68 5.60 -18.87
CA ALA A 820 32.94 6.00 -19.49
C ALA A 820 32.88 6.05 -21.03
N ASP A 821 32.14 5.13 -21.67
CA ASP A 821 31.89 5.20 -23.13
C ASP A 821 31.06 6.43 -23.48
N ILE A 822 30.08 6.77 -22.64
CA ILE A 822 29.23 7.94 -22.81
C ILE A 822 30.04 9.23 -22.65
N GLU A 823 30.89 9.32 -21.62
CA GLU A 823 31.80 10.46 -21.42
C GLU A 823 32.80 10.61 -22.58
N SER A 824 33.38 9.50 -23.06
CA SER A 824 34.27 9.49 -24.24
C SER A 824 33.56 9.97 -25.52
N GLN A 825 32.30 9.58 -25.73
CA GLN A 825 31.49 10.11 -26.84
C GLN A 825 31.19 11.61 -26.69
N GLN A 826 30.89 12.08 -25.48
CA GLN A 826 30.68 13.51 -25.21
C GLN A 826 31.95 14.31 -25.50
N GLU A 827 33.09 13.88 -24.95
CA GLU A 827 34.39 14.53 -25.12
C GLU A 827 34.82 14.57 -26.59
N LYS A 828 34.60 13.49 -27.34
CA LYS A 828 34.79 13.48 -28.80
C LYS A 828 33.91 14.51 -29.52
N GLN A 829 32.62 14.62 -29.18
CA GLN A 829 31.74 15.64 -29.78
C GLN A 829 32.12 17.06 -29.35
N PHE A 830 32.61 17.26 -28.12
CA PHE A 830 33.16 18.55 -27.68
C PHE A 830 34.41 18.94 -28.47
N HIS A 831 35.36 18.02 -28.68
CA HIS A 831 36.56 18.29 -29.48
C HIS A 831 36.27 18.53 -30.95
N GLU A 832 35.35 17.78 -31.56
CA GLU A 832 34.89 18.03 -32.94
C GLU A 832 34.34 19.47 -33.07
N VAL A 833 33.44 19.90 -32.18
CA VAL A 833 32.81 21.23 -32.26
C VAL A 833 33.75 22.36 -31.83
N SER A 834 34.58 22.15 -30.80
CA SER A 834 35.59 23.13 -30.35
C SER A 834 36.63 23.41 -31.45
N SER A 835 37.04 22.39 -32.20
CA SER A 835 37.95 22.52 -33.35
C SER A 835 37.32 23.20 -34.58
N ILE A 836 35.99 23.10 -34.76
CA ILE A 836 35.27 23.71 -35.89
C ILE A 836 34.87 25.17 -35.60
N LEU A 837 34.52 25.51 -34.35
CA LEU A 837 34.03 26.84 -33.97
C LEU A 837 35.09 27.74 -33.32
N GLU A 838 36.31 27.24 -33.15
CA GLU A 838 37.45 27.88 -32.44
C GLU A 838 37.11 28.34 -31.00
N LEU A 839 36.12 27.70 -30.37
CA LEU A 839 35.64 28.04 -29.02
C LEU A 839 36.29 27.17 -27.92
N PRO A 840 36.52 27.73 -26.72
CA PRO A 840 36.87 26.96 -25.52
C PRO A 840 35.87 25.82 -25.25
N ALA A 841 36.38 24.65 -24.84
CA ALA A 841 35.58 23.43 -24.67
C ALA A 841 34.36 23.60 -23.73
N GLU A 842 34.46 24.43 -22.68
CA GLU A 842 33.33 24.77 -21.80
C GLU A 842 32.15 25.43 -22.55
N GLN A 843 32.45 26.32 -23.49
CA GLN A 843 31.45 27.02 -24.29
C GLN A 843 30.87 26.11 -25.39
N ALA A 844 31.72 25.30 -26.03
CA ALA A 844 31.27 24.26 -26.95
C ALA A 844 30.31 23.26 -26.28
N ALA A 845 30.59 22.86 -25.02
CA ALA A 845 29.72 21.98 -24.24
C ALA A 845 28.38 22.63 -23.87
N ILE A 846 28.37 23.90 -23.47
CA ILE A 846 27.12 24.64 -23.17
C ILE A 846 26.27 24.84 -24.45
N LEU A 847 26.91 25.17 -25.57
CA LEU A 847 26.24 25.31 -26.87
C LEU A 847 25.65 23.99 -27.39
N LEU A 848 26.37 22.87 -27.24
CA LEU A 848 25.86 21.54 -27.59
C LEU A 848 24.65 21.16 -26.75
N ARG A 849 24.67 21.41 -25.43
CA ARG A 849 23.50 21.18 -24.56
C ARG A 849 22.31 22.07 -24.93
N PHE A 850 22.55 23.35 -25.24
CA PHE A 850 21.50 24.27 -25.70
C PHE A 850 20.81 23.77 -26.99
N MET A 851 21.57 23.18 -27.91
CA MET A 851 21.08 22.63 -29.19
C MET A 851 20.70 21.13 -29.14
N ARG A 852 20.52 20.55 -27.94
CA ARG A 852 20.22 19.11 -27.72
C ARG A 852 21.15 18.18 -28.50
N TRP A 853 22.45 18.47 -28.44
CA TRP A 853 23.54 17.72 -29.06
C TRP A 853 23.48 17.58 -30.60
N ASN A 854 22.61 18.34 -31.28
CA ASN A 854 22.58 18.41 -32.74
C ASN A 854 23.73 19.30 -33.26
N LYS A 855 24.89 18.69 -33.51
CA LYS A 855 26.10 19.41 -33.97
C LYS A 855 25.92 20.10 -35.33
N GLU A 856 25.15 19.53 -36.24
CA GLU A 856 24.95 20.07 -37.59
C GLU A 856 24.15 21.38 -37.53
N LYS A 857 23.01 21.36 -36.83
CA LYS A 857 22.17 22.55 -36.61
C LYS A 857 22.87 23.62 -35.76
N LEU A 858 23.73 23.21 -34.81
CA LEU A 858 24.55 24.15 -34.05
C LEU A 858 25.53 24.91 -34.96
N ILE A 859 26.25 24.20 -35.83
CA ILE A 859 27.20 24.82 -36.78
C ILE A 859 26.47 25.77 -37.74
N GLU A 860 25.35 25.33 -38.32
CA GLU A 860 24.48 26.14 -39.19
C GLU A 860 24.06 27.46 -38.51
N CYS A 861 23.39 27.37 -37.34
CA CYS A 861 22.90 28.55 -36.62
C CYS A 861 24.02 29.48 -36.12
N TYR A 862 25.19 28.95 -35.79
CA TYR A 862 26.34 29.73 -35.33
C TYR A 862 27.03 30.47 -36.47
N VAL A 863 27.13 29.86 -37.65
CA VAL A 863 27.63 30.51 -38.88
C VAL A 863 26.67 31.60 -39.35
N ASP A 864 25.36 31.40 -39.23
CA ASP A 864 24.35 32.42 -39.56
C ASP A 864 24.42 33.65 -38.63
N ASN A 865 24.48 33.45 -37.30
CA ASN A 865 24.54 34.55 -36.35
C ASN A 865 25.14 34.17 -34.97
N GLN A 866 26.47 34.10 -34.92
CA GLN A 866 27.27 33.88 -33.72
C GLN A 866 26.78 34.66 -32.48
N ALA A 867 26.56 35.96 -32.60
CA ALA A 867 26.19 36.81 -31.46
C ALA A 867 24.82 36.45 -30.88
N LYS A 868 23.82 36.19 -31.73
CA LYS A 868 22.47 35.78 -31.29
C LYS A 868 22.49 34.41 -30.61
N VAL A 869 23.29 33.47 -31.10
CA VAL A 869 23.42 32.13 -30.50
C VAL A 869 24.14 32.19 -29.15
N LEU A 870 25.23 32.95 -29.03
CA LEU A 870 25.97 33.11 -27.77
C LEU A 870 25.15 33.82 -26.68
N GLU A 871 24.29 34.77 -27.05
CA GLU A 871 23.40 35.45 -26.08
C GLU A 871 22.23 34.55 -25.66
N ALA A 872 21.59 33.85 -26.61
CA ALA A 872 20.51 32.91 -26.32
C ALA A 872 20.97 31.71 -25.47
N ALA A 873 22.22 31.27 -25.62
CA ALA A 873 22.86 30.24 -24.79
C ALA A 873 23.46 30.76 -23.47
N GLY A 874 23.22 32.03 -23.10
CA GLY A 874 23.65 32.57 -21.81
C GLY A 874 25.17 32.76 -21.65
N LEU A 875 25.94 32.76 -22.73
CA LEU A 875 27.41 32.88 -22.72
C LEU A 875 27.87 34.34 -22.94
N GLY A 876 27.28 35.02 -23.91
CA GLY A 876 27.51 36.43 -24.22
C GLY A 876 28.75 36.74 -25.06
N PRO A 877 28.90 38.02 -25.50
CA PRO A 877 29.88 38.41 -26.51
C PRO A 877 31.25 38.83 -25.97
N THR A 878 31.43 39.05 -24.65
CA THR A 878 32.61 39.73 -24.09
C THR A 878 33.41 38.85 -23.13
N PHE A 879 34.69 38.63 -23.43
CA PHE A 879 35.54 37.60 -22.82
C PHE A 879 36.53 38.10 -21.74
N SER A 880 36.25 39.24 -21.08
CA SER A 880 37.35 40.06 -20.52
C SER A 880 37.88 39.70 -19.11
N GLU A 881 37.12 39.04 -18.22
CA GLU A 881 37.64 38.65 -16.89
C GLU A 881 37.26 37.22 -16.49
N ALA A 882 38.24 36.49 -15.96
CA ALA A 882 38.02 35.19 -15.31
C ALA A 882 37.45 35.41 -13.89
N PRO A 883 36.47 34.59 -13.45
CA PRO A 883 35.88 34.72 -12.12
C PRO A 883 36.94 34.49 -11.03
N ARG A 884 36.85 35.25 -9.94
CA ARG A 884 37.78 35.15 -8.80
C ARG A 884 37.05 35.29 -7.48
N THR A 885 37.32 34.35 -6.57
CA THR A 885 37.08 34.52 -5.14
C THR A 885 37.94 35.69 -4.62
N LYS A 886 37.32 36.61 -3.88
CA LYS A 886 37.98 37.76 -3.25
C LYS A 886 37.27 38.07 -1.93
N ALA A 887 38.03 38.25 -0.84
CA ALA A 887 37.51 38.93 0.34
C ALA A 887 37.46 40.44 0.04
N VAL A 888 36.27 41.03 0.08
CA VAL A 888 36.05 42.46 -0.16
C VAL A 888 35.74 43.13 1.17
N LYS A 889 36.42 44.24 1.49
CA LYS A 889 36.18 44.98 2.74
C LYS A 889 34.90 45.79 2.63
N GLY A 890 33.99 45.64 3.59
CA GLY A 890 32.69 46.32 3.58
C GLY A 890 31.77 45.83 2.45
N PHE A 891 31.73 44.51 2.23
CA PHE A 891 30.77 43.88 1.34
C PHE A 891 29.64 43.26 2.15
N GLU A 892 28.42 43.71 1.90
CA GLU A 892 27.16 43.14 2.36
C GLU A 892 26.59 42.25 1.26
N CYS A 893 26.06 41.07 1.60
CA CYS A 893 25.55 40.13 0.62
C CYS A 893 24.04 40.30 0.38
N GLU A 894 23.60 40.60 -0.85
CA GLU A 894 22.17 40.81 -1.23
C GLU A 894 21.22 39.61 -0.99
N ILE A 895 21.70 38.50 -0.41
CA ILE A 895 20.95 37.26 -0.18
C ILE A 895 20.84 36.94 1.31
N CYS A 896 21.95 36.94 2.06
CA CYS A 896 21.96 36.66 3.51
C CYS A 896 22.09 37.91 4.40
N TYR A 897 22.34 39.10 3.82
CA TYR A 897 22.56 40.37 4.52
C TYR A 897 23.71 40.34 5.56
N GLU A 898 24.65 39.39 5.43
CA GLU A 898 25.88 39.34 6.23
C GLU A 898 26.93 40.31 5.68
N ASP A 899 27.59 41.05 6.58
CA ASP A 899 28.63 42.07 6.32
C ASP A 899 30.03 41.67 6.85
N ALA A 900 30.18 40.41 7.29
CA ALA A 900 31.27 39.96 8.14
C ALA A 900 32.69 40.30 7.62
N PRO A 901 33.58 40.85 8.47
CA PRO A 901 34.89 41.36 8.04
C PRO A 901 35.85 40.22 7.63
N GLY A 902 35.88 39.93 6.34
CA GLY A 902 36.67 38.85 5.74
C GLY A 902 35.85 37.85 4.90
N LEU A 903 34.53 38.06 4.78
CA LEU A 903 33.61 37.22 4.01
C LEU A 903 34.14 36.96 2.59
N MET A 904 34.26 35.69 2.24
CA MET A 904 34.71 35.27 0.91
C MET A 904 33.58 35.49 -0.10
N THR A 905 33.82 36.39 -1.05
CA THR A 905 32.86 36.69 -2.12
C THR A 905 33.30 36.04 -3.42
N TYR A 906 32.33 35.50 -4.16
CA TYR A 906 32.53 35.01 -5.52
C TYR A 906 31.75 35.90 -6.50
N ALA A 907 32.28 36.10 -7.71
CA ALA A 907 31.57 36.80 -8.77
C ALA A 907 31.65 36.04 -10.08
N MET A 908 30.48 35.90 -10.72
CA MET A 908 30.31 35.29 -12.03
C MET A 908 30.77 36.22 -13.17
N LYS A 909 30.84 35.68 -14.40
CA LYS A 909 31.14 36.42 -15.65
C LYS A 909 30.14 37.57 -15.95
N CYS A 910 29.02 37.63 -15.23
CA CYS A 910 28.04 38.73 -15.24
C CYS A 910 28.34 39.85 -14.23
N ASN A 911 29.48 39.80 -13.52
CA ASN A 911 29.88 40.67 -12.41
C ASN A 911 29.00 40.64 -11.14
N HIS A 912 27.85 39.94 -11.13
CA HIS A 912 27.06 39.72 -9.92
C HIS A 912 27.85 38.93 -8.87
N ARG A 913 27.84 39.43 -7.62
CA ARG A 913 28.72 38.99 -6.53
C ARG A 913 27.91 38.67 -5.27
N TYR A 914 28.14 37.49 -4.71
CA TYR A 914 27.52 37.01 -3.47
C TYR A 914 28.58 36.30 -2.61
N CYS A 915 28.27 36.02 -1.33
CA CYS A 915 29.14 35.23 -0.48
C CYS A 915 29.21 33.77 -0.97
N THR A 916 30.31 33.07 -0.67
CA THR A 916 30.47 31.66 -1.06
C THR A 916 29.45 30.74 -0.40
N GLY A 917 28.92 31.08 0.78
CA GLY A 917 27.86 30.33 1.46
C GLY A 917 26.56 30.28 0.65
N CYS A 918 26.01 31.45 0.31
CA CYS A 918 24.81 31.56 -0.52
C CYS A 918 24.98 30.90 -1.90
N TYR A 919 26.13 31.07 -2.56
CA TYR A 919 26.41 30.37 -3.81
C TYR A 919 26.43 28.83 -3.63
N SER A 920 27.07 28.32 -2.57
CA SER A 920 27.13 26.88 -2.31
C SER A 920 25.75 26.29 -1.99
N GLN A 921 24.93 27.00 -1.21
CA GLN A 921 23.55 26.62 -0.91
C GLN A 921 22.67 26.62 -2.16
N TYR A 922 22.65 27.70 -2.94
CA TYR A 922 21.89 27.79 -4.19
C TYR A 922 22.26 26.68 -5.19
N LEU A 923 23.56 26.45 -5.41
CA LEU A 923 24.02 25.39 -6.32
C LEU A 923 23.71 23.99 -5.79
N THR A 924 23.78 23.79 -4.46
CA THR A 924 23.37 22.52 -3.84
C THR A 924 21.87 22.28 -4.00
N GLN A 925 21.04 23.31 -3.83
CA GLN A 925 19.59 23.23 -4.00
C GLN A 925 19.22 22.88 -5.44
N LYS A 926 19.75 23.61 -6.44
CA LYS A 926 19.50 23.34 -7.87
C LYS A 926 19.90 21.91 -8.27
N VAL A 927 21.01 21.39 -7.76
CA VAL A 927 21.52 20.04 -8.11
C VAL A 927 20.87 18.91 -7.31
N ARG A 928 20.46 19.13 -6.05
CA ARG A 928 19.86 18.08 -5.19
C ARG A 928 18.33 18.05 -5.23
N GLU A 929 17.66 19.19 -5.10
CA GLU A 929 16.21 19.29 -4.97
C GLU A 929 15.53 19.40 -6.36
N GLU A 930 15.95 20.37 -7.17
CA GLU A 930 15.37 20.59 -8.51
C GLU A 930 15.93 19.63 -9.58
N GLY A 931 17.09 19.02 -9.33
CA GLY A 931 17.76 18.10 -10.27
C GLY A 931 18.31 18.76 -11.53
N GLU A 932 18.40 20.10 -11.58
CA GLU A 932 18.90 20.83 -12.74
C GLU A 932 20.44 20.82 -12.80
N ALA A 933 21.00 20.24 -13.86
CA ALA A 933 22.44 20.30 -14.17
C ALA A 933 22.76 20.99 -15.50
N ALA A 934 21.85 20.97 -16.48
CA ALA A 934 22.17 21.44 -17.83
C ALA A 934 22.17 22.98 -18.01
N ARG A 935 21.40 23.72 -17.19
CA ARG A 935 21.08 25.15 -17.42
C ARG A 935 21.03 26.01 -16.15
N ILE A 936 21.85 25.72 -15.15
CA ILE A 936 21.92 26.51 -13.90
C ILE A 936 22.30 27.97 -14.23
N GLN A 937 21.41 28.92 -13.92
CA GLN A 937 21.58 30.36 -14.17
C GLN A 937 22.14 31.10 -12.94
N CYS A 938 22.56 32.35 -13.14
CA CYS A 938 22.96 33.27 -12.07
C CYS A 938 21.78 33.54 -11.10
N PRO A 939 22.00 33.63 -9.77
CA PRO A 939 20.93 33.89 -8.79
C PRO A 939 20.19 35.22 -8.90
N ARG A 940 20.56 36.11 -9.82
CA ARG A 940 19.99 37.47 -9.92
C ARG A 940 18.88 37.53 -10.95
N GLU A 941 17.77 38.15 -10.58
CA GLU A 941 16.62 38.36 -11.46
C GLU A 941 17.03 38.98 -12.81
N GLY A 942 16.45 38.47 -13.90
CA GLY A 942 16.78 38.88 -15.27
C GLY A 942 18.14 38.42 -15.81
N CYS A 943 18.97 37.70 -15.05
CA CYS A 943 20.33 37.34 -15.48
C CYS A 943 20.45 35.92 -16.07
N SER A 944 20.21 35.79 -17.39
CA SER A 944 20.27 34.52 -18.15
C SER A 944 21.67 33.88 -18.31
N ARG A 945 22.66 34.28 -17.51
CA ARG A 945 24.06 33.82 -17.63
C ARG A 945 24.28 32.50 -16.91
N ILE A 946 24.80 31.50 -17.63
CA ILE A 946 24.95 30.12 -17.14
C ILE A 946 26.22 29.95 -16.28
N VAL A 947 26.13 29.13 -15.22
CA VAL A 947 27.25 28.72 -14.36
C VAL A 947 28.07 27.62 -15.04
N ASP A 948 29.38 27.83 -15.20
CA ASP A 948 30.28 26.82 -15.78
C ASP A 948 30.77 25.77 -14.77
N GLY A 949 31.18 24.60 -15.28
CA GLY A 949 31.58 23.46 -14.45
C GLY A 949 32.87 23.66 -13.63
N LYS A 950 33.72 24.64 -13.99
CA LYS A 950 34.88 25.02 -13.16
C LYS A 950 34.45 25.88 -11.98
N SER A 951 33.56 26.84 -12.22
CA SER A 951 32.91 27.65 -11.18
C SER A 951 32.17 26.76 -10.18
N LEU A 952 31.43 25.75 -10.66
CA LEU A 952 30.75 24.78 -9.79
C LEU A 952 31.73 24.02 -8.88
N ARG A 953 32.82 23.48 -9.44
CA ARG A 953 33.88 22.75 -8.71
C ARG A 953 34.61 23.62 -7.67
N LEU A 954 34.59 24.95 -7.83
CA LEU A 954 35.21 25.90 -6.89
C LEU A 954 34.25 26.37 -5.77
N LEU A 955 32.96 26.10 -5.89
CA LEU A 955 31.91 26.61 -5.00
C LEU A 955 31.18 25.52 -4.20
N VAL A 956 31.23 24.27 -4.65
CA VAL A 956 30.46 23.17 -4.06
C VAL A 956 31.35 21.96 -3.79
N ARG A 957 30.97 21.15 -2.81
CA ARG A 957 31.68 19.95 -2.38
C ARG A 957 31.64 18.85 -3.43
N ASP A 958 32.63 17.95 -3.41
CA ASP A 958 32.77 16.85 -4.37
C ASP A 958 31.54 15.92 -4.43
N ASP A 959 30.80 15.75 -3.33
CA ASP A 959 29.57 14.94 -3.29
C ASP A 959 28.46 15.51 -4.19
N VAL A 960 28.31 16.84 -4.23
CA VAL A 960 27.37 17.52 -5.14
C VAL A 960 27.93 17.56 -6.56
N MET A 961 29.26 17.67 -6.72
CA MET A 961 29.92 17.62 -8.03
C MET A 961 29.71 16.26 -8.72
N MET A 962 29.78 15.15 -7.97
CA MET A 962 29.44 13.81 -8.47
C MET A 962 27.97 13.74 -8.91
N ARG A 963 27.04 14.22 -8.08
CA ARG A 963 25.61 14.27 -8.41
C ARG A 963 25.33 15.08 -9.68
N TYR A 964 26.00 16.24 -9.84
CA TYR A 964 25.93 17.08 -11.03
C TYR A 964 26.44 16.36 -12.28
N ASN A 965 27.57 15.64 -12.21
CA ASN A 965 28.09 14.88 -13.35
C ASN A 965 27.12 13.77 -13.80
N VAL A 966 26.53 13.02 -12.85
CA VAL A 966 25.52 11.99 -13.16
C VAL A 966 24.30 12.60 -13.86
N LEU A 967 23.82 13.76 -13.40
CA LEU A 967 22.71 14.48 -14.03
C LEU A 967 23.07 15.01 -15.43
N LEU A 968 24.31 15.49 -15.65
CA LEU A 968 24.78 15.87 -16.98
C LEU A 968 24.79 14.69 -17.96
N THR A 969 25.40 13.57 -17.55
CA THR A 969 25.45 12.34 -18.36
C THR A 969 24.04 11.82 -18.66
N ARG A 970 23.11 11.94 -17.70
CA ARG A 970 21.69 11.66 -17.91
C ARG A 970 21.07 12.50 -19.03
N THR A 971 21.27 13.83 -19.03
CA THR A 971 20.74 14.70 -20.08
C THR A 971 21.27 14.41 -21.49
N TYR A 972 22.52 13.95 -21.64
CA TYR A 972 23.06 13.54 -22.95
C TYR A 972 22.33 12.33 -23.55
N VAL A 973 21.91 11.39 -22.72
CA VAL A 973 21.12 10.22 -23.14
C VAL A 973 19.67 10.63 -23.41
N ASP A 974 19.06 11.42 -22.53
CA ASP A 974 17.65 11.84 -22.66
C ASP A 974 17.41 12.75 -23.88
N ASP A 975 18.43 13.50 -24.35
CA ASP A 975 18.40 14.28 -25.60
C ASP A 975 18.54 13.43 -26.89
N LYS A 976 19.03 12.17 -26.79
CA LYS A 976 19.35 11.34 -27.96
C LYS A 976 18.34 10.21 -28.16
N ASP A 977 17.49 10.35 -29.17
CA ASP A 977 16.42 9.40 -29.55
C ASP A 977 16.86 7.91 -29.72
N ASN A 978 18.15 7.64 -29.96
CA ASN A 978 18.73 6.30 -30.11
C ASN A 978 19.37 5.75 -28.82
N LEU A 979 19.52 6.55 -27.76
CA LEU A 979 20.06 6.12 -26.47
C LEU A 979 18.95 6.07 -25.41
N LYS A 980 18.99 5.09 -24.51
CA LYS A 980 18.17 5.07 -23.27
C LYS A 980 18.90 4.41 -22.11
N TRP A 981 18.62 4.89 -20.91
CA TRP A 981 19.02 4.25 -19.65
C TRP A 981 18.34 2.90 -19.44
N CYS A 982 19.02 2.00 -18.75
CA CYS A 982 18.41 0.81 -18.18
C CYS A 982 17.36 1.19 -17.11
N PRO A 983 16.12 0.64 -17.12
CA PRO A 983 15.12 0.92 -16.09
C PRO A 983 15.40 0.29 -14.71
N ALA A 984 16.41 -0.56 -14.59
CA ALA A 984 16.71 -1.25 -13.33
C ALA A 984 17.30 -0.27 -12.29
N PRO A 985 16.93 -0.40 -11.00
CA PRO A 985 17.54 0.40 -9.94
C PRO A 985 19.07 0.20 -9.92
N GLU A 986 19.79 1.27 -9.57
CA GLU A 986 21.27 1.30 -9.46
C GLU A 986 22.04 0.94 -10.75
N CYS A 987 21.36 0.87 -11.92
CA CYS A 987 21.96 0.44 -13.18
C CYS A 987 22.42 1.62 -14.06
N GLU A 988 23.70 1.99 -13.98
CA GLU A 988 24.31 3.12 -14.71
C GLU A 988 24.63 2.84 -16.20
N TYR A 989 24.00 1.85 -16.83
CA TYR A 989 24.25 1.50 -18.23
C TYR A 989 23.18 2.09 -19.16
N ALA A 990 23.61 2.60 -20.32
CA ALA A 990 22.72 3.00 -21.40
C ALA A 990 22.78 1.99 -22.56
N ILE A 991 21.74 1.96 -23.39
CA ILE A 991 21.66 1.13 -24.58
C ILE A 991 21.47 2.01 -25.81
N ASP A 992 22.32 1.80 -26.81
CA ASP A 992 22.23 2.37 -28.15
C ASP A 992 21.46 1.40 -29.07
N CYS A 993 20.35 1.87 -29.64
CA CYS A 993 19.50 1.11 -30.54
C CYS A 993 19.17 1.95 -31.80
N PRO A 994 19.52 1.49 -33.02
CA PRO A 994 19.37 2.27 -34.25
C PRO A 994 17.91 2.39 -34.77
N ILE A 995 16.92 1.96 -33.99
CA ILE A 995 15.51 1.87 -34.41
C ILE A 995 14.79 3.21 -34.25
N LYS A 996 14.22 3.68 -35.36
CA LYS A 996 13.47 4.94 -35.42
C LYS A 996 12.07 4.76 -34.84
N LYS A 997 11.55 5.82 -34.20
CA LYS A 997 10.20 5.86 -33.56
C LYS A 997 9.04 5.41 -34.46
N ARG A 998 9.19 5.48 -35.79
CA ARG A 998 8.18 5.04 -36.77
C ARG A 998 8.00 3.52 -36.79
N ASP A 999 9.08 2.78 -36.63
CA ASP A 999 9.14 1.32 -36.80
C ASP A 999 8.77 0.56 -35.50
N MET A 1000 8.74 1.26 -34.36
CA MET A 1000 8.26 0.76 -33.05
C MET A 1000 6.77 0.34 -33.03
N SER A 1001 6.05 0.56 -34.15
CA SER A 1001 4.69 0.07 -34.39
C SER A 1001 4.63 -1.33 -35.02
N ARG A 1002 5.74 -1.78 -35.65
CA ARG A 1002 5.85 -3.05 -36.41
C ARG A 1002 6.88 -4.01 -35.84
N ILE A 1003 7.80 -3.52 -35.01
CA ILE A 1003 8.87 -4.28 -34.37
C ILE A 1003 8.88 -3.90 -32.88
N VAL A 1004 9.03 -4.90 -32.00
CA VAL A 1004 9.13 -4.73 -30.54
C VAL A 1004 10.60 -4.80 -30.12
N PRO A 1005 11.26 -3.67 -29.83
CA PRO A 1005 12.69 -3.66 -29.53
C PRO A 1005 12.99 -4.05 -28.08
N THR A 1006 12.89 -5.33 -27.77
CA THR A 1006 13.39 -5.88 -26.51
C THR A 1006 14.92 -5.94 -26.56
N VAL A 1007 15.56 -5.24 -25.62
CA VAL A 1007 17.02 -5.13 -25.46
C VAL A 1007 17.43 -5.69 -24.10
N ARG A 1008 18.68 -6.14 -23.97
CA ARG A 1008 19.22 -6.72 -22.73
C ARG A 1008 20.42 -5.90 -22.24
N CYS A 1009 20.38 -5.48 -20.98
CA CYS A 1009 21.50 -4.82 -20.31
C CYS A 1009 22.57 -5.84 -19.87
N SER A 1010 23.81 -5.38 -19.61
CA SER A 1010 24.90 -6.23 -19.09
C SER A 1010 24.57 -6.92 -17.75
N HIS A 1011 23.65 -6.36 -16.96
CA HIS A 1011 23.12 -6.97 -15.73
C HIS A 1011 21.93 -7.92 -15.99
N GLU A 1012 21.91 -8.59 -17.15
CA GLU A 1012 20.84 -9.46 -17.69
C GLU A 1012 19.42 -8.86 -17.83
N HIS A 1013 19.14 -7.70 -17.26
CA HIS A 1013 17.83 -7.04 -17.29
C HIS A 1013 17.35 -6.79 -18.73
N ALA A 1014 16.17 -7.34 -19.09
CA ALA A 1014 15.60 -7.27 -20.42
C ALA A 1014 14.32 -6.42 -20.45
N PHE A 1015 14.31 -5.38 -21.28
CA PHE A 1015 13.23 -4.38 -21.35
C PHE A 1015 13.02 -3.91 -22.79
N CYS A 1016 11.85 -3.34 -23.09
CA CYS A 1016 11.59 -2.75 -24.39
C CYS A 1016 12.17 -1.33 -24.48
N PHE A 1017 13.09 -1.12 -25.42
CA PHE A 1017 13.63 0.21 -25.75
C PHE A 1017 12.51 1.20 -26.16
N GLY A 1018 11.40 0.72 -26.71
CA GLY A 1018 10.25 1.56 -27.09
C GLY A 1018 9.61 2.27 -25.90
N CYS A 1019 9.11 1.51 -24.92
CA CYS A 1019 8.29 2.03 -23.81
C CYS A 1019 8.83 1.72 -22.40
N THR A 1020 10.08 1.25 -22.26
CA THR A 1020 10.80 0.99 -21.00
C THR A 1020 10.17 -0.01 -20.02
N LEU A 1021 9.10 -0.70 -20.44
CA LEU A 1021 8.52 -1.84 -19.73
C LEU A 1021 9.37 -3.10 -19.94
N ALA A 1022 9.15 -4.14 -19.12
CA ALA A 1022 9.71 -5.48 -19.32
C ALA A 1022 9.37 -6.06 -20.72
N ASP A 1023 10.08 -7.11 -21.14
CA ASP A 1023 9.84 -7.77 -22.44
C ASP A 1023 8.35 -8.06 -22.66
N HIS A 1024 7.81 -7.55 -23.76
CA HIS A 1024 6.39 -7.67 -24.11
C HIS A 1024 6.16 -8.19 -25.53
N GLN A 1025 7.15 -8.90 -26.09
CA GLN A 1025 6.98 -9.62 -27.35
C GLN A 1025 5.86 -10.69 -27.23
N PRO A 1026 4.89 -10.75 -28.17
CA PRO A 1026 4.91 -10.09 -29.49
C PRO A 1026 4.17 -8.73 -29.58
N ALA A 1027 3.52 -8.24 -28.52
CA ALA A 1027 2.61 -7.10 -28.58
C ALA A 1027 3.35 -5.76 -28.87
N PRO A 1028 2.97 -4.99 -29.92
CA PRO A 1028 3.53 -3.65 -30.17
C PRO A 1028 3.30 -2.68 -29.01
N CYS A 1029 4.27 -1.79 -28.75
CA CYS A 1029 4.25 -0.84 -27.63
C CYS A 1029 2.96 0.01 -27.55
N GLY A 1030 2.38 0.36 -28.71
CA GLY A 1030 1.14 1.13 -28.79
C GLY A 1030 -0.11 0.37 -28.35
N LEU A 1031 -0.13 -0.97 -28.48
CA LEU A 1031 -1.20 -1.81 -27.94
C LEU A 1031 -0.98 -2.09 -26.46
N VAL A 1032 0.27 -2.31 -26.03
CA VAL A 1032 0.62 -2.47 -24.60
C VAL A 1032 0.18 -1.28 -23.77
N LYS A 1033 0.41 -0.04 -24.24
CA LYS A 1033 -0.07 1.17 -23.54
C LYS A 1033 -1.60 1.26 -23.46
N LYS A 1034 -2.32 0.84 -24.50
CA LYS A 1034 -3.80 0.80 -24.47
C LYS A 1034 -4.32 -0.30 -23.55
N TRP A 1035 -3.65 -1.44 -23.51
CA TRP A 1035 -4.02 -2.56 -22.64
C TRP A 1035 -3.83 -2.18 -21.17
N LEU A 1036 -2.65 -1.65 -20.80
CA LEU A 1036 -2.38 -1.22 -19.42
C LEU A 1036 -3.35 -0.12 -18.97
N LYS A 1037 -3.59 0.92 -19.79
CA LYS A 1037 -4.60 1.91 -19.45
C LYS A 1037 -6.00 1.27 -19.26
N LYS A 1038 -6.40 0.31 -20.10
CA LYS A 1038 -7.70 -0.38 -19.89
C LYS A 1038 -7.72 -1.22 -18.59
N CYS A 1039 -6.59 -1.77 -18.16
CA CYS A 1039 -6.45 -2.41 -16.86
C CYS A 1039 -6.51 -1.42 -15.67
N GLU A 1040 -6.12 -0.17 -15.88
CA GLU A 1040 -6.22 0.93 -14.91
C GLU A 1040 -7.65 1.52 -14.85
N ASP A 1041 -8.33 1.62 -16.00
CA ASP A 1041 -9.69 2.16 -16.12
C ASP A 1041 -10.80 1.20 -15.61
N ASP A 1042 -10.62 -0.13 -15.67
CA ASP A 1042 -11.63 -1.14 -15.29
C ASP A 1042 -11.39 -1.73 -13.87
N SER A 1043 -12.27 -1.39 -12.92
CA SER A 1043 -12.15 -1.56 -11.45
C SER A 1043 -11.45 -2.83 -10.90
N GLU A 1044 -10.38 -2.64 -10.12
CA GLU A 1044 -9.60 -3.72 -9.49
C GLU A 1044 -10.39 -4.62 -8.51
N THR A 1045 -11.40 -4.09 -7.83
CA THR A 1045 -12.13 -4.78 -6.74
C THR A 1045 -12.81 -6.09 -7.19
N SER A 1046 -13.31 -6.14 -8.43
CA SER A 1046 -13.91 -7.37 -8.98
C SER A 1046 -12.85 -8.36 -9.50
N ASN A 1047 -11.68 -7.86 -9.90
CA ASN A 1047 -10.64 -8.63 -10.58
C ASN A 1047 -9.80 -9.49 -9.62
N TRP A 1048 -9.69 -9.08 -8.34
CA TRP A 1048 -8.92 -9.83 -7.34
C TRP A 1048 -9.56 -11.16 -6.92
N ILE A 1049 -10.90 -11.19 -6.82
CA ILE A 1049 -11.66 -12.36 -6.35
C ILE A 1049 -11.61 -13.51 -7.38
N SER A 1050 -11.79 -13.20 -8.67
CA SER A 1050 -11.81 -14.23 -9.73
C SER A 1050 -10.44 -14.82 -10.08
N ALA A 1051 -9.35 -14.17 -9.66
CA ALA A 1051 -7.98 -14.60 -9.96
C ALA A 1051 -7.47 -15.70 -9.01
N ASN A 1052 -7.74 -15.57 -7.71
CA ASN A 1052 -7.04 -16.31 -6.66
C ASN A 1052 -7.76 -17.59 -6.18
N THR A 1053 -9.10 -17.60 -6.21
CA THR A 1053 -9.94 -18.63 -5.60
C THR A 1053 -11.06 -19.06 -6.55
N LYS A 1054 -11.26 -20.36 -6.75
CA LYS A 1054 -12.34 -20.92 -7.59
C LYS A 1054 -12.89 -22.24 -7.04
N GLU A 1055 -14.16 -22.53 -7.31
CA GLU A 1055 -14.80 -23.79 -6.95
C GLU A 1055 -14.47 -24.93 -7.95
N CYS A 1056 -14.33 -26.15 -7.46
CA CYS A 1056 -14.18 -27.33 -8.32
C CYS A 1056 -15.47 -27.61 -9.12
N PRO A 1057 -15.42 -27.73 -10.47
CA PRO A 1057 -16.61 -27.89 -11.31
C PRO A 1057 -17.41 -29.18 -11.07
N LYS A 1058 -16.85 -30.14 -10.33
CA LYS A 1058 -17.49 -31.45 -10.03
C LYS A 1058 -18.01 -31.59 -8.60
N CYS A 1059 -17.49 -30.81 -7.64
CA CYS A 1059 -17.85 -30.96 -6.22
C CYS A 1059 -17.86 -29.67 -5.40
N GLN A 1060 -17.75 -28.51 -6.05
CA GLN A 1060 -17.85 -27.17 -5.46
C GLN A 1060 -16.86 -26.88 -4.30
N SER A 1061 -15.84 -27.73 -4.12
CA SER A 1061 -14.77 -27.45 -3.16
C SER A 1061 -14.01 -26.22 -3.63
N THR A 1062 -13.87 -25.21 -2.77
CA THR A 1062 -12.93 -24.10 -2.97
C THR A 1062 -11.52 -24.64 -3.18
N ILE A 1063 -10.83 -24.07 -4.17
CA ILE A 1063 -9.46 -24.40 -4.55
C ILE A 1063 -8.72 -23.06 -4.75
N GLU A 1064 -7.57 -22.94 -4.10
CA GLU A 1064 -6.64 -21.82 -4.22
C GLU A 1064 -5.52 -22.19 -5.20
N LYS A 1065 -5.02 -21.22 -5.98
CA LYS A 1065 -3.93 -21.49 -6.94
C LYS A 1065 -2.57 -21.63 -6.24
N ASN A 1066 -2.25 -22.83 -5.78
CA ASN A 1066 -1.02 -23.12 -5.03
C ASN A 1066 0.23 -23.42 -5.91
N GLY A 1067 0.17 -23.21 -7.23
CA GLY A 1067 1.20 -23.61 -8.19
C GLY A 1067 1.19 -22.77 -9.46
N GLY A 1068 2.26 -22.86 -10.25
CA GLY A 1068 2.38 -22.17 -11.53
C GLY A 1068 1.47 -22.77 -12.61
N CYS A 1069 1.21 -24.08 -12.53
CA CYS A 1069 0.48 -24.81 -13.54
C CYS A 1069 -1.03 -24.47 -13.59
N ASN A 1070 -1.60 -24.48 -14.80
CA ASN A 1070 -3.05 -24.35 -15.02
C ASN A 1070 -3.81 -25.70 -14.94
N HIS A 1071 -3.09 -26.83 -14.94
CA HIS A 1071 -3.67 -28.15 -14.67
C HIS A 1071 -3.89 -28.31 -13.17
N MET A 1072 -5.14 -28.49 -12.73
CA MET A 1072 -5.47 -28.67 -11.32
C MET A 1072 -6.21 -29.98 -11.05
N ILE A 1073 -5.76 -30.69 -10.02
CA ILE A 1073 -6.37 -31.93 -9.54
C ILE A 1073 -7.09 -31.63 -8.23
N CYS A 1074 -8.42 -31.75 -8.21
CA CYS A 1074 -9.20 -31.46 -7.01
C CYS A 1074 -8.85 -32.42 -5.86
N ARG A 1075 -8.42 -31.88 -4.71
CA ARG A 1075 -8.03 -32.69 -3.54
C ARG A 1075 -9.19 -33.49 -2.95
N LYS A 1076 -10.44 -33.00 -3.02
CA LYS A 1076 -11.63 -33.71 -2.49
C LYS A 1076 -12.16 -34.80 -3.44
N CYS A 1077 -12.21 -34.58 -4.76
CA CYS A 1077 -12.84 -35.52 -5.72
C CYS A 1077 -11.91 -36.14 -6.79
N LYS A 1078 -10.61 -35.80 -6.78
CA LYS A 1078 -9.58 -36.24 -7.75
C LYS A 1078 -9.92 -35.98 -9.22
N HIS A 1079 -10.79 -35.02 -9.52
CA HIS A 1079 -11.07 -34.59 -10.88
C HIS A 1079 -9.97 -33.65 -11.39
N GLU A 1080 -9.48 -33.93 -12.59
CA GLU A 1080 -8.50 -33.14 -13.33
C GLU A 1080 -9.22 -32.12 -14.22
N PHE A 1081 -8.99 -30.83 -13.98
CA PHE A 1081 -9.65 -29.73 -14.69
C PHE A 1081 -8.68 -28.56 -14.95
N CYS A 1082 -9.07 -27.68 -15.86
CA CYS A 1082 -8.30 -26.48 -16.20
C CYS A 1082 -8.74 -25.27 -15.36
N TRP A 1083 -7.80 -24.63 -14.66
CA TRP A 1083 -8.05 -23.43 -13.85
C TRP A 1083 -8.63 -22.25 -14.65
N MET A 1084 -8.42 -22.20 -15.97
CA MET A 1084 -8.89 -21.08 -16.80
C MET A 1084 -10.35 -21.19 -17.24
N CYS A 1085 -10.76 -22.35 -17.78
CA CYS A 1085 -12.10 -22.54 -18.34
C CYS A 1085 -13.02 -23.38 -17.46
N MET A 1086 -12.52 -23.97 -16.37
CA MET A 1086 -13.23 -24.93 -15.51
C MET A 1086 -13.70 -26.20 -16.23
N GLY A 1087 -13.28 -26.42 -17.48
CA GLY A 1087 -13.52 -27.65 -18.25
C GLY A 1087 -12.55 -28.78 -17.88
N PRO A 1088 -12.86 -30.03 -18.27
CA PRO A 1088 -12.06 -31.21 -17.96
C PRO A 1088 -10.69 -31.14 -18.63
N TRP A 1089 -9.64 -31.57 -17.91
CA TRP A 1089 -8.28 -31.50 -18.46
C TRP A 1089 -8.06 -32.47 -19.63
N LEU A 1090 -8.75 -33.62 -19.64
CA LEU A 1090 -8.63 -34.65 -20.69
C LEU A 1090 -8.94 -34.15 -22.12
N GLU A 1091 -9.77 -33.11 -22.27
CA GLU A 1091 -10.09 -32.52 -23.57
C GLU A 1091 -8.99 -31.55 -24.05
N HIS A 1092 -8.16 -31.03 -23.14
CA HIS A 1092 -7.09 -30.09 -23.46
C HIS A 1092 -5.95 -30.81 -24.18
N GLY A 1093 -5.59 -30.33 -25.37
CA GLY A 1093 -4.64 -30.96 -26.28
C GLY A 1093 -5.28 -31.70 -27.46
N THR A 1094 -6.61 -31.91 -27.45
CA THR A 1094 -7.34 -32.31 -28.66
C THR A 1094 -7.46 -31.14 -29.65
N SER A 1095 -7.54 -31.42 -30.94
CA SER A 1095 -7.76 -30.39 -31.98
C SER A 1095 -9.12 -29.70 -31.87
N TRP A 1096 -10.12 -30.36 -31.27
CA TRP A 1096 -11.50 -29.88 -31.14
C TRP A 1096 -11.68 -28.87 -29.99
N TYR A 1097 -11.00 -29.07 -28.85
CA TYR A 1097 -11.16 -28.22 -27.67
C TYR A 1097 -10.19 -27.02 -27.68
N ASN A 1098 -10.71 -25.80 -27.55
CA ASN A 1098 -9.94 -24.56 -27.66
C ASN A 1098 -10.18 -23.64 -26.45
N CYS A 1099 -9.39 -23.82 -25.39
CA CYS A 1099 -9.47 -23.04 -24.14
C CYS A 1099 -9.13 -21.55 -24.31
N ASN A 1100 -8.24 -21.21 -25.25
CA ASN A 1100 -7.73 -19.85 -25.47
C ASN A 1100 -8.67 -18.96 -26.29
N ARG A 1101 -9.41 -19.55 -27.23
CA ARG A 1101 -10.26 -18.87 -28.21
C ARG A 1101 -11.55 -18.31 -27.58
N TYR A 1102 -11.91 -17.07 -27.92
CA TYR A 1102 -13.20 -16.48 -27.54
C TYR A 1102 -14.27 -16.85 -28.58
N THR A 1103 -15.44 -17.32 -28.13
CA THR A 1103 -16.55 -17.72 -29.00
C THR A 1103 -17.67 -16.67 -28.99
N GLU A 1104 -17.67 -15.82 -30.01
CA GLU A 1104 -18.68 -14.80 -30.22
C GLU A 1104 -20.03 -15.46 -30.56
N LYS A 1105 -21.05 -15.28 -29.70
CA LYS A 1105 -22.38 -15.89 -29.86
C LYS A 1105 -23.08 -15.33 -31.10
N SER A 1106 -23.70 -16.21 -31.89
CA SER A 1106 -24.14 -15.91 -33.25
C SER A 1106 -25.41 -15.05 -33.36
N GLY A 1107 -25.23 -13.72 -33.31
CA GLY A 1107 -26.00 -12.74 -34.10
C GLY A 1107 -27.47 -12.46 -33.73
N ALA A 1108 -28.14 -13.30 -32.93
CA ALA A 1108 -29.55 -13.11 -32.59
C ALA A 1108 -29.79 -11.89 -31.66
N ASP A 1109 -28.98 -11.76 -30.61
CA ASP A 1109 -29.18 -10.79 -29.52
C ASP A 1109 -28.57 -9.41 -29.79
N ALA A 1110 -27.92 -9.21 -30.94
CA ALA A 1110 -27.03 -8.07 -31.21
C ALA A 1110 -27.73 -6.74 -31.56
N ARG A 1111 -29.02 -6.58 -31.21
CA ARG A 1111 -29.82 -5.39 -31.58
C ARG A 1111 -29.70 -4.22 -30.60
N ASP A 1112 -29.49 -4.48 -29.32
CA ASP A 1112 -29.42 -3.42 -28.29
C ASP A 1112 -27.99 -2.92 -28.04
N ALA A 1113 -27.83 -1.62 -27.79
CA ALA A 1113 -26.54 -1.03 -27.42
C ALA A 1113 -26.01 -1.62 -26.10
N GLN A 1114 -26.89 -1.95 -25.16
CA GLN A 1114 -26.55 -2.60 -23.89
C GLN A 1114 -26.01 -4.02 -24.11
N ALA A 1115 -26.53 -4.77 -25.09
CA ALA A 1115 -26.00 -6.09 -25.45
C ALA A 1115 -24.58 -6.00 -26.03
N LYS A 1116 -24.29 -4.98 -26.85
CA LYS A 1116 -22.94 -4.72 -27.38
C LYS A 1116 -21.95 -4.38 -26.27
N SER A 1117 -22.33 -3.50 -25.33
CA SER A 1117 -21.52 -3.16 -24.16
C SER A 1117 -21.19 -4.39 -23.29
N ARG A 1118 -22.19 -5.25 -23.02
CA ARG A 1118 -21.98 -6.51 -22.29
C ARG A 1118 -21.07 -7.47 -23.04
N HIS A 1119 -21.25 -7.64 -24.36
CA HIS A 1119 -20.36 -8.49 -25.17
C HIS A 1119 -18.92 -7.97 -25.21
N SER A 1120 -18.69 -6.65 -25.26
CA SER A 1120 -17.33 -6.09 -25.14
C SER A 1120 -16.69 -6.33 -23.77
N LEU A 1121 -17.48 -6.32 -22.69
CA LEU A 1121 -17.01 -6.64 -21.35
C LEU A 1121 -16.72 -8.15 -21.18
N GLU A 1122 -17.62 -9.03 -21.65
CA GLU A 1122 -17.40 -10.48 -21.68
C GLU A 1122 -16.13 -10.85 -22.47
N ARG A 1123 -15.91 -10.22 -23.64
CA ARG A 1123 -14.68 -10.37 -24.42
C ARG A 1123 -13.46 -9.85 -23.66
N TYR A 1124 -13.52 -8.66 -23.05
CA TYR A 1124 -12.40 -8.13 -22.26
C TYR A 1124 -12.02 -9.06 -21.11
N LEU A 1125 -12.99 -9.50 -20.29
CA LEU A 1125 -12.77 -10.40 -19.16
C LEU A 1125 -12.15 -11.73 -19.58
N HIS A 1126 -12.49 -12.27 -20.76
CA HIS A 1126 -11.87 -13.49 -21.30
C HIS A 1126 -10.35 -13.34 -21.52
N TYR A 1127 -9.91 -12.23 -22.13
CA TYR A 1127 -8.48 -11.98 -22.37
C TYR A 1127 -7.75 -11.48 -21.11
N TYR A 1128 -8.42 -10.68 -20.27
CA TYR A 1128 -7.87 -10.16 -19.00
C TYR A 1128 -7.58 -11.27 -18.00
N ASN A 1129 -8.53 -12.18 -17.75
CA ASN A 1129 -8.32 -13.28 -16.81
C ASN A 1129 -7.14 -14.19 -17.25
N ARG A 1130 -6.90 -14.34 -18.56
CA ARG A 1130 -5.75 -15.10 -19.09
C ARG A 1130 -4.43 -14.33 -18.94
N TYR A 1131 -4.43 -13.02 -19.25
CA TYR A 1131 -3.30 -12.12 -18.99
C TYR A 1131 -2.86 -12.16 -17.52
N ALA A 1132 -3.79 -11.91 -16.60
CA ALA A 1132 -3.53 -11.90 -15.16
C ALA A 1132 -3.10 -13.27 -14.63
N ASN A 1133 -3.70 -14.36 -15.13
CA ASN A 1133 -3.30 -15.71 -14.74
C ASN A 1133 -1.86 -16.05 -15.18
N HIS A 1134 -1.42 -15.68 -16.39
CA HIS A 1134 -0.03 -15.91 -16.81
C HIS A 1134 0.97 -15.04 -16.02
N GLU A 1135 0.58 -13.83 -15.61
CA GLU A 1135 1.34 -12.99 -14.68
C GLU A 1135 1.50 -13.66 -13.30
N GLN A 1136 0.40 -14.16 -12.73
CA GLN A 1136 0.40 -14.86 -11.44
C GLN A 1136 1.21 -16.16 -11.50
N SER A 1137 1.04 -16.97 -12.54
CA SER A 1137 1.83 -18.18 -12.76
C SER A 1137 3.33 -17.89 -12.89
N ALA A 1138 3.72 -16.80 -13.57
CA ALA A 1138 5.13 -16.42 -13.69
C ALA A 1138 5.75 -16.02 -12.33
N LYS A 1139 4.97 -15.38 -11.44
CA LYS A 1139 5.37 -15.12 -10.05
C LYS A 1139 5.51 -16.42 -9.25
N LEU A 1140 4.52 -17.32 -9.35
CA LEU A 1140 4.50 -18.59 -8.63
C LEU A 1140 5.62 -19.56 -9.09
N ASP A 1141 5.91 -19.66 -10.38
CA ASP A 1141 7.05 -20.44 -10.90
C ASP A 1141 8.41 -19.87 -10.40
N LYS A 1142 8.55 -18.54 -10.32
CA LYS A 1142 9.75 -17.88 -9.80
C LYS A 1142 9.95 -18.16 -8.30
N ASP A 1143 8.88 -18.09 -7.52
CA ASP A 1143 8.91 -18.44 -6.09
C ASP A 1143 9.17 -19.93 -5.85
N LEU A 1144 8.59 -20.80 -6.69
CA LEU A 1144 8.86 -22.23 -6.68
C LEU A 1144 10.32 -22.51 -7.00
N TRP A 1145 10.90 -21.84 -8.00
CA TRP A 1145 12.34 -21.88 -8.29
C TRP A 1145 13.19 -21.46 -7.09
N LEU A 1146 12.95 -20.29 -6.48
CA LEU A 1146 13.71 -19.80 -5.32
C LEU A 1146 13.59 -20.72 -4.08
N LYS A 1147 12.47 -21.43 -3.94
CA LYS A 1147 12.26 -22.48 -2.91
C LYS A 1147 12.92 -23.81 -3.28
N THR A 1148 13.20 -24.06 -4.55
CA THR A 1148 13.82 -25.29 -5.08
C THR A 1148 15.33 -25.16 -5.12
N GLU A 1149 15.89 -24.05 -5.58
CA GLU A 1149 17.31 -23.71 -5.57
C GLU A 1149 17.95 -23.94 -4.19
N LYS A 1150 17.33 -23.40 -3.13
CA LYS A 1150 17.80 -23.59 -1.74
C LYS A 1150 17.77 -25.05 -1.27
N LYS A 1151 16.83 -25.86 -1.77
CA LYS A 1151 16.79 -27.32 -1.53
C LYS A 1151 17.81 -28.05 -2.39
N MET A 1152 18.09 -27.55 -3.59
CA MET A 1152 19.04 -28.12 -4.54
C MET A 1152 20.48 -27.99 -4.05
N THR A 1153 20.83 -26.88 -3.40
CA THR A 1153 22.11 -26.76 -2.65
C THR A 1153 22.21 -27.78 -1.51
N SER A 1154 21.10 -28.10 -0.84
CA SER A 1154 21.07 -29.19 0.16
C SER A 1154 21.16 -30.59 -0.48
N LEU A 1155 20.69 -30.78 -1.72
CA LEU A 1155 20.81 -32.04 -2.45
C LEU A 1155 22.20 -32.24 -3.06
N GLN A 1156 22.90 -31.17 -3.46
CA GLN A 1156 24.34 -31.22 -3.81
C GLN A 1156 25.21 -31.77 -2.66
N SER A 1157 24.75 -31.67 -1.41
CA SER A 1157 25.41 -32.26 -0.24
C SER A 1157 24.92 -33.66 0.16
N GLN A 1158 23.96 -34.22 -0.56
CA GLN A 1158 23.27 -35.49 -0.23
C GLN A 1158 23.15 -36.47 -1.41
N SER A 1159 23.61 -36.09 -2.61
CA SER A 1159 23.56 -36.91 -3.82
C SER A 1159 24.74 -36.57 -4.73
N ASP A 1160 25.28 -37.58 -5.43
CA ASP A 1160 26.46 -37.46 -6.31
C ASP A 1160 26.15 -36.78 -7.66
N MET A 1161 25.34 -35.72 -7.67
CA MET A 1161 25.10 -34.86 -8.83
C MET A 1161 26.11 -33.72 -8.87
N SER A 1162 26.84 -33.59 -9.97
CA SER A 1162 27.81 -32.50 -10.14
C SER A 1162 27.13 -31.14 -10.31
N TRP A 1163 27.85 -30.05 -10.01
CA TRP A 1163 27.34 -28.68 -10.16
C TRP A 1163 26.86 -28.34 -11.59
N ILE A 1164 27.53 -28.92 -12.60
CA ILE A 1164 27.17 -28.80 -14.02
C ILE A 1164 25.79 -29.43 -14.29
N GLU A 1165 25.48 -30.54 -13.61
CA GLU A 1165 24.20 -31.24 -13.73
C GLU A 1165 23.05 -30.61 -12.94
N VAL A 1166 23.32 -29.51 -12.24
CA VAL A 1166 22.28 -28.68 -11.60
C VAL A 1166 21.81 -27.55 -12.52
N GLN A 1167 22.68 -27.06 -13.41
CA GLN A 1167 22.47 -25.87 -14.25
C GLN A 1167 21.32 -26.03 -15.27
N PHE A 1168 20.89 -27.25 -15.60
CA PHE A 1168 19.77 -27.45 -16.52
C PHE A 1168 18.42 -26.99 -15.95
N LEU A 1169 18.22 -27.01 -14.63
CA LEU A 1169 16.98 -26.52 -14.02
C LEU A 1169 16.89 -24.99 -14.00
N ASP A 1170 18.02 -24.28 -13.82
CA ASP A 1170 18.08 -22.82 -14.01
C ASP A 1170 17.72 -22.45 -15.47
N THR A 1171 18.32 -23.17 -16.43
CA THR A 1171 18.03 -22.98 -17.86
C THR A 1171 16.55 -23.23 -18.19
N ALA A 1172 15.97 -24.30 -17.66
CA ALA A 1172 14.56 -24.64 -17.82
C ALA A 1172 13.62 -23.64 -17.11
N SER A 1173 13.98 -23.15 -15.93
CA SER A 1173 13.24 -22.12 -15.18
C SER A 1173 13.23 -20.78 -15.95
N LYS A 1174 14.38 -20.34 -16.46
CA LYS A 1174 14.51 -19.14 -17.29
C LYS A 1174 13.71 -19.25 -18.59
N ALA A 1175 13.73 -20.43 -19.24
CA ALA A 1175 12.91 -20.71 -20.42
C ALA A 1175 11.40 -20.66 -20.11
N LEU A 1176 10.97 -21.28 -19.01
CA LEU A 1176 9.57 -21.29 -18.56
C LEU A 1176 9.05 -19.87 -18.28
N GLN A 1177 9.83 -19.07 -17.54
CA GLN A 1177 9.51 -17.67 -17.26
C GLN A 1177 9.42 -16.82 -18.55
N ALA A 1178 10.36 -16.99 -19.48
CA ALA A 1178 10.33 -16.29 -20.77
C ALA A 1178 9.13 -16.71 -21.65
N CYS A 1179 8.72 -17.98 -21.61
CA CYS A 1179 7.53 -18.45 -22.31
C CYS A 1179 6.24 -17.95 -21.66
N ARG A 1180 6.12 -17.94 -20.33
CA ARG A 1180 4.95 -17.35 -19.62
C ARG A 1180 4.83 -15.85 -19.86
N GLN A 1181 5.94 -15.10 -19.87
CA GLN A 1181 5.91 -13.68 -20.20
C GLN A 1181 5.41 -13.46 -21.64
N THR A 1182 5.90 -14.23 -22.61
CA THR A 1182 5.37 -14.15 -23.99
C THR A 1182 3.89 -14.53 -24.06
N LEU A 1183 3.44 -15.58 -23.37
CA LEU A 1183 2.01 -15.94 -23.31
C LEU A 1183 1.14 -14.86 -22.67
N LYS A 1184 1.61 -14.15 -21.64
CA LYS A 1184 0.89 -12.99 -21.10
C LYS A 1184 0.58 -11.97 -22.19
N TRP A 1185 1.57 -11.64 -23.02
CA TRP A 1185 1.42 -10.62 -24.06
C TRP A 1185 0.79 -11.11 -25.36
N THR A 1186 0.73 -12.43 -25.64
CA THR A 1186 -0.10 -12.94 -26.74
C THR A 1186 -1.58 -12.73 -26.48
N TYR A 1187 -2.06 -12.84 -25.24
CA TYR A 1187 -3.45 -12.54 -24.89
C TYR A 1187 -3.80 -11.05 -25.01
N ALA A 1188 -2.93 -10.14 -24.55
CA ALA A 1188 -3.10 -8.70 -24.76
C ALA A 1188 -3.05 -8.30 -26.24
N PHE A 1189 -2.25 -8.99 -27.06
CA PHE A 1189 -2.23 -8.79 -28.52
C PHE A 1189 -3.52 -9.31 -29.18
N ALA A 1190 -3.94 -10.54 -28.85
CA ALA A 1190 -5.11 -11.20 -29.43
C ALA A 1190 -6.42 -10.44 -29.20
N PHE A 1191 -6.59 -9.79 -28.05
CA PHE A 1191 -7.77 -8.96 -27.76
C PHE A 1191 -8.05 -7.93 -28.86
N TYR A 1192 -7.00 -7.27 -29.38
CA TYR A 1192 -7.08 -6.24 -30.42
C TYR A 1192 -7.03 -6.79 -31.86
N LEU A 1193 -6.92 -8.10 -32.08
CA LEU A 1193 -6.94 -8.68 -33.43
C LEU A 1193 -8.38 -8.78 -33.96
N ALA A 1194 -8.58 -8.33 -35.20
CA ALA A 1194 -9.80 -8.59 -35.96
C ALA A 1194 -9.73 -9.99 -36.60
N ARG A 1195 -10.74 -10.83 -36.35
CA ARG A 1195 -10.76 -12.26 -36.69
C ARG A 1195 -10.56 -12.51 -38.19
N ASN A 1196 -9.54 -13.28 -38.54
CA ASN A 1196 -9.21 -13.69 -39.92
C ASN A 1196 -8.28 -14.92 -39.90
N ASN A 1197 -7.97 -15.53 -41.05
CA ASN A 1197 -7.16 -16.76 -41.13
C ASN A 1197 -5.79 -16.64 -40.41
N MET A 1198 -5.16 -15.45 -40.38
CA MET A 1198 -3.91 -15.24 -39.65
C MET A 1198 -4.11 -15.20 -38.12
N THR A 1199 -5.30 -14.79 -37.64
CA THR A 1199 -5.61 -14.88 -36.21
C THR A 1199 -5.86 -16.32 -35.78
N GLU A 1200 -6.42 -17.17 -36.66
CA GLU A 1200 -6.60 -18.59 -36.35
C GLU A 1200 -5.25 -19.30 -36.24
N ILE A 1201 -4.35 -19.09 -37.20
CA ILE A 1201 -2.95 -19.59 -37.15
C ILE A 1201 -2.21 -19.07 -35.91
N PHE A 1202 -2.49 -17.84 -35.46
CA PHE A 1202 -1.94 -17.30 -34.22
C PHE A 1202 -2.55 -17.94 -32.96
N GLU A 1203 -3.87 -18.15 -32.92
CA GLU A 1203 -4.58 -18.83 -31.82
C GLU A 1203 -4.12 -20.29 -31.68
N ASP A 1204 -3.88 -21.01 -32.78
CA ASP A 1204 -3.32 -22.37 -32.77
C ASP A 1204 -1.86 -22.40 -32.27
N ASN A 1205 -1.02 -21.49 -32.76
CA ASN A 1205 0.36 -21.35 -32.27
C ASN A 1205 0.42 -20.96 -30.79
N GLN A 1206 -0.53 -20.16 -30.31
CA GLN A 1206 -0.65 -19.79 -28.89
C GLN A 1206 -1.05 -21.03 -28.05
N LYS A 1207 -2.05 -21.79 -28.49
CA LYS A 1207 -2.52 -23.03 -27.84
C LYS A 1207 -1.40 -24.04 -27.68
N ASP A 1208 -0.61 -24.26 -28.72
CA ASP A 1208 0.53 -25.18 -28.68
C ASP A 1208 1.64 -24.73 -27.70
N LEU A 1209 1.92 -23.41 -27.63
CA LEU A 1209 2.88 -22.84 -26.69
C LEU A 1209 2.36 -22.91 -25.25
N GLU A 1210 1.07 -22.65 -25.01
CA GLU A 1210 0.45 -22.79 -23.69
C GLU A 1210 0.51 -24.24 -23.22
N MET A 1211 0.10 -25.20 -24.07
CA MET A 1211 0.18 -26.62 -23.76
C MET A 1211 1.62 -27.07 -23.48
N ALA A 1212 2.63 -26.53 -24.19
CA ALA A 1212 4.04 -26.80 -23.92
C ALA A 1212 4.48 -26.28 -22.54
N VAL A 1213 4.09 -25.04 -22.21
CA VAL A 1213 4.42 -24.35 -20.96
C VAL A 1213 3.82 -25.04 -19.73
N GLU A 1214 2.54 -25.37 -19.76
CA GLU A 1214 1.91 -26.09 -18.64
C GLU A 1214 2.52 -27.50 -18.49
N ASN A 1215 2.87 -28.16 -19.61
CA ASN A 1215 3.59 -29.44 -19.61
C ASN A 1215 5.00 -29.39 -19.02
N LEU A 1216 5.62 -28.22 -18.93
CA LEU A 1216 6.94 -27.99 -18.32
C LEU A 1216 6.80 -27.55 -16.85
N SER A 1217 5.89 -26.61 -16.56
CA SER A 1217 5.55 -26.17 -15.19
C SER A 1217 5.09 -27.35 -14.31
N ALA A 1218 4.28 -28.26 -14.84
CA ALA A 1218 3.88 -29.51 -14.17
C ALA A 1218 5.03 -30.49 -13.86
N MET A 1219 6.24 -30.30 -14.43
CA MET A 1219 7.42 -31.07 -14.03
C MET A 1219 8.14 -30.44 -12.83
N PHE A 1220 8.09 -29.11 -12.67
CA PHE A 1220 8.68 -28.41 -11.52
C PHE A 1220 7.85 -28.57 -10.24
N GLU A 1221 6.55 -28.88 -10.35
CA GLU A 1221 5.67 -29.15 -9.21
C GLU A 1221 5.83 -30.58 -8.62
N LYS A 1222 6.67 -31.43 -9.24
CA LYS A 1222 7.00 -32.78 -8.75
C LYS A 1222 8.00 -32.75 -7.58
N PRO A 1223 8.02 -33.77 -6.69
CA PRO A 1223 8.98 -33.82 -5.59
C PRO A 1223 10.42 -33.90 -6.10
N VAL A 1224 11.31 -33.12 -5.47
CA VAL A 1224 12.69 -32.89 -5.96
C VAL A 1224 13.49 -34.19 -6.16
N ASN A 1225 13.22 -35.21 -5.34
CA ASN A 1225 13.84 -36.53 -5.39
C ASN A 1225 13.59 -37.27 -6.73
N GLU A 1226 12.52 -36.97 -7.45
CA GLU A 1226 12.20 -37.56 -8.76
C GLU A 1226 12.84 -36.80 -9.93
N LEU A 1227 13.26 -35.55 -9.73
CA LEU A 1227 13.74 -34.68 -10.82
C LEU A 1227 15.06 -35.17 -11.45
N ALA A 1228 15.90 -35.87 -10.69
CA ALA A 1228 17.15 -36.45 -11.21
C ALA A 1228 16.89 -37.48 -12.33
N ALA A 1229 15.86 -38.33 -12.17
CA ALA A 1229 15.45 -39.29 -13.19
C ALA A 1229 14.73 -38.64 -14.39
N LEU A 1230 14.21 -37.42 -14.21
CA LEU A 1230 13.47 -36.67 -15.23
C LEU A 1230 14.34 -35.67 -16.02
N LYS A 1231 15.65 -35.61 -15.76
CA LYS A 1231 16.63 -34.69 -16.38
C LYS A 1231 16.49 -34.55 -17.90
N VAL A 1232 16.43 -35.68 -18.62
CA VAL A 1232 16.28 -35.71 -20.10
C VAL A 1232 14.91 -35.16 -20.51
N VAL A 1233 13.82 -35.62 -19.88
CA VAL A 1233 12.45 -35.20 -20.18
C VAL A 1233 12.24 -33.70 -19.95
N ILE A 1234 12.88 -33.12 -18.93
CA ILE A 1234 12.85 -31.69 -18.64
C ILE A 1234 13.62 -30.90 -19.70
N LEU A 1235 14.80 -31.38 -20.14
CA LEU A 1235 15.56 -30.78 -21.24
C LEU A 1235 14.79 -30.80 -22.56
N ASP A 1236 14.17 -31.94 -22.91
CA ASP A 1236 13.37 -32.08 -24.12
C ASP A 1236 12.17 -31.13 -24.12
N LYS A 1237 11.39 -31.11 -23.04
CA LYS A 1237 10.26 -30.17 -22.85
C LYS A 1237 10.71 -28.71 -22.89
N THR A 1238 11.88 -28.39 -22.33
CA THR A 1238 12.48 -27.04 -22.38
C THR A 1238 12.83 -26.65 -23.82
N SER A 1239 13.46 -27.55 -24.59
CA SER A 1239 13.77 -27.33 -26.00
C SER A 1239 12.51 -27.13 -26.85
N TYR A 1240 11.44 -27.87 -26.55
CA TYR A 1240 10.15 -27.78 -27.22
C TYR A 1240 9.43 -26.45 -26.92
N CYS A 1241 9.42 -26.02 -25.65
CA CYS A 1241 8.87 -24.71 -25.25
C CYS A 1241 9.58 -23.57 -25.98
N ASN A 1242 10.91 -23.57 -25.97
CA ASN A 1242 11.70 -22.58 -26.70
C ASN A 1242 11.39 -22.60 -28.21
N ARG A 1243 11.34 -23.77 -28.84
CA ARG A 1243 11.01 -23.90 -30.28
C ARG A 1243 9.60 -23.38 -30.59
N ARG A 1244 8.58 -23.66 -29.76
CA ARG A 1244 7.23 -23.10 -29.96
C ARG A 1244 7.18 -21.59 -29.73
N ARG A 1245 7.94 -21.05 -28.77
CA ARG A 1245 8.09 -19.61 -28.56
C ARG A 1245 8.71 -18.94 -29.79
N GLU A 1246 9.78 -19.53 -30.35
CA GLU A 1246 10.45 -19.00 -31.54
C GLU A 1246 9.56 -19.03 -32.80
N ILE A 1247 8.78 -20.10 -33.00
CA ILE A 1247 7.79 -20.18 -34.09
C ILE A 1247 6.74 -19.07 -33.96
N LEU A 1248 6.14 -18.92 -32.77
CA LEU A 1248 5.12 -17.89 -32.52
C LEU A 1248 5.69 -16.47 -32.70
N LEU A 1249 6.89 -16.20 -32.20
CA LEU A 1249 7.53 -14.88 -32.30
C LEU A 1249 7.98 -14.56 -33.73
N SER A 1250 8.51 -15.54 -34.48
CA SER A 1250 8.96 -15.32 -35.87
C SER A 1250 7.78 -15.09 -36.82
N ASP A 1251 6.73 -15.92 -36.79
CA ASP A 1251 5.52 -15.70 -37.60
C ASP A 1251 4.87 -14.35 -37.27
N THR A 1252 4.67 -14.04 -35.98
CA THR A 1252 4.04 -12.78 -35.58
C THR A 1252 4.88 -11.57 -36.01
N ALA A 1253 6.21 -11.61 -35.85
CA ALA A 1253 7.09 -10.53 -36.29
C ALA A 1253 7.12 -10.38 -37.82
N GLU A 1254 7.11 -11.48 -38.58
CA GLU A 1254 7.01 -11.41 -40.05
C GLU A 1254 5.67 -10.86 -40.51
N ASN A 1255 4.56 -11.28 -39.91
CA ASN A 1255 3.23 -10.83 -40.31
C ASN A 1255 2.92 -9.40 -39.84
N LEU A 1256 3.54 -8.92 -38.75
CA LEU A 1256 3.60 -7.49 -38.39
C LEU A 1256 4.43 -6.67 -39.38
N LYS A 1257 5.64 -7.13 -39.76
CA LYS A 1257 6.48 -6.48 -40.78
C LYS A 1257 5.79 -6.41 -42.14
N LYS A 1258 5.05 -7.47 -42.52
CA LYS A 1258 4.24 -7.56 -43.75
C LYS A 1258 2.88 -6.84 -43.65
N GLY A 1259 2.51 -6.31 -42.48
CA GLY A 1259 1.26 -5.56 -42.28
C GLY A 1259 -0.02 -6.39 -42.41
N LYS A 1260 0.04 -7.72 -42.20
CA LYS A 1260 -1.10 -8.63 -42.41
C LYS A 1260 -2.13 -8.65 -41.27
N PHE A 1261 -1.73 -8.28 -40.05
CA PHE A 1261 -2.66 -8.25 -38.93
C PHE A 1261 -3.56 -7.02 -39.00
N VAL A 1262 -4.87 -7.24 -39.12
CA VAL A 1262 -5.89 -6.18 -39.00
C VAL A 1262 -6.19 -5.98 -37.52
N LEU A 1263 -6.00 -4.75 -37.04
CA LEU A 1263 -6.27 -4.37 -35.64
C LEU A 1263 -7.69 -3.78 -35.52
N ALA A 1264 -8.50 -4.35 -34.63
CA ALA A 1264 -9.81 -3.85 -34.25
C ALA A 1264 -9.65 -2.62 -33.34
N LEU A 1265 -9.37 -1.46 -33.95
CA LEU A 1265 -9.11 -0.19 -33.25
C LEU A 1265 -10.39 0.59 -32.86
N THR A 1266 -11.56 -0.05 -32.88
CA THR A 1266 -12.87 0.58 -32.70
C THR A 1266 -13.78 -0.24 -31.78
N ALA A 1267 -13.79 0.11 -30.50
CA ALA A 1267 -14.86 -0.08 -29.53
C ALA A 1267 -14.68 1.01 -28.47
#